data_AF-A0A1J4TPT6-F1
#
_entry.id   AF-A0A1J4TPT6-F1
#
_cell.length_a   1.000
_cell.length_b   1.000
_cell.length_c   1.000
_cell.angle_alpha   90.00
_cell.angle_beta   90.00
_cell.angle_gamma   90.00
#
_symmetry.space_group_name_H-M   'P 1'
#
loop_
_entity.id
_entity.type
_entity.pdbx_description
1 polymer ?
#
loop_
_entity_poly.entity_id
_entity_poly.type
_entity_poly.pdbx_seq_one_letter_code
_entity_poly.pdbx_strand_id
1 'polypeptide(L)'
;MSYQKNFDQSIANPKAFWAEQANNLKWFKKPTNILSKDENGFDRWFADGTLNMCYLAVDKHVEAGYGEQTAIIYDSPVTQQKIMYSFNEVQKRVSCLAGGLRDLGVKKGDTVIIYMPMIPHAAFSMLACARIGAIHSVVFGGFAPNELAIRIDDCKPKVIITATSGMEVDRLIAYKPLVDEAISIAKHKPEKVIVYQRNLGAINNKDEIYVSYKKLVKRSDPVPCVEMRSTDPLYILYTSGTTGKPKGILRDTGGYAVALKYSMKSIYGVNEGDTFWAASDVGWVVGHSYIVYGPLLNRNTTIIYEGKPIKTPDAGSFWRVISEHKVNVMFTAPTAIRAIKKEDPEGKFIKQFDLSSLKYQFLAGERCDVATLHWLEENLGIPVVDHWWQTESGWPMVSNMMGIEALPVKPGSASKPVCGYNVQILDKDGKRLGANQEGLVVVKLPLPPGNIYDIWGNTQRFIDGYLKRFDGYYLSGDGGYIDQDGYVFITGRVDDVINVAGHRLSTAEMEEVVAANKSVAECAVFGIADSLKGQVPLALVVLKSGDYVSSFELEFNIVQEVKKAIGAVASLKKVMIVARLPKTRSGKILRKLLRNIADGVEYVIPSTIDDPEIINEIIHEYKLNQIGVFANLEEKEKQTLEDLRISSFIKYYKSYQHSVNDPEGYWAQIADTFNWRKKWDKVVEYNWEDAKFEWFKGAKLNITENCIDRHLAKRGNERAIIWEPNDPNEANRILTYNELAVEVNKFANVLKSKGVVKGDRVCLYMQMVPELAIAVLACARIGAIHSVVFAGFSSVALSTRINDSNCKVLLTADGVYRGNKAVDLKEIADEALETCPSIETSIVLKRIDSKVTMKAGRDVWWHEELAKVNANCTAEIMDAEDVLFILYTSGSTGKPKGMVHTCGGYMVQTTHSFKNVFQYQQGDVFFCTADIGWITGHSYIVYGPLAAGATTLMFEGIPSYPDFSRFWQIVEKYKVNQFYTAPTAIRALAAQGNEFTEQNDLSSIKILGTVGEPINEEAWHWYDEKIGKQKSPIVDTWWQTETGSIMISPLGGVTPTRPTFATRPMPGVQPCLINNEGIEQNMNPAEGSLCIKYPWPSMARTIYGDHERYKKTYFSAFPGKYFTGDGALRDLEGNYRITGRVDDVVIVSGHNLGTAPIENIINEHNNVVESAIVGYPHAIKGNALYAYVIVYQLPEKPDTLRKEINDLIGRTIGHIAKLDQIQFVPGLPKTRSGKIMRRILRKVAENDTSNLGDISTLLNPEVVQSIMEGSLVK
;
A
#
# COMPACT_ATOMS: atom_id res chain seq x y z
N MET A 1 -16.03 -0.65 -53.99
CA MET A 1 -16.63 -1.97 -54.30
C MET A 1 -17.36 -2.41 -53.04
N SER A 2 -18.62 -2.81 -53.08
CA SER A 2 -19.37 -3.10 -51.84
C SER A 2 -18.74 -4.26 -51.06
N TYR A 3 -18.93 -4.25 -49.74
CA TYR A 3 -18.58 -5.31 -48.80
C TYR A 3 -19.09 -6.66 -49.33
N GLN A 4 -20.37 -6.73 -49.69
CA GLN A 4 -21.03 -7.98 -50.04
C GLN A 4 -20.39 -8.64 -51.26
N LYS A 5 -20.09 -7.85 -52.30
CA LYS A 5 -19.42 -8.34 -53.52
C LYS A 5 -18.02 -8.91 -53.23
N ASN A 6 -17.25 -8.23 -52.38
CA ASN A 6 -15.91 -8.70 -51.98
C ASN A 6 -16.00 -9.99 -51.14
N PHE A 7 -16.93 -10.01 -50.18
CA PHE A 7 -17.15 -11.17 -49.33
C PHE A 7 -17.56 -12.39 -50.18
N ASP A 8 -18.58 -12.25 -51.04
CA ASP A 8 -19.06 -13.34 -51.89
C ASP A 8 -17.96 -13.88 -52.80
N GLN A 9 -17.14 -13.00 -53.39
CA GLN A 9 -16.01 -13.42 -54.22
C GLN A 9 -14.95 -14.17 -53.42
N SER A 10 -14.65 -13.73 -52.20
CA SER A 10 -13.68 -14.39 -51.31
C SER A 10 -14.12 -15.79 -50.86
N ILE A 11 -15.43 -16.03 -50.76
CA ILE A 11 -16.01 -17.31 -50.34
C ILE A 11 -16.24 -18.24 -51.54
N ALA A 12 -16.73 -17.73 -52.67
CA ALA A 12 -17.01 -18.53 -53.85
C ALA A 12 -15.73 -18.93 -54.60
N ASN A 13 -14.73 -18.03 -54.65
CA ASN A 13 -13.49 -18.21 -55.41
C ASN A 13 -12.24 -17.96 -54.55
N PRO A 14 -12.05 -18.70 -53.44
CA PRO A 14 -11.02 -18.37 -52.44
C PRO A 14 -9.59 -18.43 -53.01
N LYS A 15 -9.29 -19.35 -53.93
CA LYS A 15 -7.97 -19.44 -54.58
C LYS A 15 -7.66 -18.19 -55.40
N ALA A 16 -8.60 -17.74 -56.24
CA ALA A 16 -8.38 -16.57 -57.09
C ALA A 16 -8.25 -15.29 -56.25
N PHE A 17 -9.13 -15.13 -55.24
CA PHE A 17 -9.11 -13.99 -54.33
C PHE A 17 -7.77 -13.85 -53.60
N TRP A 18 -7.29 -14.93 -52.98
CA TRP A 18 -6.03 -14.89 -52.22
C TRP A 18 -4.79 -14.85 -53.12
N ALA A 19 -4.84 -15.38 -54.35
CA ALA A 19 -3.79 -15.19 -55.34
C ALA A 19 -3.63 -13.70 -55.72
N GLU A 20 -4.75 -12.98 -55.87
CA GLU A 20 -4.74 -11.54 -56.12
C GLU A 20 -4.09 -10.79 -54.95
N GLN A 21 -4.49 -11.12 -53.71
CA GLN A 21 -3.92 -10.47 -52.53
C GLN A 21 -2.41 -10.75 -52.38
N ALA A 22 -1.96 -11.96 -52.73
CA ALA A 22 -0.55 -12.31 -52.72
C ALA A 22 0.30 -11.48 -53.69
N ASN A 23 -0.28 -10.92 -54.76
CA ASN A 23 0.43 -10.04 -55.70
C ASN A 23 0.85 -8.69 -55.07
N ASN A 24 0.26 -8.31 -53.94
CA ASN A 24 0.62 -7.08 -53.23
C ASN A 24 1.93 -7.22 -52.43
N LEU A 25 2.54 -8.40 -52.41
CA LEU A 25 3.82 -8.68 -51.76
C LEU A 25 4.92 -9.00 -52.77
N LYS A 26 6.16 -8.72 -52.38
CA LYS A 26 7.36 -9.10 -53.15
C LYS A 26 7.79 -10.51 -52.72
N TRP A 27 7.70 -11.46 -53.65
CA TRP A 27 8.14 -12.84 -53.45
C TRP A 27 9.53 -13.03 -54.05
N PHE A 28 10.39 -13.82 -53.41
CA PHE A 28 11.63 -14.27 -54.04
C PHE A 28 11.31 -15.31 -55.12
N LYS A 29 10.46 -16.29 -54.78
CA LYS A 29 9.75 -17.16 -55.72
C LYS A 29 8.25 -17.00 -55.52
N LYS A 30 7.56 -16.54 -56.57
CA LYS A 30 6.11 -16.36 -56.54
C LYS A 30 5.39 -17.72 -56.46
N PRO A 31 4.35 -17.89 -55.62
CA PRO A 31 3.63 -19.15 -55.51
C PRO A 31 2.81 -19.42 -56.77
N THR A 32 2.84 -20.67 -57.23
CA THR A 32 1.94 -21.21 -58.25
C THR A 32 0.87 -22.11 -57.65
N ASN A 33 1.18 -22.74 -56.51
CA ASN A 33 0.24 -23.55 -55.73
C ASN A 33 -0.42 -22.68 -54.65
N ILE A 34 -1.51 -22.03 -55.02
CA ILE A 34 -2.19 -21.07 -54.14
C ILE A 34 -2.78 -21.73 -52.90
N LEU A 35 -3.47 -22.86 -53.06
CA LEU A 35 -4.03 -23.65 -51.97
C LEU A 35 -3.81 -25.13 -52.26
N SER A 36 -3.16 -25.81 -51.31
CA SER A 36 -2.80 -27.22 -51.34
C SER A 36 -3.13 -27.88 -50.00
N LYS A 37 -2.97 -29.21 -49.89
CA LYS A 37 -3.06 -29.94 -48.63
C LYS A 37 -1.67 -30.45 -48.22
N ASP A 38 -1.37 -30.47 -46.93
CA ASP A 38 -0.16 -31.13 -46.40
C ASP A 38 -0.35 -32.64 -46.20
N GLU A 39 0.67 -33.30 -45.65
CA GLU A 39 0.68 -34.72 -45.32
C GLU A 39 -0.42 -35.16 -44.34
N ASN A 40 -0.96 -34.23 -43.55
CA ASN A 40 -2.05 -34.48 -42.59
C ASN A 40 -3.43 -34.10 -43.16
N GLY A 41 -3.50 -33.64 -44.42
CA GLY A 41 -4.75 -33.21 -45.06
C GLY A 41 -5.20 -31.80 -44.68
N PHE A 42 -4.33 -30.99 -44.05
CA PHE A 42 -4.63 -29.61 -43.68
C PHE A 42 -4.35 -28.64 -44.82
N ASP A 43 -5.12 -27.56 -44.89
CA ASP A 43 -4.97 -26.53 -45.93
C ASP A 43 -3.65 -25.75 -45.77
N ARG A 44 -2.97 -25.54 -46.90
CA ARG A 44 -1.69 -24.83 -46.99
C ARG A 44 -1.73 -23.81 -48.12
N TRP A 45 -1.57 -22.55 -47.72
CA TRP A 45 -1.55 -21.42 -48.65
C TRP A 45 -0.13 -21.14 -49.16
N PHE A 46 0.00 -20.98 -50.47
CA PHE A 46 1.23 -20.56 -51.15
C PHE A 46 2.44 -21.47 -50.91
N ALA A 47 2.21 -22.79 -50.80
CA ALA A 47 3.20 -23.75 -50.28
C ALA A 47 4.53 -23.79 -51.05
N ASP A 48 4.54 -23.43 -52.34
CA ASP A 48 5.73 -23.41 -53.20
C ASP A 48 6.40 -22.04 -53.32
N GLY A 49 5.80 -21.01 -52.72
CA GLY A 49 6.31 -19.64 -52.71
C GLY A 49 7.35 -19.40 -51.62
N THR A 50 8.26 -18.45 -51.86
CA THR A 50 9.31 -18.07 -50.91
C THR A 50 9.39 -16.55 -50.74
N LEU A 51 9.65 -16.12 -49.50
CA LEU A 51 9.78 -14.71 -49.11
C LEU A 51 10.55 -14.60 -47.78
N ASN A 52 10.70 -13.38 -47.25
CA ASN A 52 11.14 -13.17 -45.88
C ASN A 52 10.29 -12.07 -45.22
N MET A 53 9.78 -12.33 -44.01
CA MET A 53 8.91 -11.40 -43.30
C MET A 53 9.63 -10.09 -42.91
N CYS A 54 10.88 -10.16 -42.43
CA CYS A 54 11.65 -8.96 -42.10
C CYS A 54 11.94 -8.13 -43.35
N TYR A 55 12.28 -8.79 -44.47
CA TYR A 55 12.51 -8.10 -45.74
C TYR A 55 11.29 -7.29 -46.17
N LEU A 56 10.10 -7.91 -46.14
CA LEU A 56 8.86 -7.26 -46.51
C LEU A 56 8.46 -6.12 -45.57
N ALA A 57 8.76 -6.26 -44.27
CA ALA A 57 8.41 -5.28 -43.25
C ALA A 57 9.38 -4.09 -43.20
N VAL A 58 10.65 -4.25 -43.61
CA VAL A 58 11.69 -3.23 -43.41
C VAL A 58 12.45 -2.94 -44.71
N ASP A 59 13.26 -3.90 -45.18
CA ASP A 59 14.23 -3.70 -46.27
C ASP A 59 13.59 -3.27 -47.59
N LYS A 60 12.44 -3.86 -47.95
CA LYS A 60 11.69 -3.50 -49.15
C LYS A 60 11.37 -2.01 -49.20
N HIS A 61 11.03 -1.40 -48.06
CA HIS A 61 10.67 0.02 -47.99
C HIS A 61 11.90 0.92 -48.09
N VAL A 62 13.02 0.50 -47.49
CA VAL A 62 14.32 1.18 -47.68
C VAL A 62 14.72 1.17 -49.15
N GLU A 63 14.66 0.00 -49.80
CA GLU A 63 14.94 -0.17 -51.24
C GLU A 63 14.01 0.65 -52.13
N ALA A 64 12.75 0.85 -51.71
CA ALA A 64 11.76 1.65 -52.41
C ALA A 64 11.90 3.17 -52.15
N GLY A 65 12.93 3.61 -51.41
CA GLY A 65 13.23 5.03 -51.18
C GLY A 65 12.58 5.63 -49.93
N TYR A 66 12.00 4.83 -49.03
CA TYR A 66 11.33 5.28 -47.80
C TYR A 66 12.20 5.10 -46.54
N GLY A 67 13.52 4.98 -46.69
CA GLY A 67 14.43 4.72 -45.57
C GLY A 67 14.38 5.78 -44.45
N GLU A 68 14.14 7.04 -44.78
CA GLU A 68 14.05 8.15 -43.82
C GLU A 68 12.66 8.29 -43.18
N GLN A 69 11.64 7.57 -43.66
CA GLN A 69 10.33 7.58 -43.04
C GLN A 69 10.41 6.93 -41.66
N THR A 70 9.78 7.54 -40.65
CA THR A 70 9.59 6.94 -39.33
C THR A 70 8.86 5.60 -39.47
N ALA A 71 9.47 4.55 -38.92
CA ALA A 71 8.91 3.21 -38.86
C ALA A 71 8.30 2.94 -37.48
N ILE A 72 9.06 3.23 -36.41
CA ILE A 72 8.66 2.93 -35.02
C ILE A 72 8.81 4.19 -34.16
N ILE A 73 7.77 4.51 -33.41
CA ILE A 73 7.78 5.49 -32.33
C ILE A 73 7.79 4.74 -31.01
N TYR A 74 8.68 5.12 -30.10
CA TYR A 74 8.71 4.66 -28.71
C TYR A 74 8.29 5.82 -27.81
N ASP A 75 7.22 5.66 -27.06
CA ASP A 75 6.73 6.63 -26.08
C ASP A 75 6.62 5.94 -24.71
N SER A 76 7.46 6.34 -23.77
CA SER A 76 7.50 5.80 -22.41
C SER A 76 7.26 6.94 -21.42
N PRO A 77 6.03 7.15 -20.93
CA PRO A 77 5.77 8.08 -19.83
C PRO A 77 6.47 7.67 -18.54
N VAL A 78 6.68 6.37 -18.30
CA VAL A 78 7.31 5.85 -17.07
C VAL A 78 8.82 6.11 -17.01
N THR A 79 9.49 6.26 -18.16
CA THR A 79 10.90 6.72 -18.21
C THR A 79 11.06 8.11 -18.81
N GLN A 80 9.95 8.79 -19.12
CA GLN A 80 9.91 10.08 -19.82
C GLN A 80 10.74 10.11 -21.12
N GLN A 81 10.70 9.04 -21.91
CA GLN A 81 11.43 8.93 -23.17
C GLN A 81 10.49 8.92 -24.37
N LYS A 82 10.86 9.67 -25.40
CA LYS A 82 10.23 9.62 -26.73
C LYS A 82 11.33 9.46 -27.78
N ILE A 83 11.28 8.39 -28.55
CA ILE A 83 12.31 8.08 -29.57
C ILE A 83 11.60 7.66 -30.86
N MET A 84 12.04 8.21 -31.98
CA MET A 84 11.57 7.81 -33.31
C MET A 84 12.69 7.07 -34.03
N TYR A 85 12.35 5.97 -34.69
CA TYR A 85 13.28 5.19 -35.50
C TYR A 85 12.81 5.19 -36.96
N SER A 86 13.67 5.62 -37.87
CA SER A 86 13.41 5.50 -39.31
C SER A 86 13.56 4.06 -39.81
N PHE A 87 13.03 3.75 -41.00
CA PHE A 87 13.24 2.43 -41.62
C PHE A 87 14.74 2.09 -41.77
N ASN A 88 15.60 3.07 -42.07
CA ASN A 88 17.06 2.90 -42.12
C ASN A 88 17.64 2.48 -40.76
N GLU A 89 17.22 3.14 -39.67
CA GLU A 89 17.70 2.81 -38.33
C GLU A 89 17.20 1.45 -37.86
N VAL A 90 15.94 1.11 -38.17
CA VAL A 90 15.38 -0.21 -37.89
C VAL A 90 16.16 -1.27 -38.67
N GLN A 91 16.36 -1.09 -39.98
CA GLN A 91 17.11 -2.03 -40.82
C GLN A 91 18.52 -2.27 -40.28
N LYS A 92 19.25 -1.21 -39.94
CA LYS A 92 20.61 -1.30 -39.40
C LYS A 92 20.65 -2.07 -38.08
N ARG A 93 19.77 -1.73 -37.12
CA ARG A 93 19.75 -2.40 -35.81
C ARG A 93 19.35 -3.87 -35.91
N VAL A 94 18.34 -4.16 -36.72
CA VAL A 94 17.83 -5.51 -36.95
C VAL A 94 18.85 -6.38 -37.66
N SER A 95 19.48 -5.87 -38.73
CA SER A 95 20.49 -6.62 -39.48
C SER A 95 21.75 -6.91 -38.66
N CYS A 96 22.23 -5.97 -37.84
CA CYS A 96 23.34 -6.21 -36.92
C CYS A 96 22.97 -7.17 -35.78
N LEU A 97 21.77 -7.05 -35.20
CA LEU A 97 21.32 -8.01 -34.17
C LEU A 97 21.22 -9.43 -34.76
N ALA A 98 20.67 -9.56 -35.96
CA ALA A 98 20.59 -10.83 -36.68
C ALA A 98 21.98 -11.42 -36.96
N GLY A 99 22.96 -10.59 -37.32
CA GLY A 99 24.36 -11.00 -37.43
C GLY A 99 24.90 -11.54 -36.11
N GLY A 100 24.64 -10.84 -35.01
CA GLY A 100 25.03 -11.29 -33.68
C GLY A 100 24.37 -12.60 -33.25
N LEU A 101 23.09 -12.80 -33.58
CA LEU A 101 22.42 -14.09 -33.33
C LEU A 101 23.08 -15.22 -34.12
N ARG A 102 23.41 -14.98 -35.39
CA ARG A 102 24.14 -15.94 -36.23
C ARG A 102 25.52 -16.25 -35.66
N ASP A 103 26.25 -15.24 -35.19
CA ASP A 103 27.59 -15.40 -34.61
C ASP A 103 27.56 -16.16 -33.26
N LEU A 104 26.45 -16.07 -32.53
CA LEU A 104 26.14 -16.92 -31.38
C LEU A 104 25.63 -18.32 -31.75
N GLY A 105 25.59 -18.65 -33.05
CA GLY A 105 25.25 -19.97 -33.56
C GLY A 105 23.76 -20.20 -33.87
N VAL A 106 22.89 -19.18 -33.79
CA VAL A 106 21.47 -19.31 -34.15
C VAL A 106 21.34 -19.48 -35.67
N LYS A 107 20.60 -20.51 -36.10
CA LYS A 107 20.38 -20.88 -37.50
C LYS A 107 18.90 -20.90 -37.84
N LYS A 108 18.59 -20.96 -39.14
CA LYS A 108 17.21 -21.16 -39.64
C LYS A 108 16.59 -22.39 -38.98
N GLY A 109 15.39 -22.23 -38.43
CA GLY A 109 14.65 -23.28 -37.71
C GLY A 109 14.94 -23.37 -36.21
N ASP A 110 16.00 -22.76 -35.70
CA ASP A 110 16.24 -22.66 -34.25
C ASP A 110 15.17 -21.79 -33.60
N THR A 111 14.82 -22.09 -32.35
CA THR A 111 13.87 -21.29 -31.57
C THR A 111 14.57 -20.25 -30.70
N VAL A 112 13.95 -19.09 -30.53
CA VAL A 112 14.47 -17.97 -29.71
C VAL A 112 13.35 -17.44 -28.82
N ILE A 113 13.56 -17.39 -27.51
CA ILE A 113 12.61 -16.72 -26.62
C ILE A 113 12.95 -15.23 -26.49
N ILE A 114 11.95 -14.37 -26.60
CA ILE A 114 12.06 -12.94 -26.34
C ILE A 114 11.22 -12.63 -25.11
N TYR A 115 11.86 -12.25 -24.00
CA TYR A 115 11.22 -11.91 -22.73
C TYR A 115 11.64 -10.51 -22.29
N MET A 116 10.97 -9.49 -22.82
CA MET A 116 11.30 -8.08 -22.65
C MET A 116 10.08 -7.25 -22.25
N PRO A 117 10.28 -6.10 -21.56
CA PRO A 117 9.23 -5.10 -21.40
C PRO A 117 8.86 -4.46 -22.75
N MET A 118 7.84 -3.60 -22.75
CA MET A 118 7.38 -2.85 -23.93
C MET A 118 8.38 -1.79 -24.40
N ILE A 119 9.48 -2.24 -25.00
CA ILE A 119 10.56 -1.41 -25.55
C ILE A 119 10.87 -1.81 -27.00
N PRO A 120 11.46 -0.91 -27.81
CA PRO A 120 11.76 -1.17 -29.23
C PRO A 120 12.60 -2.41 -29.49
N HIS A 121 13.47 -2.75 -28.53
CA HIS A 121 14.33 -3.91 -28.58
C HIS A 121 13.56 -5.24 -28.70
N ALA A 122 12.32 -5.32 -28.20
CA ALA A 122 11.47 -6.48 -28.40
C ALA A 122 11.11 -6.65 -29.88
N ALA A 123 10.62 -5.59 -30.54
CA ALA A 123 10.31 -5.58 -31.96
C ALA A 123 11.56 -5.83 -32.84
N PHE A 124 12.69 -5.21 -32.49
CA PHE A 124 13.95 -5.45 -33.20
C PHE A 124 14.39 -6.93 -33.11
N SER A 125 14.18 -7.56 -31.95
CA SER A 125 14.51 -8.97 -31.73
C SER A 125 13.61 -9.90 -32.56
N MET A 126 12.31 -9.60 -32.64
CA MET A 126 11.36 -10.36 -33.48
C MET A 126 11.74 -10.27 -34.97
N LEU A 127 12.05 -9.06 -35.45
CA LEU A 127 12.47 -8.84 -36.84
C LEU A 127 13.83 -9.47 -37.13
N ALA A 128 14.77 -9.45 -36.17
CA ALA A 128 16.07 -10.10 -36.33
C ALA A 128 15.96 -11.61 -36.42
N CYS A 129 15.08 -12.25 -35.63
CA CYS A 129 14.79 -13.67 -35.75
C CYS A 129 14.18 -13.99 -37.12
N ALA A 130 13.16 -13.22 -37.54
CA ALA A 130 12.53 -13.38 -38.85
C ALA A 130 13.51 -13.18 -40.01
N ARG A 131 14.49 -12.27 -39.88
CA ARG A 131 15.53 -12.03 -40.89
C ARG A 131 16.38 -13.27 -41.17
N ILE A 132 16.73 -14.06 -40.14
CA ILE A 132 17.58 -15.26 -40.28
C ILE A 132 16.80 -16.57 -40.25
N GLY A 133 15.46 -16.51 -40.23
CA GLY A 133 14.61 -17.69 -40.22
C GLY A 133 14.57 -18.44 -38.88
N ALA A 134 14.92 -17.78 -37.78
CA ALA A 134 14.74 -18.30 -36.44
C ALA A 134 13.27 -18.15 -36.00
N ILE A 135 12.73 -19.17 -35.35
CA ILE A 135 11.35 -19.22 -34.89
C ILE A 135 11.29 -18.55 -33.51
N HIS A 136 10.81 -17.31 -33.45
CA HIS A 136 10.76 -16.62 -32.16
C HIS A 136 9.51 -16.98 -31.37
N SER A 137 9.61 -16.89 -30.04
CA SER A 137 8.48 -16.99 -29.12
C SER A 137 8.57 -15.84 -28.14
N VAL A 138 7.71 -14.84 -28.32
CA VAL A 138 7.66 -13.70 -27.41
C VAL A 138 6.82 -14.07 -26.20
N VAL A 139 7.39 -13.88 -25.03
CA VAL A 139 6.73 -14.12 -23.75
C VAL A 139 6.44 -12.77 -23.11
N PHE A 140 5.19 -12.59 -22.71
CA PHE A 140 4.71 -11.37 -22.06
C PHE A 140 5.61 -10.99 -20.89
N GLY A 141 6.03 -9.73 -20.84
CA GLY A 141 6.94 -9.24 -19.83
C GLY A 141 6.30 -9.13 -18.43
N GLY A 142 6.85 -9.85 -17.45
CA GLY A 142 6.33 -9.88 -16.07
C GLY A 142 5.67 -11.21 -15.67
N PHE A 143 5.75 -12.25 -16.51
CA PHE A 143 5.45 -13.62 -16.08
C PHE A 143 6.40 -14.10 -14.99
N ALA A 144 5.86 -14.92 -14.09
CA ALA A 144 6.66 -15.57 -13.06
C ALA A 144 7.65 -16.56 -13.69
N PRO A 145 8.76 -16.88 -13.00
CA PRO A 145 9.81 -17.75 -13.53
C PRO A 145 9.30 -19.12 -13.97
N ASN A 146 8.35 -19.71 -13.23
CA ASN A 146 7.74 -20.99 -13.58
C ASN A 146 7.03 -20.97 -14.94
N GLU A 147 6.35 -19.87 -15.28
CA GLU A 147 5.68 -19.74 -16.57
C GLU A 147 6.66 -19.61 -17.74
N LEU A 148 7.76 -18.90 -17.51
CA LEU A 148 8.82 -18.80 -18.49
C LEU A 148 9.50 -20.17 -18.67
N ALA A 149 9.73 -20.92 -17.59
CA ALA A 149 10.33 -22.25 -17.63
C ALA A 149 9.51 -23.26 -18.44
N ILE A 150 8.18 -23.27 -18.29
CA ILE A 150 7.30 -24.14 -19.10
C ILE A 150 7.50 -23.90 -20.60
N ARG A 151 7.70 -22.64 -21.00
CA ARG A 151 7.91 -22.26 -22.40
C ARG A 151 9.32 -22.57 -22.87
N ILE A 152 10.32 -22.38 -22.00
CA ILE A 152 11.71 -22.82 -22.26
C ILE A 152 11.72 -24.33 -22.55
N ASP A 153 11.00 -25.13 -21.77
CA ASP A 153 10.97 -26.59 -21.95
C ASP A 153 10.20 -27.03 -23.21
N ASP A 154 9.15 -26.30 -23.59
CA ASP A 154 8.30 -26.66 -24.73
C ASP A 154 8.89 -26.26 -26.08
N CYS A 155 9.35 -25.00 -26.24
CA CYS A 155 9.98 -24.56 -27.50
C CYS A 155 11.50 -24.76 -27.56
N LYS A 156 12.16 -25.12 -26.44
CA LYS A 156 13.60 -25.44 -26.37
C LYS A 156 14.49 -24.37 -27.02
N PRO A 157 14.41 -23.10 -26.57
CA PRO A 157 15.12 -22.01 -27.21
C PRO A 157 16.62 -22.21 -27.17
N LYS A 158 17.29 -21.89 -28.28
CA LYS A 158 18.74 -21.82 -28.33
C LYS A 158 19.27 -20.65 -27.53
N VAL A 159 18.61 -19.49 -27.66
CA VAL A 159 18.95 -18.28 -26.91
C VAL A 159 17.71 -17.60 -26.35
N ILE A 160 17.89 -16.90 -25.23
CA ILE A 160 16.87 -16.01 -24.65
C ILE A 160 17.33 -14.57 -24.79
N ILE A 161 16.45 -13.68 -25.25
CA ILE A 161 16.70 -12.24 -25.34
C ILE A 161 15.84 -11.53 -24.30
N THR A 162 16.45 -10.78 -23.39
CA THR A 162 15.77 -10.12 -22.27
C THR A 162 16.34 -8.74 -21.94
N ALA A 163 15.75 -8.03 -20.98
CA ALA A 163 16.26 -6.79 -20.43
C ALA A 163 16.61 -6.97 -18.94
N THR A 164 17.39 -6.05 -18.36
CA THR A 164 17.64 -6.10 -16.91
C THR A 164 16.39 -5.82 -16.08
N SER A 165 15.54 -4.93 -16.56
CA SER A 165 14.36 -4.48 -15.84
C SER A 165 13.25 -3.97 -16.77
N GLY A 166 12.06 -3.79 -16.22
CA GLY A 166 10.95 -3.03 -16.79
C GLY A 166 10.32 -2.13 -15.72
N MET A 167 9.51 -1.17 -16.14
CA MET A 167 8.74 -0.30 -15.24
C MET A 167 7.25 -0.52 -15.47
N GLU A 168 6.50 -0.68 -14.39
CA GLU A 168 5.04 -0.72 -14.41
C GLU A 168 4.51 0.36 -13.45
N VAL A 169 3.99 1.45 -14.02
CA VAL A 169 3.59 2.67 -13.29
C VAL A 169 4.78 3.29 -12.55
N ASP A 170 4.96 2.96 -11.27
CA ASP A 170 6.04 3.39 -10.38
C ASP A 170 6.90 2.21 -9.89
N ARG A 171 6.53 0.97 -10.24
CA ARG A 171 7.19 -0.25 -9.78
C ARG A 171 8.24 -0.75 -10.77
N LEU A 172 9.44 -1.00 -10.25
CA LEU A 172 10.50 -1.71 -10.95
C LEU A 172 10.24 -3.22 -10.97
N ILE A 173 10.28 -3.82 -12.17
CA ILE A 173 10.25 -5.28 -12.37
C ILE A 173 11.66 -5.72 -12.76
N ALA A 174 12.29 -6.59 -11.99
CA ALA A 174 13.63 -7.10 -12.27
C ALA A 174 13.58 -8.33 -13.19
N TYR A 175 13.59 -8.11 -14.51
CA TYR A 175 13.44 -9.18 -15.52
C TYR A 175 14.58 -10.20 -15.49
N LYS A 176 15.83 -9.74 -15.33
CA LYS A 176 16.99 -10.63 -15.37
C LYS A 176 16.96 -11.70 -14.26
N PRO A 177 16.71 -11.35 -12.98
CA PRO A 177 16.48 -12.36 -11.94
C PRO A 177 15.39 -13.37 -12.28
N LEU A 178 14.27 -12.93 -12.88
CA LEU A 178 13.18 -13.84 -13.27
C LEU A 178 13.64 -14.84 -14.35
N VAL A 179 14.46 -14.39 -15.31
CA VAL A 179 15.05 -15.25 -16.34
C VAL A 179 16.04 -16.24 -15.73
N ASP A 180 16.88 -15.79 -14.80
CA ASP A 180 17.87 -16.66 -14.13
C ASP A 180 17.17 -17.78 -13.35
N GLU A 181 16.12 -17.44 -12.60
CA GLU A 181 15.30 -18.41 -11.88
C GLU A 181 14.57 -19.36 -12.85
N ALA A 182 14.00 -18.84 -13.94
CA ALA A 182 13.30 -19.66 -14.94
C ALA A 182 14.26 -20.65 -15.61
N ILE A 183 15.46 -20.22 -15.96
CA ILE A 183 16.49 -21.09 -16.51
C ILE A 183 16.92 -22.12 -15.47
N SER A 184 17.03 -21.75 -14.18
CA SER A 184 17.40 -22.68 -13.10
C SER A 184 16.42 -23.86 -13.01
N ILE A 185 15.11 -23.58 -13.04
CA ILE A 185 14.06 -24.60 -12.89
C ILE A 185 13.69 -25.32 -14.20
N ALA A 186 13.94 -24.73 -15.37
CA ALA A 186 13.69 -25.37 -16.66
C ALA A 186 14.59 -26.60 -16.88
N LYS A 187 14.08 -27.63 -17.56
CA LYS A 187 14.87 -28.80 -17.97
C LYS A 187 15.79 -28.47 -19.13
N HIS A 188 15.30 -27.72 -20.11
CA HIS A 188 16.12 -27.23 -21.23
C HIS A 188 16.92 -26.01 -20.79
N LYS A 189 18.23 -26.00 -21.08
CA LYS A 189 19.11 -24.86 -20.77
C LYS A 189 19.48 -24.13 -22.08
N PRO A 190 19.13 -22.84 -22.24
CA PRO A 190 19.56 -22.08 -23.41
C PRO A 190 21.09 -21.90 -23.39
N GLU A 191 21.70 -21.82 -24.58
CA GLU A 191 23.15 -21.68 -24.72
C GLU A 191 23.63 -20.29 -24.29
N LYS A 192 22.84 -19.26 -24.59
CA LYS A 192 23.15 -17.85 -24.27
C LYS A 192 21.92 -17.05 -23.87
N VAL A 193 22.14 -16.06 -23.01
CA VAL A 193 21.14 -15.06 -22.60
C VAL A 193 21.62 -13.67 -23.02
N ILE A 194 20.95 -13.07 -24.00
CA ILE A 194 21.25 -11.73 -24.51
C ILE A 194 20.47 -10.71 -23.68
N VAL A 195 21.16 -9.79 -23.00
CA VAL A 195 20.53 -8.85 -22.07
C VAL A 195 20.74 -7.40 -22.50
N TYR A 196 19.62 -6.67 -22.60
CA TYR A 196 19.61 -5.22 -22.75
C TYR A 196 19.63 -4.53 -21.38
N GLN A 197 20.70 -3.80 -21.10
CA GLN A 197 20.89 -3.06 -19.86
C GLN A 197 20.10 -1.75 -19.87
N ARG A 198 19.14 -1.60 -18.94
CA ARG A 198 18.31 -0.38 -18.82
C ARG A 198 18.74 0.62 -17.75
N ASN A 199 19.68 0.27 -16.87
CA ASN A 199 20.21 1.14 -15.80
C ASN A 199 19.14 1.71 -14.84
N LEU A 200 18.10 0.94 -14.53
CA LEU A 200 17.03 1.32 -13.59
C LEU A 200 17.19 0.66 -12.20
N GLY A 201 18.41 0.35 -11.78
CA GLY A 201 18.68 -0.19 -10.43
C GLY A 201 18.49 -1.70 -10.21
N ALA A 202 18.10 -2.47 -11.24
CA ALA A 202 18.00 -3.93 -11.11
C ALA A 202 19.36 -4.64 -11.12
N ILE A 203 19.48 -5.67 -10.27
CA ILE A 203 20.66 -6.54 -10.19
C ILE A 203 20.84 -7.28 -11.53
N ASN A 204 22.06 -7.26 -12.06
CA ASN A 204 22.45 -7.96 -13.28
C ASN A 204 23.70 -8.80 -13.00
N ASN A 205 23.49 -10.04 -12.54
CA ASN A 205 24.58 -11.00 -12.34
C ASN A 205 25.14 -11.44 -13.70
N LYS A 206 26.46 -11.27 -13.86
CA LYS A 206 27.18 -11.54 -15.12
C LYS A 206 27.86 -12.91 -15.02
N ASP A 207 27.21 -13.92 -15.59
CA ASP A 207 27.75 -15.28 -15.70
C ASP A 207 28.19 -15.57 -17.17
N GLU A 208 28.85 -16.71 -17.42
CA GLU A 208 29.44 -17.04 -18.74
C GLU A 208 28.42 -17.20 -19.89
N ILE A 209 27.15 -17.44 -19.59
CA ILE A 209 26.06 -17.53 -20.59
C ILE A 209 25.55 -16.16 -21.04
N TYR A 210 25.93 -15.08 -20.35
CA TYR A 210 25.45 -13.73 -20.59
C TYR A 210 26.14 -13.06 -21.79
N VAL A 211 25.34 -12.43 -22.65
CA VAL A 211 25.80 -11.60 -23.74
C VAL A 211 25.14 -10.22 -23.66
N SER A 212 25.94 -9.16 -23.68
CA SER A 212 25.39 -7.80 -23.70
C SER A 212 24.77 -7.49 -25.07
N TYR A 213 23.47 -7.18 -25.10
CA TYR A 213 22.74 -6.80 -26.33
C TYR A 213 23.44 -5.65 -27.07
N LYS A 214 23.78 -4.57 -26.35
CA LYS A 214 24.41 -3.38 -26.95
C LYS A 214 25.78 -3.69 -27.55
N LYS A 215 26.58 -4.53 -26.89
CA LYS A 215 27.88 -4.96 -27.42
C LYS A 215 27.72 -5.88 -28.64
N LEU A 216 26.75 -6.80 -28.58
CA LEU A 216 26.45 -7.73 -29.67
C LEU A 216 26.07 -6.95 -30.94
N VAL A 217 25.08 -6.05 -30.86
CA VAL A 217 24.66 -5.23 -32.00
C VAL A 217 25.78 -4.33 -32.52
N LYS A 218 26.64 -3.79 -31.64
CA LYS A 218 27.75 -2.92 -32.06
C LYS A 218 28.88 -3.67 -32.79
N ARG A 219 29.13 -4.93 -32.43
CA ARG A 219 30.28 -5.70 -32.92
C ARG A 219 29.98 -6.61 -34.11
N SER A 220 28.71 -6.92 -34.35
CA SER A 220 28.31 -7.88 -35.35
C SER A 220 28.06 -7.20 -36.69
N ASP A 221 28.52 -7.84 -37.77
CA ASP A 221 28.27 -7.35 -39.12
C ASP A 221 26.79 -7.54 -39.50
N PRO A 222 26.18 -6.61 -40.25
CA PRO A 222 24.82 -6.77 -40.74
C PRO A 222 24.74 -7.96 -41.70
N VAL A 223 23.68 -8.77 -41.58
CA VAL A 223 23.46 -9.95 -42.43
C VAL A 223 22.23 -9.78 -43.33
N PRO A 224 22.22 -10.32 -44.56
CA PRO A 224 21.04 -10.25 -45.44
C PRO A 224 19.86 -11.10 -44.90
N CYS A 225 18.66 -10.82 -45.41
CA CYS A 225 17.48 -11.65 -45.13
C CYS A 225 17.61 -13.02 -45.81
N VAL A 226 17.36 -14.10 -45.07
CA VAL A 226 17.39 -15.46 -45.62
C VAL A 226 16.06 -15.80 -46.28
N GLU A 227 16.11 -16.60 -47.33
CA GLU A 227 14.91 -17.07 -48.03
C GLU A 227 14.15 -18.12 -47.20
N MET A 228 12.85 -17.88 -46.99
CA MET A 228 11.94 -18.77 -46.25
C MET A 228 10.83 -19.25 -47.17
N ARG A 229 10.42 -20.52 -47.04
CA ARG A 229 9.18 -20.99 -47.68
C ARG A 229 7.99 -20.33 -47.00
N SER A 230 6.89 -20.14 -47.73
CA SER A 230 5.65 -19.61 -47.17
C SER A 230 5.22 -20.36 -45.92
N THR A 231 5.36 -21.70 -45.94
CA THR A 231 4.96 -22.62 -44.88
C THR A 231 5.99 -22.77 -43.77
N ASP A 232 7.19 -22.18 -43.88
CA ASP A 232 8.15 -22.23 -42.78
C ASP A 232 7.60 -21.43 -41.58
N PRO A 233 7.75 -21.94 -40.33
CA PRO A 233 7.25 -21.24 -39.17
C PRO A 233 7.94 -19.89 -38.93
N LEU A 234 7.14 -18.87 -38.62
CA LEU A 234 7.62 -17.55 -38.23
C LEU A 234 7.78 -17.43 -36.71
N TYR A 235 6.76 -17.86 -35.96
CA TYR A 235 6.75 -17.76 -34.50
C TYR A 235 5.89 -18.84 -33.83
N ILE A 236 6.11 -19.01 -32.53
CA ILE A 236 5.26 -19.80 -31.62
C ILE A 236 4.68 -18.86 -30.57
N LEU A 237 3.35 -18.78 -30.47
CA LEU A 237 2.69 -17.95 -29.48
C LEU A 237 1.83 -18.78 -28.53
N TYR A 238 2.02 -18.63 -27.22
CA TYR A 238 1.37 -19.47 -26.23
C TYR A 238 0.05 -18.88 -25.72
N THR A 239 -1.00 -19.70 -25.65
CA THR A 239 -2.29 -19.34 -25.02
C THR A 239 -2.27 -19.48 -23.49
N SER A 240 -3.24 -18.87 -22.79
CA SER A 240 -3.29 -18.67 -21.33
C SER A 240 -3.52 -19.93 -20.46
N GLY A 241 -3.48 -21.14 -21.01
CA GLY A 241 -3.41 -22.38 -20.21
C GLY A 241 -4.64 -22.70 -19.33
N THR A 242 -5.79 -22.05 -19.51
CA THR A 242 -7.00 -22.25 -18.66
C THR A 242 -7.58 -23.67 -18.66
N THR A 243 -7.05 -24.57 -19.49
CA THR A 243 -7.45 -25.98 -19.68
C THR A 243 -6.29 -26.97 -19.52
N GLY A 244 -5.13 -26.54 -18.98
CA GLY A 244 -3.93 -27.36 -18.81
C GLY A 244 -2.66 -26.70 -19.38
N LYS A 245 -1.69 -27.49 -19.87
CA LYS A 245 -0.44 -26.95 -20.45
C LYS A 245 -0.73 -25.92 -21.56
N PRO A 246 -0.06 -24.75 -21.58
CA PRO A 246 -0.17 -23.76 -22.65
C PRO A 246 -0.07 -24.39 -24.05
N LYS A 247 -0.82 -23.87 -25.02
CA LYS A 247 -0.76 -24.34 -26.43
C LYS A 247 0.17 -23.41 -27.21
N GLY A 248 1.28 -23.93 -27.76
CA GLY A 248 2.15 -23.17 -28.66
C GLY A 248 1.52 -23.08 -30.05
N ILE A 249 0.82 -22.00 -30.34
CA ILE A 249 0.17 -21.75 -31.63
C ILE A 249 1.24 -21.48 -32.68
N LEU A 250 1.31 -22.32 -33.72
CA LEU A 250 2.29 -22.20 -34.79
C LEU A 250 1.77 -21.33 -35.93
N ARG A 251 2.57 -20.33 -36.32
CA ARG A 251 2.26 -19.41 -37.43
C ARG A 251 3.21 -19.59 -38.59
N ASP A 252 2.67 -19.65 -39.81
CA ASP A 252 3.43 -19.67 -41.05
C ASP A 252 3.95 -18.27 -41.43
N THR A 253 4.85 -18.19 -42.41
CA THR A 253 5.46 -16.92 -42.81
C THR A 253 4.66 -16.22 -43.91
N GLY A 254 4.36 -16.92 -45.01
CA GLY A 254 3.84 -16.29 -46.22
C GLY A 254 2.34 -16.07 -46.21
N GLY A 255 1.54 -17.04 -45.77
CA GLY A 255 0.10 -16.85 -45.62
C GLY A 255 -0.22 -15.74 -44.64
N TYR A 256 0.51 -15.68 -43.52
CA TYR A 256 0.40 -14.61 -42.54
C TYR A 256 0.79 -13.23 -43.08
N ALA A 257 1.86 -13.12 -43.89
CA ALA A 257 2.23 -11.86 -44.53
C ALA A 257 1.12 -11.33 -45.46
N VAL A 258 0.51 -12.22 -46.26
CA VAL A 258 -0.61 -11.87 -47.16
C VAL A 258 -1.81 -11.38 -46.36
N ALA A 259 -2.18 -12.11 -45.31
CA ALA A 259 -3.31 -11.76 -44.45
C ALA A 259 -3.11 -10.40 -43.76
N LEU A 260 -1.92 -10.15 -43.20
CA LEU A 260 -1.64 -8.89 -42.52
C LEU A 260 -1.64 -7.71 -43.49
N LYS A 261 -0.98 -7.81 -44.66
CA LYS A 261 -1.00 -6.75 -45.69
C LYS A 261 -2.42 -6.45 -46.16
N TYR A 262 -3.25 -7.47 -46.35
CA TYR A 262 -4.68 -7.31 -46.65
C TYR A 262 -5.41 -6.57 -45.51
N SER A 263 -5.22 -7.03 -44.26
CA SER A 263 -5.96 -6.51 -43.11
C SER A 263 -5.72 -5.02 -42.85
N MET A 264 -4.49 -4.52 -42.97
CA MET A 264 -4.16 -3.11 -42.72
C MET A 264 -4.98 -2.18 -43.63
N LYS A 265 -5.06 -2.52 -44.92
CA LYS A 265 -5.80 -1.70 -45.87
C LYS A 265 -7.29 -1.96 -45.81
N SER A 266 -7.72 -3.21 -45.89
CA SER A 266 -9.14 -3.56 -46.07
C SER A 266 -9.96 -3.46 -44.78
N ILE A 267 -9.39 -3.81 -43.63
CA ILE A 267 -10.10 -3.80 -42.36
C ILE A 267 -9.90 -2.46 -41.66
N TYR A 268 -8.64 -2.10 -41.40
CA TYR A 268 -8.31 -0.90 -40.63
C TYR A 268 -8.35 0.39 -41.46
N GLY A 269 -8.42 0.29 -42.79
CA GLY A 269 -8.54 1.47 -43.65
C GLY A 269 -7.32 2.39 -43.65
N VAL A 270 -6.15 1.89 -43.25
CA VAL A 270 -4.92 2.71 -43.23
C VAL A 270 -4.18 2.69 -44.55
N ASN A 271 -3.71 3.87 -44.96
CA ASN A 271 -2.85 4.01 -46.13
C ASN A 271 -1.38 3.90 -45.73
N GLU A 272 -0.51 3.64 -46.70
CA GLU A 272 0.92 3.67 -46.45
C GLU A 272 1.35 5.08 -45.99
N GLY A 273 2.18 5.17 -44.95
CA GLY A 273 2.56 6.44 -44.32
C GLY A 273 1.66 6.90 -43.17
N ASP A 274 0.44 6.35 -43.02
CA ASP A 274 -0.41 6.63 -41.86
C ASP A 274 0.24 6.08 -40.56
N THR A 275 -0.10 6.69 -39.42
CA THR A 275 0.29 6.19 -38.10
C THR A 275 -0.79 5.24 -37.55
N PHE A 276 -0.41 4.01 -37.25
CA PHE A 276 -1.27 2.99 -36.67
C PHE A 276 -0.80 2.65 -35.26
N TRP A 277 -1.71 2.67 -34.28
CA TRP A 277 -1.37 2.35 -32.91
C TRP A 277 -2.24 1.23 -32.34
N ALA A 278 -1.63 0.07 -32.13
CA ALA A 278 -2.18 -0.98 -31.29
C ALA A 278 -1.66 -0.83 -29.85
N ALA A 279 -2.52 -0.40 -28.92
CA ALA A 279 -2.20 -0.31 -27.50
C ALA A 279 -2.34 -1.69 -26.83
N SER A 280 -1.35 -2.56 -27.03
CA SER A 280 -1.29 -3.91 -26.47
C SER A 280 0.15 -4.30 -26.11
N ASP A 281 0.33 -5.46 -25.49
CA ASP A 281 1.66 -6.03 -25.27
C ASP A 281 2.09 -6.90 -26.45
N VAL A 282 3.37 -6.85 -26.82
CA VAL A 282 3.93 -7.66 -27.93
C VAL A 282 3.91 -9.16 -27.63
N GLY A 283 3.73 -9.61 -26.39
CA GLY A 283 3.50 -11.00 -26.01
C GLY A 283 2.11 -11.53 -26.34
N TRP A 284 1.18 -10.69 -26.81
CA TRP A 284 -0.13 -11.09 -27.30
C TRP A 284 -0.20 -11.04 -28.82
N VAL A 285 -1.19 -11.73 -29.41
CA VAL A 285 -1.36 -11.77 -30.88
C VAL A 285 -1.63 -10.39 -31.46
N VAL A 286 -2.33 -9.52 -30.72
CA VAL A 286 -2.58 -8.13 -31.12
C VAL A 286 -1.26 -7.38 -31.28
N GLY A 287 -0.36 -7.47 -30.31
CA GLY A 287 0.96 -6.85 -30.40
C GLY A 287 1.83 -7.45 -31.51
N HIS A 288 1.84 -8.78 -31.65
CA HIS A 288 2.56 -9.44 -32.75
C HIS A 288 2.10 -8.94 -34.12
N SER A 289 0.80 -9.04 -34.38
CA SER A 289 0.19 -8.72 -35.66
C SER A 289 0.20 -7.22 -35.94
N TYR A 290 -0.08 -6.39 -34.93
CA TYR A 290 -0.49 -4.99 -35.16
C TYR A 290 0.35 -3.94 -34.43
N ILE A 291 1.38 -4.33 -33.66
CA ILE A 291 2.48 -3.43 -33.29
C ILE A 291 3.67 -3.64 -34.23
N VAL A 292 3.97 -4.90 -34.59
CA VAL A 292 5.20 -5.20 -35.37
C VAL A 292 4.90 -5.46 -36.83
N TYR A 293 4.30 -6.59 -37.18
CA TYR A 293 4.31 -7.05 -38.58
C TYR A 293 3.39 -6.25 -39.50
N GLY A 294 2.10 -6.14 -39.17
CA GLY A 294 1.09 -5.54 -40.05
C GLY A 294 1.40 -4.10 -40.44
N PRO A 295 1.58 -3.18 -39.48
CA PRO A 295 1.93 -1.78 -39.79
C PRO A 295 3.20 -1.68 -40.64
N LEU A 296 4.28 -2.38 -40.25
CA LEU A 296 5.54 -2.30 -40.98
C LEU A 296 5.43 -2.91 -42.39
N LEU A 297 4.73 -4.04 -42.57
CA LEU A 297 4.42 -4.61 -43.90
C LEU A 297 3.66 -3.62 -44.79
N ASN A 298 2.78 -2.81 -44.21
CA ASN A 298 2.01 -1.81 -44.92
C ASN A 298 2.70 -0.43 -45.00
N ARG A 299 3.94 -0.29 -44.51
CA ARG A 299 4.69 0.98 -44.45
C ARG A 299 4.00 2.05 -43.58
N ASN A 300 3.29 1.62 -42.55
CA ASN A 300 2.75 2.48 -41.51
C ASN A 300 3.79 2.74 -40.43
N THR A 301 3.71 3.92 -39.81
CA THR A 301 4.39 4.19 -38.54
C THR A 301 3.64 3.45 -37.44
N THR A 302 4.36 2.68 -36.62
CA THR A 302 3.79 1.98 -35.45
C THR A 302 4.31 2.57 -34.15
N ILE A 303 3.52 2.45 -33.07
CA ILE A 303 3.86 2.99 -31.75
C ILE A 303 4.05 1.86 -30.75
N ILE A 304 5.20 1.84 -30.09
CA ILE A 304 5.51 1.04 -28.91
C ILE A 304 5.35 1.96 -27.70
N TYR A 305 4.28 1.73 -26.93
CA TYR A 305 3.96 2.51 -25.75
C TYR A 305 4.33 1.73 -24.48
N GLU A 306 5.15 2.34 -23.61
CA GLU A 306 5.52 1.77 -22.31
C GLU A 306 4.79 2.49 -21.18
N GLY A 307 3.59 2.03 -20.88
CA GLY A 307 2.75 2.60 -19.84
C GLY A 307 1.42 1.88 -19.72
N LYS A 308 0.51 2.47 -18.95
CA LYS A 308 -0.87 2.03 -18.76
C LYS A 308 -1.83 3.12 -19.28
N PRO A 309 -3.10 2.78 -19.58
CA PRO A 309 -4.09 3.78 -20.01
C PRO A 309 -4.41 4.83 -18.94
N ILE A 310 -4.13 4.51 -17.67
CA ILE A 310 -4.33 5.36 -16.49
C ILE A 310 -3.06 5.32 -15.62
N LYS A 311 -2.91 6.30 -14.71
CA LYS A 311 -1.79 6.40 -13.75
C LYS A 311 -0.39 6.56 -14.35
N THR A 312 -0.25 6.73 -15.67
CA THR A 312 1.04 7.02 -16.33
C THR A 312 1.00 8.19 -17.30
N PRO A 313 0.74 9.43 -16.82
CA PRO A 313 0.49 9.80 -15.41
C PRO A 313 -0.99 9.78 -15.00
N ASP A 314 -1.91 9.83 -15.95
CA ASP A 314 -3.37 9.95 -15.72
C ASP A 314 -4.18 9.33 -16.89
N ALA A 315 -5.50 9.47 -16.83
CA ALA A 315 -6.45 8.98 -17.83
C ALA A 315 -6.41 9.74 -19.19
N GLY A 316 -5.60 10.79 -19.31
CA GLY A 316 -5.37 11.53 -20.55
C GLY A 316 -4.28 10.95 -21.44
N SER A 317 -3.55 9.94 -20.96
CA SER A 317 -2.32 9.43 -21.59
C SER A 317 -2.51 8.93 -23.03
N PHE A 318 -3.61 8.21 -23.31
CA PHE A 318 -3.88 7.71 -24.66
C PHE A 318 -4.22 8.83 -25.64
N TRP A 319 -5.00 9.82 -25.19
CA TRP A 319 -5.40 10.97 -25.98
C TRP A 319 -4.20 11.85 -26.33
N ARG A 320 -3.27 12.03 -25.38
CA ARG A 320 -1.96 12.66 -25.63
C ARG A 320 -1.20 11.95 -26.74
N VAL A 321 -1.03 10.62 -26.65
CA VAL A 321 -0.28 9.84 -27.65
C VAL A 321 -0.90 9.98 -29.03
N ILE A 322 -2.24 9.92 -29.13
CA ILE A 322 -2.96 10.14 -30.39
C ILE A 322 -2.65 11.53 -30.96
N SER A 323 -2.75 12.55 -30.12
CA SER A 323 -2.60 13.95 -30.53
C SER A 323 -1.17 14.31 -30.95
N GLU A 324 -0.18 13.86 -30.17
CA GLU A 324 1.23 14.16 -30.41
C GLU A 324 1.78 13.41 -31.63
N HIS A 325 1.42 12.14 -31.80
CA HIS A 325 1.96 11.29 -32.87
C HIS A 325 1.04 11.17 -34.09
N LYS A 326 -0.03 11.97 -34.11
CA LYS A 326 -1.03 12.06 -35.19
C LYS A 326 -1.54 10.68 -35.62
N VAL A 327 -1.98 9.89 -34.62
CA VAL A 327 -2.50 8.54 -34.84
C VAL A 327 -3.74 8.61 -35.73
N ASN A 328 -3.77 7.80 -36.78
CA ASN A 328 -4.90 7.69 -37.70
C ASN A 328 -5.87 6.59 -37.30
N VAL A 329 -5.37 5.48 -36.78
CA VAL A 329 -6.20 4.37 -36.30
C VAL A 329 -5.63 3.86 -35.00
N MET A 330 -6.50 3.82 -33.99
CA MET A 330 -6.19 3.24 -32.69
C MET A 330 -6.89 1.90 -32.55
N PHE A 331 -6.17 0.92 -32.03
CA PHE A 331 -6.68 -0.40 -31.67
C PHE A 331 -6.32 -0.70 -30.22
N THR A 332 -7.32 -0.90 -29.36
CA THR A 332 -7.11 -1.30 -27.96
C THR A 332 -8.17 -2.30 -27.49
N ALA A 333 -8.09 -2.76 -26.25
CA ALA A 333 -9.11 -3.58 -25.62
C ALA A 333 -10.18 -2.70 -24.93
N PRO A 334 -11.46 -3.12 -24.91
CA PRO A 334 -12.50 -2.46 -24.12
C PRO A 334 -12.11 -2.18 -22.66
N THR A 335 -11.36 -3.08 -22.01
CA THR A 335 -10.86 -2.88 -20.64
C THR A 335 -10.02 -1.61 -20.47
N ALA A 336 -9.17 -1.28 -21.44
CA ALA A 336 -8.35 -0.07 -21.35
C ALA A 336 -9.23 1.18 -21.35
N ILE A 337 -10.29 1.16 -22.16
CA ILE A 337 -11.27 2.25 -22.25
C ILE A 337 -12.12 2.33 -20.99
N ARG A 338 -12.58 1.19 -20.44
CA ARG A 338 -13.29 1.17 -19.15
C ARG A 338 -12.44 1.73 -18.01
N ALA A 339 -11.13 1.47 -18.00
CA ALA A 339 -10.22 2.07 -17.02
C ALA A 339 -10.16 3.59 -17.15
N ILE A 340 -10.04 4.12 -18.37
CA ILE A 340 -10.09 5.57 -18.65
C ILE A 340 -11.43 6.15 -18.21
N LYS A 341 -12.54 5.55 -18.64
CA LYS A 341 -13.91 5.97 -18.29
C LYS A 341 -14.17 5.93 -16.79
N LYS A 342 -13.53 5.03 -16.03
CA LYS A 342 -13.66 4.98 -14.57
C LYS A 342 -13.01 6.19 -13.88
N GLU A 343 -11.85 6.64 -14.36
CA GLU A 343 -11.15 7.81 -13.81
C GLU A 343 -11.65 9.13 -14.40
N ASP A 344 -12.16 9.11 -15.64
CA ASP A 344 -12.66 10.27 -16.38
C ASP A 344 -14.04 10.01 -17.01
N PRO A 345 -15.10 9.81 -16.20
CA PRO A 345 -16.43 9.45 -16.71
C PRO A 345 -17.05 10.54 -17.59
N GLU A 346 -16.71 11.81 -17.37
CA GLU A 346 -17.22 12.97 -18.12
C GLU A 346 -16.35 13.35 -19.34
N GLY A 347 -15.27 12.61 -19.60
CA GLY A 347 -14.35 12.88 -20.71
C GLY A 347 -13.72 14.26 -20.63
N LYS A 348 -13.22 14.67 -19.46
CA LYS A 348 -12.52 15.95 -19.28
C LYS A 348 -11.12 15.94 -19.86
N PHE A 349 -10.41 14.81 -19.80
CA PHE A 349 -9.06 14.70 -20.36
C PHE A 349 -9.09 14.61 -21.88
N ILE A 350 -10.02 13.85 -22.46
CA ILE A 350 -10.10 13.70 -23.92
C ILE A 350 -10.30 15.03 -24.64
N LYS A 351 -11.05 15.96 -24.02
CA LYS A 351 -11.30 17.32 -24.51
C LYS A 351 -10.07 18.24 -24.51
N GLN A 352 -8.97 17.85 -23.85
CA GLN A 352 -7.75 18.64 -23.77
C GLN A 352 -6.82 18.45 -24.97
N PHE A 353 -7.10 17.47 -25.84
CA PHE A 353 -6.19 17.05 -26.91
C PHE A 353 -6.83 17.19 -28.29
N ASP A 354 -6.03 17.56 -29.29
CA ASP A 354 -6.44 17.55 -30.69
C ASP A 354 -6.42 16.11 -31.24
N LEU A 355 -7.59 15.54 -31.49
CA LEU A 355 -7.77 14.19 -31.99
C LEU A 355 -8.19 14.14 -33.48
N SER A 356 -8.08 15.26 -34.20
CA SER A 356 -8.56 15.38 -35.60
C SER A 356 -7.87 14.43 -36.58
N SER A 357 -6.70 13.88 -36.23
CA SER A 357 -6.01 12.87 -37.05
C SER A 357 -6.65 11.49 -37.01
N LEU A 358 -7.38 11.18 -35.93
CA LEU A 358 -7.94 9.86 -35.65
C LEU A 358 -9.18 9.62 -36.51
N LYS A 359 -9.12 8.60 -37.37
CA LYS A 359 -10.19 8.23 -38.29
C LYS A 359 -11.11 7.18 -37.67
N TYR A 360 -10.53 6.16 -37.03
CA TYR A 360 -11.25 5.00 -36.52
C TYR A 360 -10.70 4.51 -35.17
N GLN A 361 -11.60 4.08 -34.29
CA GLN A 361 -11.27 3.41 -33.03
C GLN A 361 -11.70 1.94 -33.09
N PHE A 362 -10.76 1.01 -32.96
CA PHE A 362 -11.02 -0.43 -32.96
C PHE A 362 -10.90 -1.01 -31.55
N LEU A 363 -11.80 -1.94 -31.22
CA LEU A 363 -11.87 -2.65 -29.94
C LEU A 363 -11.89 -4.17 -30.18
N ALA A 364 -11.01 -4.91 -29.50
CA ALA A 364 -11.07 -6.38 -29.47
C ALA A 364 -10.33 -6.98 -28.26
N GLY A 365 -10.39 -8.31 -28.14
CA GLY A 365 -9.80 -9.09 -27.03
C GLY A 365 -10.84 -9.54 -26.01
N GLU A 366 -12.00 -8.87 -25.99
CA GLU A 366 -13.20 -9.18 -25.23
C GLU A 366 -14.39 -8.45 -25.87
N ARG A 367 -15.61 -8.78 -25.44
CA ARG A 367 -16.83 -8.07 -25.88
C ARG A 367 -16.80 -6.62 -25.41
N CYS A 368 -17.10 -5.67 -26.29
CA CYS A 368 -17.37 -4.30 -25.90
C CYS A 368 -18.82 -4.19 -25.39
N ASP A 369 -19.00 -3.69 -24.18
CA ASP A 369 -20.33 -3.37 -23.66
C ASP A 369 -20.87 -2.09 -24.33
N VAL A 370 -22.19 -2.03 -24.49
CA VAL A 370 -22.88 -0.93 -25.17
C VAL A 370 -22.58 0.43 -24.50
N ALA A 371 -22.45 0.45 -23.17
CA ALA A 371 -22.16 1.68 -22.44
C ALA A 371 -20.74 2.21 -22.73
N THR A 372 -19.77 1.35 -22.94
CA THR A 372 -18.40 1.73 -23.33
C THR A 372 -18.35 2.17 -24.79
N LEU A 373 -19.08 1.47 -25.68
CA LEU A 373 -19.24 1.85 -27.08
C LEU A 373 -19.80 3.28 -27.22
N HIS A 374 -20.97 3.53 -26.63
CA HIS A 374 -21.61 4.85 -26.71
C HIS A 374 -20.75 5.95 -26.11
N TRP A 375 -20.10 5.70 -24.96
CA TRP A 375 -19.20 6.69 -24.35
C TRP A 375 -18.06 7.10 -25.29
N LEU A 376 -17.48 6.16 -26.04
CA LEU A 376 -16.46 6.50 -27.05
C LEU A 376 -17.05 7.24 -28.24
N GLU A 377 -18.20 6.80 -28.76
CA GLU A 377 -18.85 7.46 -29.90
C GLU A 377 -19.20 8.93 -29.58
N GLU A 378 -19.74 9.17 -28.38
CA GLU A 378 -20.06 10.51 -27.88
C GLU A 378 -18.83 11.39 -27.71
N ASN A 379 -17.73 10.85 -27.19
CA ASN A 379 -16.53 11.64 -26.90
C ASN A 379 -15.60 11.82 -28.11
N LEU A 380 -15.54 10.87 -29.04
CA LEU A 380 -14.64 10.91 -30.20
C LEU A 380 -15.31 11.47 -31.47
N GLY A 381 -16.61 11.25 -31.66
CA GLY A 381 -17.31 11.66 -32.88
C GLY A 381 -16.86 10.92 -34.16
N ILE A 382 -16.21 9.77 -34.02
CA ILE A 382 -15.73 8.92 -35.12
C ILE A 382 -16.26 7.49 -34.98
N PRO A 383 -16.19 6.65 -36.03
CA PRO A 383 -16.61 5.25 -35.93
C PRO A 383 -15.82 4.46 -34.88
N VAL A 384 -16.54 3.79 -33.98
CA VAL A 384 -16.01 2.85 -32.99
C VAL A 384 -16.41 1.42 -33.40
N VAL A 385 -15.42 0.56 -33.62
CA VAL A 385 -15.61 -0.77 -34.21
C VAL A 385 -15.21 -1.85 -33.20
N ASP A 386 -16.20 -2.53 -32.65
CA ASP A 386 -15.98 -3.82 -31.96
C ASP A 386 -15.77 -4.92 -33.00
N HIS A 387 -14.73 -5.72 -32.82
CA HIS A 387 -14.35 -6.79 -33.74
C HIS A 387 -13.83 -8.02 -33.01
N TRP A 388 -14.04 -9.20 -33.59
CA TRP A 388 -13.79 -10.49 -32.92
C TRP A 388 -12.82 -11.38 -33.69
N TRP A 389 -11.91 -12.00 -32.93
CA TRP A 389 -10.89 -12.95 -33.39
C TRP A 389 -10.12 -13.59 -32.25
N GLN A 390 -9.23 -14.52 -32.58
CA GLN A 390 -8.53 -15.39 -31.63
C GLN A 390 -7.02 -15.40 -31.86
N THR A 391 -6.25 -15.87 -30.89
CA THR A 391 -4.80 -16.09 -31.06
C THR A 391 -4.54 -17.03 -32.24
N GLU A 392 -5.39 -18.03 -32.42
CA GLU A 392 -5.36 -19.02 -33.48
C GLU A 392 -5.57 -18.39 -34.87
N SER A 393 -6.46 -17.40 -35.00
CA SER A 393 -6.68 -16.75 -36.30
C SER A 393 -5.55 -15.83 -36.72
N GLY A 394 -4.89 -15.17 -35.76
CA GLY A 394 -3.78 -14.26 -36.03
C GLY A 394 -4.20 -12.89 -36.58
N TRP A 395 -5.43 -12.73 -37.06
CA TRP A 395 -6.04 -11.48 -37.55
C TRP A 395 -7.59 -11.54 -37.47
N PRO A 396 -8.32 -10.41 -37.61
CA PRO A 396 -9.77 -10.33 -37.41
C PRO A 396 -10.60 -11.33 -38.25
N MET A 397 -11.55 -12.04 -37.61
CA MET A 397 -12.49 -12.95 -38.27
C MET A 397 -13.83 -12.28 -38.58
N VAL A 398 -14.29 -11.40 -37.69
CA VAL A 398 -15.52 -10.61 -37.81
C VAL A 398 -15.17 -9.16 -37.49
N SER A 399 -15.44 -8.23 -38.39
CA SER A 399 -15.12 -6.81 -38.23
C SER A 399 -15.88 -5.98 -39.27
N ASN A 400 -16.13 -4.71 -38.93
CA ASN A 400 -16.42 -3.70 -39.94
C ASN A 400 -15.15 -3.46 -40.77
N MET A 401 -15.25 -3.52 -42.10
CA MET A 401 -14.11 -3.41 -43.02
C MET A 401 -14.01 -1.99 -43.56
N MET A 402 -13.44 -1.10 -42.75
CA MET A 402 -13.44 0.35 -42.99
C MET A 402 -12.72 0.76 -44.29
N GLY A 403 -11.81 -0.07 -44.80
CA GLY A 403 -11.13 0.16 -46.08
C GLY A 403 -11.87 -0.35 -47.33
N ILE A 404 -13.02 -1.01 -47.17
CA ILE A 404 -13.87 -1.48 -48.27
C ILE A 404 -15.18 -0.70 -48.30
N GLU A 405 -15.96 -0.81 -47.22
CA GLU A 405 -17.26 -0.16 -47.04
C GLU A 405 -17.53 -0.05 -45.53
N ALA A 406 -17.70 1.17 -45.04
CA ALA A 406 -18.06 1.42 -43.65
C ALA A 406 -19.54 1.08 -43.44
N LEU A 407 -19.81 -0.05 -42.79
CA LEU A 407 -21.16 -0.47 -42.46
C LEU A 407 -21.66 0.23 -41.18
N PRO A 408 -22.98 0.32 -40.94
CA PRO A 408 -23.50 0.80 -39.66
C PRO A 408 -22.98 -0.04 -38.49
N VAL A 409 -22.59 0.61 -37.40
CA VAL A 409 -22.24 -0.06 -36.15
C VAL A 409 -23.53 -0.48 -35.46
N LYS A 410 -23.64 -1.76 -35.07
CA LYS A 410 -24.76 -2.28 -34.28
C LYS A 410 -24.27 -2.59 -32.87
N PRO A 411 -24.81 -1.93 -31.83
CA PRO A 411 -24.46 -2.22 -30.44
C PRO A 411 -24.58 -3.71 -30.12
N GLY A 412 -23.56 -4.27 -29.45
CA GLY A 412 -23.49 -5.68 -29.07
C GLY A 412 -23.03 -6.65 -30.16
N SER A 413 -22.90 -6.21 -31.42
CA SER A 413 -22.38 -7.03 -32.53
C SER A 413 -20.89 -6.78 -32.78
N ALA A 414 -20.16 -7.83 -33.14
CA ALA A 414 -18.80 -7.74 -33.68
C ALA A 414 -18.75 -7.37 -35.18
N SER A 415 -19.89 -6.95 -35.75
CA SER A 415 -20.12 -6.68 -37.17
C SER A 415 -20.23 -7.93 -38.04
N LYS A 416 -19.83 -7.86 -39.32
CA LYS A 416 -19.98 -8.94 -40.30
C LYS A 416 -18.69 -9.75 -40.50
N PRO A 417 -18.76 -10.97 -41.04
CA PRO A 417 -17.58 -11.78 -41.31
C PRO A 417 -16.58 -11.08 -42.25
N VAL A 418 -15.28 -11.17 -41.93
CA VAL A 418 -14.21 -10.64 -42.78
C VAL A 418 -14.06 -11.52 -44.03
N CYS A 419 -13.69 -10.93 -45.16
CA CYS A 419 -13.51 -11.66 -46.42
C CYS A 419 -12.59 -12.88 -46.24
N GLY A 420 -13.03 -14.04 -46.73
CA GLY A 420 -12.37 -15.34 -46.59
C GLY A 420 -12.85 -16.16 -45.39
N TYR A 421 -13.51 -15.56 -44.39
CA TYR A 421 -14.08 -16.31 -43.26
C TYR A 421 -15.55 -16.66 -43.51
N ASN A 422 -15.83 -17.93 -43.77
CA ASN A 422 -17.19 -18.46 -43.89
C ASN A 422 -17.78 -18.79 -42.50
N VAL A 423 -18.09 -17.76 -41.72
CA VAL A 423 -18.62 -17.90 -40.36
C VAL A 423 -20.06 -18.43 -40.41
N GLN A 424 -20.35 -19.46 -39.60
CA GLN A 424 -21.66 -20.09 -39.48
C GLN A 424 -21.98 -20.40 -38.02
N ILE A 425 -23.27 -20.61 -37.74
CA ILE A 425 -23.78 -21.00 -36.43
C ILE A 425 -24.36 -22.41 -36.56
N LEU A 426 -23.81 -23.36 -35.80
CA LEU A 426 -24.28 -24.75 -35.76
C LEU A 426 -24.91 -25.07 -34.39
N ASP A 427 -25.90 -25.96 -34.39
CA ASP A 427 -26.33 -26.60 -33.15
C ASP A 427 -25.34 -27.68 -32.68
N LYS A 428 -25.67 -28.33 -31.56
CA LYS A 428 -24.85 -29.39 -30.96
C LYS A 428 -24.66 -30.62 -31.87
N ASP A 429 -25.57 -30.82 -32.83
CA ASP A 429 -25.63 -31.96 -33.75
C ASP A 429 -24.99 -31.62 -35.11
N GLY A 430 -24.49 -30.39 -35.27
CA GLY A 430 -23.79 -29.92 -36.47
C GLY A 430 -24.69 -29.37 -37.56
N LYS A 431 -25.97 -29.11 -37.26
CA LYS A 431 -26.91 -28.53 -38.22
C LYS A 431 -26.83 -27.00 -38.18
N ARG A 432 -26.82 -26.37 -39.36
CA ARG A 432 -26.82 -24.91 -39.49
C ARG A 432 -28.13 -24.31 -38.98
N LEU A 433 -27.99 -23.30 -38.13
CA LEU A 433 -29.09 -22.55 -37.55
C LEU A 433 -29.48 -21.32 -38.41
N GLY A 434 -30.74 -20.90 -38.28
CA GLY A 434 -31.30 -19.74 -38.95
C GLY A 434 -30.93 -18.42 -38.27
N ALA A 435 -31.43 -17.30 -38.82
CA ALA A 435 -31.19 -15.98 -38.24
C ALA A 435 -31.73 -15.90 -36.79
N ASN A 436 -30.99 -15.22 -35.92
CA ASN A 436 -31.29 -15.02 -34.49
C ASN A 436 -31.38 -16.31 -33.66
N GLN A 437 -30.90 -17.44 -34.17
CA GLN A 437 -30.80 -18.69 -33.42
C GLN A 437 -29.39 -18.85 -32.85
N GLU A 438 -29.30 -19.07 -31.54
CA GLU A 438 -28.04 -19.21 -30.83
C GLU A 438 -27.45 -20.62 -30.98
N GLY A 439 -26.14 -20.69 -31.22
CA GLY A 439 -25.40 -21.94 -31.32
C GLY A 439 -23.89 -21.74 -31.27
N LEU A 440 -23.15 -22.72 -31.76
CA LEU A 440 -21.69 -22.73 -31.80
C LEU A 440 -21.18 -21.97 -33.02
N VAL A 441 -20.27 -21.02 -32.79
CA VAL A 441 -19.59 -20.27 -33.85
C VAL A 441 -18.53 -21.17 -34.48
N VAL A 442 -18.66 -21.39 -35.79
CA VAL A 442 -17.72 -22.18 -36.58
C VAL A 442 -17.33 -21.43 -37.85
N VAL A 443 -16.20 -21.81 -38.44
CA VAL A 443 -15.79 -21.33 -39.76
C VAL A 443 -15.70 -22.52 -40.71
N LYS A 444 -16.42 -22.49 -41.83
CA LYS A 444 -16.34 -23.55 -42.85
C LYS A 444 -14.96 -23.51 -43.53
N LEU A 445 -14.31 -24.67 -43.63
CA LEU A 445 -12.98 -24.80 -44.24
C LEU A 445 -13.04 -24.61 -45.77
N PRO A 446 -11.95 -24.13 -46.41
CA PRO A 446 -10.65 -23.80 -45.81
C PRO A 446 -10.67 -22.46 -45.04
N LEU A 447 -9.88 -22.37 -43.96
CA LEU A 447 -9.58 -21.08 -43.34
C LEU A 447 -8.76 -20.20 -44.31
N PRO A 448 -8.92 -18.86 -44.28
CA PRO A 448 -8.11 -17.97 -45.11
C PRO A 448 -6.63 -17.98 -44.66
N PRO A 449 -5.69 -17.44 -45.48
CA PRO A 449 -4.27 -17.43 -45.16
C PRO A 449 -3.94 -16.84 -43.78
N GLY A 450 -2.84 -17.28 -43.20
CA GLY A 450 -2.34 -16.75 -41.93
C GLY A 450 -3.06 -17.23 -40.69
N ASN A 451 -4.03 -18.16 -40.81
CA ASN A 451 -4.65 -18.88 -39.68
C ASN A 451 -3.73 -19.96 -39.10
N ILE A 452 -4.12 -20.53 -37.95
CA ILE A 452 -3.31 -21.50 -37.22
C ILE A 452 -2.91 -22.64 -38.15
N TYR A 453 -1.62 -22.94 -38.15
CA TYR A 453 -1.07 -23.98 -38.99
C TYR A 453 -1.12 -25.35 -38.32
N ASP A 454 -0.74 -25.37 -37.03
CA ASP A 454 -0.73 -26.52 -36.13
C ASP A 454 -0.49 -26.03 -34.67
N ILE A 455 -0.50 -26.96 -33.70
CA ILE A 455 0.06 -26.76 -32.36
C ILE A 455 1.49 -27.31 -32.34
N TRP A 456 2.43 -26.50 -31.85
CA TRP A 456 3.85 -26.83 -31.74
C TRP A 456 4.06 -28.19 -31.06
N GLY A 457 4.68 -29.13 -31.79
CA GLY A 457 4.98 -30.47 -31.32
C GLY A 457 3.75 -31.36 -31.02
N ASN A 458 2.53 -30.95 -31.37
CA ASN A 458 1.32 -31.69 -30.99
C ASN A 458 0.13 -31.53 -31.96
N THR A 459 0.26 -32.15 -33.14
CA THR A 459 -0.77 -32.14 -34.18
C THR A 459 -2.10 -32.74 -33.75
N GLN A 460 -2.08 -33.79 -32.93
CA GLN A 460 -3.31 -34.43 -32.45
C GLN A 460 -4.16 -33.47 -31.61
N ARG A 461 -3.54 -32.63 -30.78
CA ARG A 461 -4.23 -31.61 -29.99
C ARG A 461 -4.87 -30.52 -30.85
N PHE A 462 -4.31 -30.23 -32.02
CA PHE A 462 -4.93 -29.33 -32.99
C PHE A 462 -6.19 -29.95 -33.59
N ILE A 463 -6.11 -31.21 -34.02
CA ILE A 463 -7.27 -31.95 -34.57
C ILE A 463 -8.41 -32.03 -33.55
N ASP A 464 -8.12 -32.55 -32.36
CA ASP A 464 -9.12 -32.77 -31.31
C ASP A 464 -9.75 -31.46 -30.82
N GLY A 465 -8.95 -30.38 -30.77
CA GLY A 465 -9.39 -29.09 -30.25
C GLY A 465 -10.24 -28.28 -31.23
N TYR A 466 -9.96 -28.34 -32.53
CA TYR A 466 -10.51 -27.37 -33.49
C TYR A 466 -11.22 -28.00 -34.70
N LEU A 467 -10.89 -29.22 -35.10
CA LEU A 467 -11.36 -29.78 -36.39
C LEU A 467 -12.26 -31.01 -36.23
N LYS A 468 -12.14 -31.75 -35.12
CA LYS A 468 -12.82 -33.04 -34.94
C LYS A 468 -14.32 -32.95 -34.69
N ARG A 469 -14.78 -31.87 -34.03
CA ARG A 469 -16.18 -31.79 -33.55
C ARG A 469 -17.19 -31.75 -34.70
N PHE A 470 -16.87 -31.03 -35.77
CA PHE A 470 -17.73 -30.86 -36.94
C PHE A 470 -16.89 -30.99 -38.21
N ASP A 471 -17.11 -32.05 -38.97
CA ASP A 471 -16.32 -32.33 -40.17
C ASP A 471 -16.45 -31.20 -41.21
N GLY A 472 -15.31 -30.77 -41.76
CA GLY A 472 -15.23 -29.62 -42.67
C GLY A 472 -15.32 -28.23 -42.03
N TYR A 473 -15.28 -28.13 -40.69
CA TYR A 473 -15.35 -26.87 -39.96
C TYR A 473 -14.20 -26.68 -38.96
N TYR A 474 -13.79 -25.43 -38.78
CA TYR A 474 -13.01 -24.98 -37.64
C TYR A 474 -13.96 -24.53 -36.53
N LEU A 475 -13.84 -25.13 -35.35
CA LEU A 475 -14.58 -24.74 -34.15
C LEU A 475 -13.83 -23.64 -33.41
N SER A 476 -14.46 -22.48 -33.22
CA SER A 476 -13.86 -21.39 -32.42
C SER A 476 -13.90 -21.67 -30.92
N GLY A 477 -14.89 -22.45 -30.47
CA GLY A 477 -15.18 -22.70 -29.05
C GLY A 477 -16.04 -21.61 -28.40
N ASP A 478 -16.51 -20.63 -29.17
CA ASP A 478 -17.40 -19.56 -28.71
C ASP A 478 -18.85 -19.79 -29.19
N GLY A 479 -19.82 -19.26 -28.44
CA GLY A 479 -21.23 -19.22 -28.78
C GLY A 479 -21.64 -17.89 -29.40
N GLY A 480 -22.69 -17.91 -30.22
CA GLY A 480 -23.20 -16.71 -30.86
C GLY A 480 -24.40 -16.97 -31.75
N TYR A 481 -24.86 -15.91 -32.41
CA TYR A 481 -25.88 -15.97 -33.47
C TYR A 481 -25.57 -14.96 -34.58
N ILE A 482 -26.24 -15.12 -35.73
CA ILE A 482 -26.21 -14.18 -36.85
C ILE A 482 -27.61 -13.62 -37.03
N ASP A 483 -27.75 -12.29 -37.10
CA ASP A 483 -29.05 -11.65 -37.30
C ASP A 483 -29.52 -11.67 -38.77
N GLN A 484 -30.70 -11.11 -39.04
CA GLN A 484 -31.28 -11.07 -40.39
C GLN A 484 -30.47 -10.22 -41.39
N ASP A 485 -29.66 -9.28 -40.90
CA ASP A 485 -28.82 -8.40 -41.70
C ASP A 485 -27.38 -8.96 -41.87
N GLY A 486 -27.10 -10.13 -41.30
CA GLY A 486 -25.81 -10.81 -41.36
C GLY A 486 -24.78 -10.33 -40.34
N TYR A 487 -25.20 -9.62 -39.30
CA TYR A 487 -24.33 -9.21 -38.19
C TYR A 487 -24.15 -10.37 -37.20
N VAL A 488 -22.91 -10.58 -36.79
CA VAL A 488 -22.53 -11.65 -35.87
C VAL A 488 -22.52 -11.10 -34.44
N PHE A 489 -23.18 -11.80 -33.54
CA PHE A 489 -23.22 -11.51 -32.11
C PHE A 489 -22.54 -12.66 -31.37
N ILE A 490 -21.49 -12.33 -30.60
CA ILE A 490 -20.74 -13.31 -29.81
C ILE A 490 -21.30 -13.27 -28.38
N THR A 491 -21.94 -14.36 -27.94
CA THR A 491 -22.62 -14.44 -26.63
C THR A 491 -21.70 -14.90 -25.51
N GLY A 492 -20.48 -15.33 -25.83
CA GLY A 492 -19.45 -15.75 -24.87
C GLY A 492 -19.00 -17.20 -25.11
N ARG A 493 -18.43 -17.85 -24.09
CA ARG A 493 -18.15 -19.28 -24.18
C ARG A 493 -19.41 -20.08 -23.87
N VAL A 494 -19.68 -21.11 -24.65
CA VAL A 494 -20.83 -22.02 -24.46
C VAL A 494 -20.86 -22.70 -23.08
N ASP A 495 -19.73 -22.75 -22.38
CA ASP A 495 -19.59 -23.31 -21.03
C ASP A 495 -20.00 -22.32 -19.90
N ASP A 496 -20.27 -21.05 -20.21
CA ASP A 496 -20.54 -19.99 -19.22
C ASP A 496 -22.05 -19.76 -18.93
N VAL A 497 -22.96 -20.60 -19.45
CA VAL A 497 -24.42 -20.50 -19.21
C VAL A 497 -24.79 -20.81 -17.75
N ILE A 498 -25.68 -20.02 -17.13
CA ILE A 498 -26.25 -20.30 -15.80
C ILE A 498 -27.50 -21.17 -15.97
N ASN A 499 -27.58 -22.30 -15.25
CA ASN A 499 -28.78 -23.14 -15.24
C ASN A 499 -29.58 -22.92 -13.95
N VAL A 500 -30.67 -22.17 -14.02
CA VAL A 500 -31.56 -21.89 -12.89
C VAL A 500 -32.85 -22.69 -13.07
N ALA A 501 -33.08 -23.68 -12.22
CA ALA A 501 -34.29 -24.51 -12.23
C ALA A 501 -34.64 -25.12 -13.61
N GLY A 502 -33.63 -25.52 -14.39
CA GLY A 502 -33.80 -26.12 -15.72
C GLY A 502 -33.83 -25.10 -16.88
N HIS A 503 -33.82 -23.80 -16.59
CA HIS A 503 -33.73 -22.74 -17.59
C HIS A 503 -32.26 -22.34 -17.82
N ARG A 504 -31.83 -22.38 -19.07
CA ARG A 504 -30.51 -21.90 -19.51
C ARG A 504 -30.57 -20.39 -19.70
N LEU A 505 -29.84 -19.65 -18.87
CA LEU A 505 -29.79 -18.20 -18.89
C LEU A 505 -28.39 -17.70 -19.24
N SER A 506 -28.35 -16.69 -20.11
CA SER A 506 -27.11 -16.06 -20.54
C SER A 506 -26.53 -15.17 -19.43
N THR A 507 -25.26 -15.37 -19.06
CA THR A 507 -24.54 -14.45 -18.18
C THR A 507 -24.40 -13.07 -18.81
N ALA A 508 -24.19 -13.03 -20.12
CA ALA A 508 -23.98 -11.81 -20.89
C ALA A 508 -25.21 -10.90 -20.90
N GLU A 509 -26.41 -11.48 -20.96
CA GLU A 509 -27.67 -10.72 -20.90
C GLU A 509 -27.88 -10.10 -19.51
N MET A 510 -27.58 -10.84 -18.43
CA MET A 510 -27.65 -10.30 -17.07
C MET A 510 -26.61 -9.20 -16.83
N GLU A 511 -25.36 -9.42 -17.24
CA GLU A 511 -24.30 -8.41 -17.11
C GLU A 511 -24.65 -7.11 -17.83
N GLU A 512 -25.34 -7.17 -18.96
CA GLU A 512 -25.77 -5.98 -19.70
C GLU A 512 -26.75 -5.13 -18.89
N VAL A 513 -27.69 -5.78 -18.20
CA VAL A 513 -28.62 -5.09 -17.29
C VAL A 513 -27.90 -4.54 -16.07
N VAL A 514 -27.01 -5.31 -15.44
CA VAL A 514 -26.22 -4.87 -14.28
C VAL A 514 -25.31 -3.69 -14.62
N ALA A 515 -24.65 -3.73 -15.78
CA ALA A 515 -23.74 -2.69 -16.25
C ALA A 515 -24.46 -1.40 -16.70
N ALA A 516 -25.75 -1.48 -17.05
CA ALA A 516 -26.55 -0.31 -17.39
C ALA A 516 -26.84 0.61 -16.19
N ASN A 517 -26.66 0.10 -14.96
CA ASN A 517 -26.85 0.90 -13.75
C ASN A 517 -25.84 2.05 -13.67
N LYS A 518 -26.33 3.27 -13.38
CA LYS A 518 -25.51 4.50 -13.42
C LYS A 518 -24.27 4.47 -12.53
N SER A 519 -24.30 3.74 -11.42
CA SER A 519 -23.20 3.69 -10.44
C SER A 519 -22.18 2.59 -10.71
N VAL A 520 -22.48 1.66 -11.62
CA VAL A 520 -21.62 0.53 -11.96
C VAL A 520 -20.59 0.95 -13.01
N ALA A 521 -19.30 0.78 -12.70
CA ALA A 521 -18.20 0.93 -13.64
C ALA A 521 -17.92 -0.38 -14.39
N GLU A 522 -18.06 -1.51 -13.70
CA GLU A 522 -17.84 -2.84 -14.23
C GLU A 522 -18.59 -3.88 -13.40
N CYS A 523 -18.97 -5.00 -14.00
CA CYS A 523 -19.58 -6.11 -13.28
C CYS A 523 -19.13 -7.48 -13.80
N ALA A 524 -19.38 -8.51 -13.00
CA ALA A 524 -19.33 -9.91 -13.38
C ALA A 524 -20.55 -10.64 -12.84
N VAL A 525 -21.23 -11.39 -13.70
CA VAL A 525 -22.35 -12.27 -13.30
C VAL A 525 -22.01 -13.72 -13.64
N PHE A 526 -22.21 -14.62 -12.67
CA PHE A 526 -21.99 -16.05 -12.82
C PHE A 526 -22.90 -16.84 -11.89
N GLY A 527 -23.20 -18.09 -12.26
CA GLY A 527 -23.97 -19.00 -11.42
C GLY A 527 -23.11 -19.59 -10.30
N ILE A 528 -23.62 -19.57 -9.07
CA ILE A 528 -23.10 -20.31 -7.91
C ILE A 528 -24.04 -21.48 -7.59
N ALA A 529 -23.52 -22.54 -6.98
CA ALA A 529 -24.28 -23.74 -6.65
C ALA A 529 -25.43 -23.44 -5.68
N ASP A 530 -26.61 -23.98 -5.96
CA ASP A 530 -27.79 -23.89 -5.10
C ASP A 530 -28.46 -25.26 -4.98
N SER A 531 -28.74 -25.67 -3.74
CA SER A 531 -29.27 -27.00 -3.43
C SER A 531 -30.67 -27.29 -4.00
N LEU A 532 -31.45 -26.24 -4.32
CA LEU A 532 -32.83 -26.36 -4.81
C LEU A 532 -32.93 -26.07 -6.31
N LYS A 533 -32.20 -25.07 -6.80
CA LYS A 533 -32.31 -24.56 -8.18
C LYS A 533 -31.19 -25.01 -9.10
N GLY A 534 -30.22 -25.79 -8.60
CA GLY A 534 -29.01 -26.16 -9.30
C GLY A 534 -27.99 -25.04 -9.27
N GLN A 535 -28.30 -23.90 -9.90
CA GLN A 535 -27.53 -22.67 -9.76
C GLN A 535 -28.43 -21.46 -9.51
N VAL A 536 -27.86 -20.43 -8.88
CA VAL A 536 -28.43 -19.09 -8.79
C VAL A 536 -27.40 -18.05 -9.22
N PRO A 537 -27.77 -16.95 -9.90
CA PRO A 537 -26.82 -15.92 -10.28
C PRO A 537 -26.32 -15.12 -9.07
N LEU A 538 -25.03 -14.82 -9.07
CA LEU A 538 -24.37 -13.84 -8.20
C LEU A 538 -23.78 -12.73 -9.09
N ALA A 539 -24.02 -11.47 -8.74
CA ALA A 539 -23.41 -10.33 -9.39
C ALA A 539 -22.35 -9.70 -8.49
N LEU A 540 -21.15 -9.48 -9.02
CA LEU A 540 -20.12 -8.65 -8.40
C LEU A 540 -20.00 -7.34 -9.18
N VAL A 541 -20.01 -6.20 -8.48
CA VAL A 541 -20.02 -4.87 -9.10
C VAL A 541 -18.90 -3.99 -8.57
N VAL A 542 -18.25 -3.25 -9.46
CA VAL A 542 -17.24 -2.23 -9.14
C VAL A 542 -17.86 -0.87 -9.41
N LEU A 543 -17.76 0.06 -8.45
CA LEU A 543 -18.33 1.40 -8.58
C LEU A 543 -17.47 2.35 -9.42
N LYS A 544 -18.11 3.36 -10.02
CA LYS A 544 -17.43 4.52 -10.62
C LYS A 544 -16.73 5.36 -9.54
N SER A 545 -15.61 5.98 -9.88
CA SER A 545 -14.86 6.83 -8.93
C SER A 545 -15.70 8.05 -8.53
N GLY A 546 -15.86 8.29 -7.23
CA GLY A 546 -16.63 9.42 -6.70
C GLY A 546 -18.12 9.16 -6.49
N ASP A 547 -18.64 7.99 -6.90
CA ASP A 547 -20.00 7.57 -6.54
C ASP A 547 -20.04 6.95 -5.13
N TYR A 548 -21.01 7.37 -4.33
CA TYR A 548 -21.27 6.85 -2.98
C TYR A 548 -22.71 6.34 -2.93
N VAL A 549 -22.89 5.05 -3.26
CA VAL A 549 -24.18 4.34 -3.15
C VAL A 549 -24.06 3.24 -2.12
N SER A 550 -25.07 3.08 -1.26
CA SER A 550 -25.06 2.00 -0.27
C SER A 550 -25.20 0.63 -0.94
N SER A 551 -24.58 -0.41 -0.38
CA SER A 551 -24.65 -1.78 -0.92
C SER A 551 -26.09 -2.30 -1.03
N PHE A 552 -26.92 -1.98 -0.05
CA PHE A 552 -28.33 -2.37 -0.03
C PHE A 552 -29.14 -1.69 -1.14
N GLU A 553 -28.97 -0.38 -1.33
CA GLU A 553 -29.69 0.37 -2.38
C GLU A 553 -29.31 -0.13 -3.77
N LEU A 554 -28.01 -0.38 -4.00
CA LEU A 554 -27.52 -0.88 -5.27
C LEU A 554 -28.03 -2.30 -5.56
N GLU A 555 -27.97 -3.20 -4.57
CA GLU A 555 -28.48 -4.57 -4.70
C GLU A 555 -29.97 -4.58 -5.02
N PHE A 556 -30.76 -3.78 -4.30
CA PHE A 556 -32.20 -3.68 -4.53
C PHE A 556 -32.50 -3.21 -5.96
N ASN A 557 -31.88 -2.12 -6.41
CA ASN A 557 -32.13 -1.54 -7.72
C ASN A 557 -31.78 -2.51 -8.85
N ILE A 558 -30.59 -3.10 -8.81
CA ILE A 558 -30.11 -4.01 -9.85
C ILE A 558 -30.95 -5.29 -9.90
N VAL A 559 -31.39 -5.82 -8.76
CA VAL A 559 -32.29 -6.98 -8.72
C VAL A 559 -33.64 -6.66 -9.38
N GLN A 560 -34.20 -5.47 -9.15
CA GLN A 560 -35.45 -5.07 -9.82
C GLN A 560 -35.26 -4.86 -11.32
N GLU A 561 -34.15 -4.25 -11.74
CA GLU A 561 -33.81 -4.03 -13.16
C GLU A 561 -33.69 -5.37 -13.90
N VAL A 562 -32.95 -6.34 -13.34
CA VAL A 562 -32.81 -7.69 -13.92
C VAL A 562 -34.15 -8.41 -13.98
N LYS A 563 -34.96 -8.33 -12.92
CA LYS A 563 -36.29 -8.94 -12.90
C LYS A 563 -37.23 -8.33 -13.95
N LYS A 564 -37.12 -7.03 -14.23
CA LYS A 564 -37.91 -6.33 -15.23
C LYS A 564 -37.47 -6.67 -16.66
N ALA A 565 -36.16 -6.71 -16.91
CA ALA A 565 -35.60 -6.91 -18.24
C ALA A 565 -35.62 -8.37 -18.70
N ILE A 566 -35.26 -9.31 -17.81
CA ILE A 566 -35.09 -10.74 -18.15
C ILE A 566 -36.24 -11.59 -17.60
N GLY A 567 -36.89 -11.13 -16.54
CA GLY A 567 -38.02 -11.81 -15.92
C GLY A 567 -37.67 -12.49 -14.59
N ALA A 568 -38.70 -12.91 -13.86
CA ALA A 568 -38.54 -13.49 -12.51
C ALA A 568 -37.76 -14.82 -12.49
N VAL A 569 -37.69 -15.51 -13.64
CA VAL A 569 -36.92 -16.75 -13.79
C VAL A 569 -35.42 -16.54 -13.61
N ALA A 570 -34.91 -15.32 -13.84
CA ALA A 570 -33.50 -14.97 -13.64
C ALA A 570 -33.01 -15.21 -12.21
N SER A 571 -33.88 -15.01 -11.21
CA SER A 571 -33.60 -15.27 -9.79
C SER A 571 -32.29 -14.66 -9.25
N LEU A 572 -31.78 -13.57 -9.83
CA LEU A 572 -30.69 -12.79 -9.24
C LEU A 572 -31.18 -12.20 -7.93
N LYS A 573 -30.53 -12.55 -6.82
CA LYS A 573 -30.89 -12.08 -5.47
C LYS A 573 -29.78 -11.34 -4.75
N LYS A 574 -28.53 -11.53 -5.19
CA LYS A 574 -27.35 -11.02 -4.49
C LYS A 574 -26.47 -10.24 -5.44
N VAL A 575 -26.14 -9.02 -5.05
CA VAL A 575 -25.27 -8.10 -5.77
C VAL A 575 -24.26 -7.56 -4.77
N MET A 576 -22.99 -7.83 -4.98
CA MET A 576 -21.93 -7.44 -4.05
C MET A 576 -21.01 -6.40 -4.66
N ILE A 577 -20.78 -5.33 -3.91
CA ILE A 577 -19.77 -4.34 -4.27
C ILE A 577 -18.40 -4.94 -3.95
N VAL A 578 -17.51 -4.94 -4.95
CA VAL A 578 -16.12 -5.36 -4.80
C VAL A 578 -15.21 -4.22 -5.30
N ALA A 579 -14.02 -4.10 -4.71
CA ALA A 579 -13.09 -3.03 -5.09
C ALA A 579 -12.63 -3.15 -6.55
N ARG A 580 -12.45 -4.38 -7.03
CA ARG A 580 -12.01 -4.73 -8.39
C ARG A 580 -12.32 -6.20 -8.68
N LEU A 581 -12.46 -6.54 -9.97
CA LEU A 581 -12.69 -7.91 -10.43
C LEU A 581 -11.36 -8.56 -10.84
N PRO A 582 -11.16 -9.86 -10.56
CA PRO A 582 -9.93 -10.55 -10.97
C PRO A 582 -9.93 -10.73 -12.47
N LYS A 583 -8.92 -10.15 -13.13
CA LYS A 583 -8.79 -10.16 -14.57
C LYS A 583 -7.47 -10.78 -14.98
N THR A 584 -7.42 -11.26 -16.20
CA THR A 584 -6.14 -11.48 -16.86
C THR A 584 -5.49 -10.13 -17.20
N ARG A 585 -4.17 -10.11 -17.42
CA ARG A 585 -3.45 -8.92 -17.93
C ARG A 585 -3.95 -8.45 -19.30
N SER A 586 -4.70 -9.28 -20.04
CA SER A 586 -5.41 -8.89 -21.26
C SER A 586 -6.81 -8.31 -21.01
N GLY A 587 -7.22 -8.13 -19.75
CA GLY A 587 -8.50 -7.55 -19.34
C GLY A 587 -9.63 -8.54 -19.09
N LYS A 588 -9.48 -9.81 -19.44
CA LYS A 588 -10.55 -10.82 -19.32
C LYS A 588 -10.86 -11.16 -17.85
N ILE A 589 -12.10 -10.97 -17.41
CA ILE A 589 -12.59 -11.36 -16.08
C ILE A 589 -12.57 -12.89 -15.89
N LEU A 590 -12.06 -13.35 -14.75
CA LEU A 590 -11.88 -14.76 -14.41
C LEU A 590 -13.13 -15.38 -13.73
N ARG A 591 -14.26 -15.43 -14.44
CA ARG A 591 -15.56 -15.90 -13.90
C ARG A 591 -15.54 -17.32 -13.33
N LYS A 592 -14.87 -18.26 -14.01
CA LYS A 592 -14.74 -19.64 -13.52
C LYS A 592 -14.01 -19.70 -12.18
N LEU A 593 -12.99 -18.85 -11.99
CA LEU A 593 -12.26 -18.77 -10.73
C LEU A 593 -13.16 -18.21 -9.62
N LEU A 594 -13.91 -17.13 -9.89
CA LEU A 594 -14.89 -16.57 -8.96
C LEU A 594 -15.95 -17.61 -8.54
N ARG A 595 -16.50 -18.36 -9.51
CA ARG A 595 -17.44 -19.47 -9.25
C ARG A 595 -16.81 -20.56 -8.40
N ASN A 596 -15.63 -21.07 -8.77
CA ASN A 596 -14.98 -22.14 -8.03
C ASN A 596 -14.69 -21.73 -6.58
N ILE A 597 -14.30 -20.48 -6.35
CA ILE A 597 -14.10 -19.94 -5.00
C ILE A 597 -15.42 -19.96 -4.22
N ALA A 598 -16.51 -19.47 -4.82
CA ALA A 598 -17.83 -19.48 -4.19
C ALA A 598 -18.32 -20.92 -3.89
N ASP A 599 -18.08 -21.86 -4.80
CA ASP A 599 -18.54 -23.25 -4.71
C ASP A 599 -17.59 -24.16 -3.92
N GLY A 600 -16.45 -23.64 -3.43
CA GLY A 600 -15.42 -24.41 -2.71
C GLY A 600 -14.77 -25.52 -3.54
N VAL A 601 -14.81 -25.38 -4.85
CA VAL A 601 -14.17 -26.29 -5.80
C VAL A 601 -12.71 -25.93 -5.92
N GLU A 602 -11.82 -26.93 -5.94
CA GLU A 602 -10.40 -26.70 -6.13
C GLU A 602 -10.14 -25.83 -7.38
N TYR A 603 -9.30 -24.81 -7.22
CA TYR A 603 -9.01 -23.85 -8.27
C TYR A 603 -7.52 -23.56 -8.36
N VAL A 604 -7.09 -23.23 -9.56
CA VAL A 604 -5.73 -22.76 -9.82
C VAL A 604 -5.83 -21.29 -10.21
N ILE A 605 -5.09 -20.43 -9.51
CA ILE A 605 -4.97 -19.03 -9.89
C ILE A 605 -4.17 -18.99 -11.21
N PRO A 606 -4.78 -18.53 -12.32
CA PRO A 606 -4.10 -18.52 -13.59
C PRO A 606 -2.95 -17.52 -13.54
N SER A 607 -1.79 -17.92 -14.01
CA SER A 607 -0.59 -17.08 -14.04
C SER A 607 -0.71 -15.82 -14.90
N THR A 608 -1.73 -15.76 -15.77
CA THR A 608 -2.07 -14.58 -16.55
C THR A 608 -2.86 -13.53 -15.78
N ILE A 609 -3.21 -13.75 -14.50
CA ILE A 609 -3.92 -12.77 -13.67
C ILE A 609 -3.13 -11.46 -13.57
N ASP A 610 -3.82 -10.32 -13.59
CA ASP A 610 -3.20 -9.00 -13.47
C ASP A 610 -2.67 -8.74 -12.07
N ASP A 611 -3.45 -9.07 -11.05
CA ASP A 611 -3.08 -9.00 -9.64
C ASP A 611 -3.65 -10.21 -8.87
N PRO A 612 -2.79 -11.15 -8.42
CA PRO A 612 -3.21 -12.29 -7.61
C PRO A 612 -3.90 -11.90 -6.29
N GLU A 613 -3.58 -10.73 -5.71
CA GLU A 613 -4.16 -10.28 -4.43
C GLU A 613 -5.67 -10.06 -4.52
N ILE A 614 -6.21 -9.84 -5.72
CA ILE A 614 -7.66 -9.71 -5.92
C ILE A 614 -8.38 -10.98 -5.44
N ILE A 615 -7.75 -12.14 -5.54
CA ILE A 615 -8.36 -13.40 -5.09
C ILE A 615 -8.54 -13.39 -3.57
N ASN A 616 -7.55 -12.88 -2.82
CA ASN A 616 -7.66 -12.73 -1.38
C ASN A 616 -8.76 -11.71 -1.01
N GLU A 617 -8.84 -10.60 -1.75
CA GLU A 617 -9.91 -9.59 -1.59
C GLU A 617 -11.30 -10.20 -1.82
N ILE A 618 -11.49 -10.96 -2.90
CA ILE A 618 -12.76 -11.62 -3.21
C ILE A 618 -13.11 -12.70 -2.17
N ILE A 619 -12.15 -13.53 -1.76
CA ILE A 619 -12.37 -14.55 -0.72
C ILE A 619 -12.79 -13.88 0.59
N HIS A 620 -12.15 -12.76 0.93
CA HIS A 620 -12.52 -11.97 2.10
C HIS A 620 -13.97 -11.47 2.01
N GLU A 621 -14.36 -10.89 0.87
CA GLU A 621 -15.74 -10.45 0.64
C GLU A 621 -16.76 -11.59 0.68
N TYR A 622 -16.42 -12.76 0.14
CA TYR A 622 -17.30 -13.94 0.20
C TYR A 622 -17.47 -14.47 1.62
N LYS A 623 -16.40 -14.45 2.42
CA LYS A 623 -16.46 -14.81 3.84
C LYS A 623 -17.30 -13.82 4.63
N LEU A 624 -17.12 -12.52 4.41
CA LEU A 624 -17.90 -11.47 5.08
C LEU A 624 -19.39 -11.56 4.74
N ASN A 625 -19.72 -11.80 3.47
CA ASN A 625 -21.09 -11.82 2.96
C ASN A 625 -21.74 -13.23 2.96
N GLN A 626 -21.07 -14.23 3.53
CA GLN A 626 -21.56 -15.62 3.66
C GLN A 626 -21.99 -16.24 2.32
N ILE A 627 -21.14 -16.12 1.31
CA ILE A 627 -21.44 -16.58 -0.05
C ILE A 627 -21.02 -18.03 -0.25
N GLY A 628 -21.89 -18.85 -0.86
CA GLY A 628 -21.57 -20.21 -1.28
C GLY A 628 -21.07 -21.10 -0.14
N VAL A 629 -19.90 -21.74 -0.28
CA VAL A 629 -19.33 -22.62 0.76
C VAL A 629 -18.96 -21.91 2.05
N PHE A 630 -18.85 -20.58 2.02
CA PHE A 630 -18.60 -19.78 3.21
C PHE A 630 -19.88 -19.55 4.04
N ALA A 631 -21.05 -20.00 3.58
CA ALA A 631 -22.31 -19.89 4.32
C ALA A 631 -22.38 -20.78 5.57
N ASN A 632 -21.58 -21.86 5.64
CA ASN A 632 -21.67 -22.90 6.68
C ASN A 632 -20.34 -23.18 7.43
N LEU A 633 -19.34 -22.28 7.37
CA LEU A 633 -18.07 -22.50 8.08
C LEU A 633 -18.21 -22.21 9.58
N GLU A 634 -18.35 -23.28 10.38
CA GLU A 634 -18.46 -23.22 11.84
C GLU A 634 -17.11 -23.17 12.60
N GLU A 635 -15.95 -23.30 11.94
CA GLU A 635 -14.63 -23.20 12.61
C GLU A 635 -13.78 -22.05 12.05
N LYS A 636 -13.73 -20.94 12.81
CA LYS A 636 -12.77 -19.85 12.59
C LYS A 636 -11.40 -20.28 13.10
N GLU A 637 -10.42 -20.48 12.21
CA GLU A 637 -9.03 -20.18 12.59
C GLU A 637 -8.98 -18.69 12.97
N LYS A 638 -8.84 -18.40 14.27
CA LYS A 638 -8.72 -17.03 14.76
C LYS A 638 -7.44 -16.42 14.19
N GLN A 639 -7.58 -15.33 13.44
CA GLN A 639 -6.44 -14.51 13.03
C GLN A 639 -5.65 -14.06 14.26
N THR A 640 -4.33 -14.02 14.15
CA THR A 640 -3.44 -13.53 15.19
C THR A 640 -3.10 -12.06 14.97
N LEU A 641 -2.59 -11.36 15.99
CA LEU A 641 -2.06 -10.00 15.83
C LEU A 641 -0.93 -9.93 14.79
N GLU A 642 -0.19 -11.03 14.59
CA GLU A 642 0.89 -11.09 13.63
C GLU A 642 0.36 -11.08 12.18
N ASP A 643 -0.74 -11.78 11.91
CA ASP A 643 -1.41 -11.79 10.60
C ASP A 643 -1.96 -10.39 10.23
N LEU A 644 -2.40 -9.66 11.25
CA LEU A 644 -2.94 -8.30 11.13
C LEU A 644 -1.84 -7.20 11.11
N ARG A 645 -0.56 -7.55 11.28
CA ARG A 645 0.54 -6.58 11.22
C ARG A 645 0.65 -5.96 9.83
N ILE A 646 0.83 -4.64 9.79
CA ILE A 646 0.97 -3.85 8.57
C ILE A 646 2.44 -3.89 8.14
N SER A 647 2.72 -4.57 7.04
CA SER A 647 4.08 -4.89 6.56
C SER A 647 4.50 -4.18 5.27
N SER A 648 3.61 -3.36 4.68
CA SER A 648 3.90 -2.59 3.48
C SER A 648 3.07 -1.32 3.42
N PHE A 649 3.56 -0.31 2.68
CA PHE A 649 2.85 0.96 2.55
C PHE A 649 1.48 0.81 1.88
N ILE A 650 1.33 -0.15 0.97
CA ILE A 650 0.04 -0.51 0.36
C ILE A 650 -0.90 -1.10 1.42
N LYS A 651 -0.42 -2.02 2.26
CA LYS A 651 -1.23 -2.57 3.37
C LYS A 651 -1.63 -1.48 4.35
N TYR A 652 -0.75 -0.50 4.62
CA TYR A 652 -1.10 0.67 5.43
C TYR A 652 -2.30 1.42 4.84
N TYR A 653 -2.28 1.78 3.54
CA TYR A 653 -3.41 2.48 2.92
C TYR A 653 -4.71 1.67 2.99
N LYS A 654 -4.65 0.36 2.72
CA LYS A 654 -5.83 -0.53 2.82
C LYS A 654 -6.36 -0.60 4.25
N SER A 655 -5.49 -0.80 5.24
CA SER A 655 -5.86 -0.82 6.66
C SER A 655 -6.43 0.52 7.12
N TYR A 656 -5.82 1.64 6.72
CA TYR A 656 -6.31 2.97 7.05
C TYR A 656 -7.70 3.22 6.43
N GLN A 657 -7.87 2.92 5.14
CA GLN A 657 -9.15 3.07 4.46
C GLN A 657 -10.25 2.20 5.09
N HIS A 658 -9.94 0.93 5.40
CA HIS A 658 -10.88 0.04 6.11
C HIS A 658 -11.27 0.61 7.47
N SER A 659 -10.29 1.08 8.25
CA SER A 659 -10.52 1.65 9.59
C SER A 659 -11.32 2.96 9.59
N VAL A 660 -11.37 3.67 8.46
CA VAL A 660 -12.17 4.89 8.30
C VAL A 660 -13.58 4.55 7.81
N ASN A 661 -13.71 3.61 6.88
CA ASN A 661 -14.98 3.22 6.27
C ASN A 661 -15.83 2.33 7.18
N ASP A 662 -15.19 1.43 7.94
CA ASP A 662 -15.82 0.55 8.93
C ASP A 662 -14.97 0.49 10.21
N PRO A 663 -15.02 1.55 11.05
CA PRO A 663 -14.23 1.61 12.27
C PRO A 663 -14.57 0.49 13.26
N GLU A 664 -15.85 0.10 13.36
CA GLU A 664 -16.29 -0.94 14.28
C GLU A 664 -15.80 -2.32 13.85
N GLY A 665 -15.95 -2.69 12.58
CA GLY A 665 -15.43 -3.95 12.06
C GLY A 665 -13.91 -4.04 12.17
N TYR A 666 -13.19 -2.96 11.86
CA TYR A 666 -11.73 -2.89 12.00
C TYR A 666 -11.27 -3.16 13.44
N TRP A 667 -11.84 -2.46 14.41
CA TRP A 667 -11.46 -2.63 15.81
C TRP A 667 -11.94 -3.95 16.40
N ALA A 668 -13.11 -4.47 15.97
CA ALA A 668 -13.58 -5.80 16.35
C ALA A 668 -12.61 -6.88 15.89
N GLN A 669 -12.10 -6.79 14.66
CA GLN A 669 -11.13 -7.75 14.11
C GLN A 669 -9.84 -7.79 14.94
N ILE A 670 -9.30 -6.63 15.29
CA ILE A 670 -8.09 -6.54 16.12
C ILE A 670 -8.38 -7.06 17.54
N ALA A 671 -9.50 -6.65 18.14
CA ALA A 671 -9.87 -7.08 19.48
C ALA A 671 -10.11 -8.59 19.58
N ASP A 672 -10.52 -9.26 18.49
CA ASP A 672 -10.78 -10.71 18.46
C ASP A 672 -9.53 -11.57 18.73
N THR A 673 -8.35 -10.97 18.52
CA THR A 673 -7.04 -11.59 18.74
C THR A 673 -6.62 -11.66 20.22
N PHE A 674 -7.39 -11.03 21.11
CA PHE A 674 -7.15 -11.02 22.55
C PHE A 674 -8.00 -12.08 23.27
N ASN A 675 -7.58 -12.42 24.50
CA ASN A 675 -8.33 -13.31 25.36
C ASN A 675 -9.39 -12.49 26.11
N TRP A 676 -10.66 -12.82 25.83
CA TRP A 676 -11.82 -12.28 26.53
C TRP A 676 -12.53 -13.43 27.24
N ARG A 677 -12.94 -13.23 28.49
CA ARG A 677 -13.80 -14.17 29.22
C ARG A 677 -15.23 -14.14 28.69
N LYS A 678 -15.69 -12.96 28.27
CA LYS A 678 -16.92 -12.73 27.48
C LYS A 678 -16.61 -11.68 26.43
N LYS A 679 -16.96 -11.92 25.16
CA LYS A 679 -16.85 -10.90 24.10
C LYS A 679 -17.90 -9.80 24.29
N TRP A 680 -17.62 -8.64 23.72
CA TRP A 680 -18.48 -7.47 23.78
C TRP A 680 -19.82 -7.72 23.09
N ASP A 681 -20.83 -6.98 23.55
CA ASP A 681 -22.15 -6.90 22.92
C ASP A 681 -22.17 -5.77 21.87
N LYS A 682 -21.32 -4.72 22.04
CA LYS A 682 -21.18 -3.59 21.11
C LYS A 682 -19.72 -3.13 21.04
N VAL A 683 -19.22 -2.81 19.84
CA VAL A 683 -17.80 -2.42 19.64
C VAL A 683 -17.55 -1.01 20.16
N VAL A 684 -18.40 -0.05 19.81
CA VAL A 684 -18.32 1.31 20.33
C VAL A 684 -19.70 1.92 20.54
N GLU A 685 -19.85 2.69 21.61
CA GLU A 685 -21.00 3.54 21.87
C GLU A 685 -20.49 4.90 22.32
N TYR A 686 -20.92 5.98 21.68
CA TYR A 686 -20.42 7.31 22.02
C TYR A 686 -21.43 8.43 21.81
N ASN A 687 -21.23 9.50 22.58
CA ASN A 687 -21.92 10.78 22.47
C ASN A 687 -20.89 11.91 22.67
N TRP A 688 -20.66 12.71 21.62
CA TRP A 688 -19.74 13.84 21.65
C TRP A 688 -20.22 15.00 22.52
N GLU A 689 -21.52 15.26 22.57
CA GLU A 689 -22.09 16.35 23.36
C GLU A 689 -21.88 16.09 24.85
N ASP A 690 -22.06 14.85 25.29
CA ASP A 690 -21.86 14.45 26.68
C ASP A 690 -20.44 13.99 26.98
N ALA A 691 -19.53 13.99 25.99
CA ALA A 691 -18.18 13.44 26.09
C ALA A 691 -18.12 12.01 26.69
N LYS A 692 -19.11 11.17 26.33
CA LYS A 692 -19.21 9.77 26.77
C LYS A 692 -18.77 8.83 25.65
N PHE A 693 -17.84 7.94 25.95
CA PHE A 693 -17.27 7.01 24.98
C PHE A 693 -17.04 5.66 25.66
N GLU A 694 -17.60 4.59 25.10
CA GLU A 694 -17.47 3.22 25.61
C GLU A 694 -17.05 2.31 24.45
N TRP A 695 -16.04 1.48 24.66
CA TRP A 695 -15.50 0.53 23.71
C TRP A 695 -15.58 -0.89 24.27
N PHE A 696 -15.98 -1.83 23.40
CA PHE A 696 -16.17 -3.24 23.73
C PHE A 696 -17.15 -3.44 24.90
N LYS A 697 -18.25 -2.67 24.88
CA LYS A 697 -19.28 -2.67 25.91
C LYS A 697 -19.83 -4.07 26.12
N GLY A 698 -19.94 -4.47 27.39
CA GLY A 698 -20.42 -5.80 27.79
C GLY A 698 -19.36 -6.91 27.73
N ALA A 699 -18.13 -6.62 27.28
CA ALA A 699 -17.03 -7.59 27.34
C ALA A 699 -16.48 -7.74 28.76
N LYS A 700 -16.06 -8.96 29.08
CA LYS A 700 -15.41 -9.31 30.35
C LYS A 700 -14.00 -9.82 30.09
N LEU A 701 -13.02 -9.29 30.84
CA LEU A 701 -11.61 -9.67 30.73
C LEU A 701 -10.86 -9.44 32.05
N ASN A 702 -9.57 -9.78 32.07
CA ASN A 702 -8.59 -9.09 32.89
C ASN A 702 -7.37 -8.76 32.02
N ILE A 703 -6.86 -7.53 32.08
CA ILE A 703 -5.73 -7.11 31.24
C ILE A 703 -4.46 -7.94 31.52
N THR A 704 -4.26 -8.39 32.77
CA THR A 704 -3.08 -9.19 33.14
C THR A 704 -3.08 -10.56 32.50
N GLU A 705 -4.25 -11.14 32.22
CA GLU A 705 -4.35 -12.40 31.48
C GLU A 705 -3.81 -12.27 30.05
N ASN A 706 -3.92 -11.08 29.46
CA ASN A 706 -3.38 -10.79 28.13
C ASN A 706 -1.91 -10.36 28.16
N CYS A 707 -1.47 -9.71 29.24
CA CYS A 707 -0.07 -9.32 29.44
C CYS A 707 0.83 -10.46 29.93
N ILE A 708 0.28 -11.47 30.63
CA ILE A 708 1.05 -12.50 31.33
C ILE A 708 0.48 -13.88 31.04
N ASP A 709 -0.71 -14.19 31.57
CA ASP A 709 -1.20 -15.57 31.72
C ASP A 709 -1.30 -16.31 30.36
N ARG A 710 -1.75 -15.62 29.29
CA ARG A 710 -1.87 -16.21 27.95
C ARG A 710 -0.54 -16.63 27.32
N HIS A 711 0.57 -16.04 27.78
CA HIS A 711 1.91 -16.30 27.25
C HIS A 711 2.60 -17.46 27.95
N LEU A 712 2.20 -17.81 29.18
CA LEU A 712 2.91 -18.79 30.02
C LEU A 712 3.09 -20.15 29.36
N ALA A 713 2.05 -20.67 28.69
CA ALA A 713 2.08 -21.99 28.08
C ALA A 713 3.11 -22.13 26.95
N LYS A 714 3.38 -21.05 26.20
CA LYS A 714 4.28 -21.07 25.04
C LYS A 714 5.62 -20.36 25.29
N ARG A 715 5.63 -19.41 26.23
CA ARG A 715 6.71 -18.42 26.42
C ARG A 715 7.08 -18.21 27.88
N GLY A 716 6.61 -19.07 28.80
CA GLY A 716 6.82 -18.88 30.24
C GLY A 716 8.28 -18.68 30.64
N ASN A 717 9.22 -19.32 29.94
CA ASN A 717 10.66 -19.20 30.19
C ASN A 717 11.35 -18.11 29.36
N GLU A 718 10.63 -17.41 28.48
CA GLU A 718 11.17 -16.25 27.76
C GLU A 718 11.23 -15.03 28.68
N ARG A 719 12.17 -14.12 28.40
CA ARG A 719 12.37 -12.88 29.16
C ARG A 719 11.17 -11.96 28.96
N ALA A 720 10.52 -11.55 30.05
CA ALA A 720 9.48 -10.53 30.03
C ALA A 720 10.09 -9.15 30.29
N ILE A 721 10.74 -8.96 31.44
CA ILE A 721 11.34 -7.69 31.86
C ILE A 721 12.84 -7.87 32.09
N ILE A 722 13.64 -7.05 31.40
CA ILE A 722 15.05 -6.83 31.75
C ILE A 722 15.11 -5.55 32.56
N TRP A 723 15.70 -5.59 33.74
CA TRP A 723 15.95 -4.40 34.56
C TRP A 723 17.44 -4.13 34.66
N GLU A 724 17.84 -2.94 34.24
CA GLU A 724 19.20 -2.42 34.38
C GLU A 724 19.26 -1.38 35.51
N PRO A 725 20.13 -1.60 36.51
CA PRO A 725 20.30 -0.69 37.66
C PRO A 725 20.94 0.65 37.28
N ASN A 726 20.83 1.62 38.19
CA ASN A 726 21.51 2.90 38.07
C ASN A 726 23.04 2.75 38.06
N ASP A 727 23.61 1.95 38.98
CA ASP A 727 25.04 1.64 39.01
C ASP A 727 25.34 0.50 38.00
N PRO A 728 26.20 0.70 36.99
CA PRO A 728 26.57 -0.36 36.03
C PRO A 728 27.20 -1.60 36.68
N ASN A 729 27.74 -1.49 37.90
CA ASN A 729 28.38 -2.59 38.62
C ASN A 729 27.40 -3.38 39.49
N GLU A 730 26.17 -2.87 39.70
CA GLU A 730 25.11 -3.63 40.37
C GLU A 730 24.58 -4.71 39.41
N ALA A 731 24.23 -5.88 39.98
CA ALA A 731 23.70 -6.98 39.19
C ALA A 731 22.33 -6.61 38.59
N ASN A 732 22.17 -6.85 37.29
CA ASN A 732 20.90 -6.70 36.62
C ASN A 732 19.91 -7.81 37.04
N ARG A 733 18.62 -7.58 36.81
CA ARG A 733 17.57 -8.59 37.03
C ARG A 733 16.86 -8.87 35.71
N ILE A 734 16.61 -10.14 35.43
CA ILE A 734 15.84 -10.57 34.26
C ILE A 734 14.70 -11.44 34.78
N LEU A 735 13.47 -10.97 34.59
CA LEU A 735 12.27 -11.73 34.94
C LEU A 735 11.74 -12.40 33.68
N THR A 736 11.64 -13.73 33.72
CA THR A 736 10.85 -14.49 32.75
C THR A 736 9.35 -14.26 32.95
N TYR A 737 8.52 -14.63 31.98
CA TYR A 737 7.07 -14.55 32.13
C TYR A 737 6.54 -15.35 33.33
N ASN A 738 7.11 -16.52 33.61
CA ASN A 738 6.77 -17.34 34.78
C ASN A 738 7.13 -16.64 36.10
N GLU A 739 8.32 -16.05 36.20
CA GLU A 739 8.75 -15.32 37.40
C GLU A 739 7.92 -14.05 37.61
N LEU A 740 7.64 -13.31 36.53
CA LEU A 740 6.77 -12.15 36.58
C LEU A 740 5.35 -12.51 37.06
N ALA A 741 4.79 -13.63 36.57
CA ALA A 741 3.48 -14.11 37.01
C ALA A 741 3.46 -14.41 38.52
N VAL A 742 4.50 -15.07 39.03
CA VAL A 742 4.63 -15.39 40.46
C VAL A 742 4.69 -14.11 41.30
N GLU A 743 5.53 -13.15 40.93
CA GLU A 743 5.69 -11.92 41.71
C GLU A 743 4.44 -11.03 41.65
N VAL A 744 3.78 -10.93 40.49
CA VAL A 744 2.48 -10.23 40.35
C VAL A 744 1.40 -10.89 41.20
N ASN A 745 1.32 -12.22 41.21
CA ASN A 745 0.33 -12.93 42.02
C ASN A 745 0.56 -12.75 43.53
N LYS A 746 1.82 -12.85 43.98
CA LYS A 746 2.14 -12.61 45.39
C LYS A 746 1.76 -11.18 45.77
N PHE A 747 2.19 -10.18 45.01
CA PHE A 747 1.89 -8.80 45.39
C PHE A 747 0.40 -8.47 45.29
N ALA A 748 -0.34 -9.07 44.35
CA ALA A 748 -1.81 -9.01 44.31
C ALA A 748 -2.45 -9.57 45.60
N ASN A 749 -1.91 -10.67 46.13
CA ASN A 749 -2.35 -11.24 47.41
C ASN A 749 -1.95 -10.36 48.61
N VAL A 750 -0.80 -9.67 48.55
CA VAL A 750 -0.42 -8.65 49.55
C VAL A 750 -1.47 -7.54 49.58
N LEU A 751 -1.81 -6.96 48.43
CA LEU A 751 -2.83 -5.90 48.35
C LEU A 751 -4.19 -6.38 48.92
N LYS A 752 -4.63 -7.59 48.55
CA LYS A 752 -5.85 -8.20 49.13
C LYS A 752 -5.76 -8.34 50.66
N SER A 753 -4.61 -8.75 51.20
CA SER A 753 -4.39 -8.88 52.65
C SER A 753 -4.42 -7.54 53.39
N LYS A 754 -4.15 -6.43 52.68
CA LYS A 754 -4.30 -5.05 53.18
C LYS A 754 -5.69 -4.48 52.90
N GLY A 755 -6.65 -5.33 52.55
CA GLY A 755 -8.04 -4.95 52.37
C GLY A 755 -8.32 -4.21 51.06
N VAL A 756 -7.41 -4.23 50.08
CA VAL A 756 -7.67 -3.64 48.76
C VAL A 756 -8.66 -4.51 47.99
N VAL A 757 -9.73 -3.89 47.52
CA VAL A 757 -10.75 -4.53 46.68
C VAL A 757 -10.85 -3.84 45.30
N LYS A 758 -11.61 -4.44 44.38
CA LYS A 758 -11.87 -3.85 43.07
C LYS A 758 -12.42 -2.42 43.22
N GLY A 759 -11.83 -1.48 42.48
CA GLY A 759 -12.18 -0.06 42.50
C GLY A 759 -11.44 0.80 43.53
N ASP A 760 -10.72 0.20 44.49
CA ASP A 760 -9.86 0.95 45.41
C ASP A 760 -8.69 1.58 44.64
N ARG A 761 -8.27 2.79 45.04
CA ARG A 761 -7.13 3.48 44.42
C ARG A 761 -5.85 3.18 45.20
N VAL A 762 -4.79 2.84 44.48
CA VAL A 762 -3.46 2.55 45.04
C VAL A 762 -2.45 3.52 44.44
N CYS A 763 -1.86 4.37 45.29
CA CYS A 763 -0.82 5.31 44.87
C CYS A 763 0.53 4.60 44.78
N LEU A 764 1.21 4.72 43.65
CA LEU A 764 2.54 4.13 43.42
C LEU A 764 3.57 5.26 43.25
N TYR A 765 4.34 5.55 44.31
CA TYR A 765 5.39 6.57 44.34
C TYR A 765 6.76 5.90 44.41
N MET A 766 7.21 5.39 43.26
CA MET A 766 8.36 4.50 43.13
C MET A 766 9.23 4.93 41.96
N GLN A 767 10.52 4.61 42.04
CA GLN A 767 11.47 4.69 40.95
C GLN A 767 11.32 3.53 39.94
N MET A 768 12.14 3.55 38.89
CA MET A 768 12.19 2.55 37.82
C MET A 768 12.85 1.22 38.25
N VAL A 769 12.21 0.52 39.20
CA VAL A 769 12.54 -0.85 39.64
C VAL A 769 11.47 -1.86 39.20
N PRO A 770 11.78 -3.17 39.12
CA PRO A 770 10.80 -4.19 38.72
C PRO A 770 9.53 -4.20 39.58
N GLU A 771 9.66 -3.90 40.87
CA GLU A 771 8.56 -3.85 41.83
C GLU A 771 7.48 -2.83 41.42
N LEU A 772 7.83 -1.74 40.72
CA LEU A 772 6.85 -0.80 40.19
C LEU A 772 5.99 -1.45 39.10
N ALA A 773 6.59 -2.15 38.14
CA ALA A 773 5.83 -2.87 37.12
C ALA A 773 4.99 -4.01 37.72
N ILE A 774 5.54 -4.74 38.70
CA ILE A 774 4.83 -5.77 39.46
C ILE A 774 3.60 -5.17 40.17
N ALA A 775 3.75 -4.00 40.82
CA ALA A 775 2.66 -3.33 41.50
C ALA A 775 1.56 -2.83 40.55
N VAL A 776 1.93 -2.24 39.42
CA VAL A 776 1.00 -1.82 38.36
C VAL A 776 0.16 -3.02 37.88
N LEU A 777 0.82 -4.15 37.59
CA LEU A 777 0.15 -5.37 37.13
C LEU A 777 -0.68 -6.01 38.25
N ALA A 778 -0.21 -6.04 39.49
CA ALA A 778 -0.95 -6.59 40.63
C ALA A 778 -2.24 -5.81 40.92
N CYS A 779 -2.20 -4.47 40.86
CA CYS A 779 -3.39 -3.63 40.96
C CYS A 779 -4.39 -3.99 39.86
N ALA A 780 -3.94 -4.04 38.60
CA ALA A 780 -4.78 -4.41 37.47
C ALA A 780 -5.36 -5.85 37.59
N ARG A 781 -4.60 -6.77 38.18
CA ARG A 781 -5.03 -8.16 38.40
C ARG A 781 -6.23 -8.27 39.33
N ILE A 782 -6.29 -7.44 40.37
CA ILE A 782 -7.36 -7.47 41.38
C ILE A 782 -8.44 -6.40 41.15
N GLY A 783 -8.35 -5.67 40.04
CA GLY A 783 -9.26 -4.59 39.70
C GLY A 783 -9.09 -3.32 40.53
N ALA A 784 -7.96 -3.15 41.22
CA ALA A 784 -7.61 -1.91 41.87
C ALA A 784 -7.11 -0.89 40.84
N ILE A 785 -7.41 0.39 41.09
CA ILE A 785 -7.06 1.50 40.21
C ILE A 785 -5.71 2.05 40.66
N HIS A 786 -4.65 1.78 39.92
CA HIS A 786 -3.34 2.35 40.27
C HIS A 786 -3.24 3.81 39.83
N SER A 787 -2.51 4.59 40.62
CA SER A 787 -2.21 6.00 40.39
C SER A 787 -0.72 6.19 40.57
N VAL A 788 0.03 6.13 39.46
CA VAL A 788 1.48 6.26 39.51
C VAL A 788 1.85 7.73 39.64
N VAL A 789 2.71 8.04 40.60
CA VAL A 789 3.24 9.37 40.85
C VAL A 789 4.75 9.31 40.65
N PHE A 790 5.27 10.16 39.78
CA PHE A 790 6.70 10.24 39.50
C PHE A 790 7.51 10.49 40.79
N ALA A 791 8.49 9.62 41.07
CA ALA A 791 9.31 9.64 42.28
C ALA A 791 10.10 10.95 42.52
N GLY A 792 10.16 11.83 41.51
CA GLY A 792 10.81 13.13 41.65
C GLY A 792 9.91 14.27 42.14
N PHE A 793 8.63 14.03 42.40
CA PHE A 793 7.70 15.04 42.91
C PHE A 793 7.84 15.27 44.40
N SER A 794 7.48 16.49 44.84
CA SER A 794 7.47 16.88 46.26
C SER A 794 6.35 16.22 47.05
N SER A 795 6.44 16.32 48.38
CA SER A 795 5.43 15.90 49.35
C SER A 795 4.05 16.49 49.04
N VAL A 796 3.99 17.79 48.73
CA VAL A 796 2.76 18.52 48.36
C VAL A 796 2.16 18.01 47.06
N ALA A 797 2.99 17.77 46.05
CA ALA A 797 2.55 17.24 44.76
C ALA A 797 2.03 15.80 44.89
N LEU A 798 2.64 15.00 45.78
CA LEU A 798 2.21 13.65 46.12
C LEU A 798 0.88 13.66 46.88
N SER A 799 0.77 14.42 47.98
CA SER A 799 -0.43 14.49 48.82
C SER A 799 -1.64 14.99 48.05
N THR A 800 -1.46 16.00 47.18
CA THR A 800 -2.53 16.53 46.32
C THR A 800 -3.15 15.45 45.43
N ARG A 801 -2.33 14.54 44.89
CA ARG A 801 -2.78 13.45 44.00
C ARG A 801 -3.41 12.31 44.80
N ILE A 802 -2.84 11.97 45.94
CA ILE A 802 -3.39 10.97 46.87
C ILE A 802 -4.81 11.39 47.29
N ASN A 803 -4.96 12.65 47.70
CA ASN A 803 -6.24 13.18 48.17
C ASN A 803 -7.26 13.31 47.05
N ASP A 804 -6.86 13.77 45.85
CA ASP A 804 -7.77 13.89 44.71
C ASP A 804 -8.31 12.54 44.23
N SER A 805 -7.49 11.50 44.23
CA SER A 805 -7.89 10.13 43.89
C SER A 805 -8.44 9.32 45.06
N ASN A 806 -8.37 9.87 46.28
CA ASN A 806 -8.74 9.22 47.53
C ASN A 806 -8.09 7.82 47.64
N CYS A 807 -6.75 7.76 47.53
CA CYS A 807 -5.98 6.51 47.55
C CYS A 807 -6.01 5.85 48.93
N LYS A 808 -6.15 4.52 48.97
CA LYS A 808 -6.23 3.71 50.18
C LYS A 808 -4.86 3.19 50.63
N VAL A 809 -4.01 2.87 49.67
CA VAL A 809 -2.66 2.33 49.90
C VAL A 809 -1.64 3.18 49.16
N LEU A 810 -0.50 3.43 49.80
CA LEU A 810 0.70 3.98 49.17
C LEU A 810 1.75 2.88 49.04
N LEU A 811 2.35 2.74 47.87
CA LEU A 811 3.61 2.00 47.68
C LEU A 811 4.73 3.02 47.45
N THR A 812 5.80 2.92 48.24
CA THR A 812 7.01 3.73 48.09
C THR A 812 8.27 2.93 48.42
N ALA A 813 9.45 3.55 48.37
CA ALA A 813 10.72 2.94 48.74
C ALA A 813 11.40 3.73 49.86
N ASP A 814 12.36 3.11 50.55
CA ASP A 814 13.24 3.77 51.51
C ASP A 814 13.99 4.95 50.88
N GLY A 815 14.52 4.74 49.66
CA GLY A 815 15.08 5.77 48.80
C GLY A 815 15.42 5.25 47.41
N VAL A 816 16.03 6.11 46.59
CA VAL A 816 16.44 5.81 45.22
C VAL A 816 17.79 6.43 44.87
N TYR A 817 18.56 5.76 44.00
CA TYR A 817 19.69 6.36 43.31
C TYR A 817 19.27 7.01 41.99
N ARG A 818 19.67 8.26 41.79
CA ARG A 818 19.56 8.96 40.51
C ARG A 818 20.92 9.54 40.13
N GLY A 819 21.60 8.87 39.21
CA GLY A 819 23.01 9.13 38.96
C GLY A 819 23.83 8.86 40.22
N ASN A 820 24.60 9.84 40.67
CA ASN A 820 25.40 9.74 41.90
C ASN A 820 24.67 10.20 43.18
N LYS A 821 23.42 10.66 43.10
CA LYS A 821 22.66 11.19 44.24
C LYS A 821 21.65 10.18 44.76
N ALA A 822 21.61 9.99 46.08
CA ALA A 822 20.51 9.32 46.76
C ALA A 822 19.39 10.32 47.07
N VAL A 823 18.14 9.88 46.98
CA VAL A 823 16.94 10.64 47.36
C VAL A 823 16.11 9.80 48.33
N ASP A 824 15.83 10.34 49.51
CA ASP A 824 15.05 9.67 50.57
C ASP A 824 13.55 9.77 50.28
N LEU A 825 13.05 8.86 49.44
CA LEU A 825 11.63 8.82 49.05
C LEU A 825 10.69 8.63 50.23
N LYS A 826 11.10 7.85 51.24
CA LYS A 826 10.25 7.59 52.41
C LYS A 826 10.01 8.84 53.25
N GLU A 827 10.98 9.74 53.36
CA GLU A 827 10.83 11.01 54.08
C GLU A 827 9.80 11.91 53.39
N ILE A 828 9.91 12.05 52.07
CA ILE A 828 8.95 12.81 51.25
C ILE A 828 7.54 12.20 51.35
N ALA A 829 7.45 10.87 51.34
CA ALA A 829 6.19 10.15 51.52
C ALA A 829 5.61 10.39 52.92
N ASP A 830 6.42 10.36 53.98
CA ASP A 830 5.95 10.61 55.34
C ASP A 830 5.38 12.01 55.51
N GLU A 831 6.08 13.02 54.99
CA GLU A 831 5.61 14.40 54.96
C GLU A 831 4.28 14.53 54.19
N ALA A 832 4.15 13.90 53.03
CA ALA A 832 2.90 13.89 52.28
C ALA A 832 1.75 13.25 53.07
N LEU A 833 2.03 12.13 53.75
CA LEU A 833 1.04 11.33 54.47
C LEU A 833 0.46 12.04 55.70
N GLU A 834 1.08 13.11 56.22
CA GLU A 834 0.50 13.95 57.28
C GLU A 834 -0.84 14.56 56.87
N THR A 835 -1.04 14.78 55.56
CA THR A 835 -2.23 15.41 54.99
C THR A 835 -3.09 14.45 54.16
N CYS A 836 -2.85 13.14 54.24
CA CYS A 836 -3.53 12.11 53.45
C CYS A 836 -4.34 11.13 54.33
N PRO A 837 -5.51 11.52 54.87
CA PRO A 837 -6.25 10.72 55.84
C PRO A 837 -6.83 9.42 55.26
N SER A 838 -6.88 9.29 53.93
CA SER A 838 -7.40 8.11 53.23
C SER A 838 -6.44 6.92 53.23
N ILE A 839 -5.14 7.15 53.49
CA ILE A 839 -4.13 6.09 53.42
C ILE A 839 -4.18 5.25 54.69
N GLU A 840 -4.57 3.99 54.53
CA GLU A 840 -4.65 3.00 55.60
C GLU A 840 -3.33 2.24 55.75
N THR A 841 -2.57 2.05 54.66
CA THR A 841 -1.30 1.31 54.67
C THR A 841 -0.29 1.93 53.71
N SER A 842 0.96 2.02 54.15
CA SER A 842 2.11 2.36 53.31
C SER A 842 3.04 1.16 53.21
N ILE A 843 3.20 0.62 52.00
CA ILE A 843 4.11 -0.49 51.71
C ILE A 843 5.43 0.13 51.25
N VAL A 844 6.54 -0.28 51.88
CA VAL A 844 7.86 0.32 51.64
C VAL A 844 8.80 -0.74 51.08
N LEU A 845 9.37 -0.48 49.90
CA LEU A 845 10.47 -1.26 49.34
C LEU A 845 11.78 -0.84 49.99
N LYS A 846 12.59 -1.82 50.40
CA LYS A 846 13.97 -1.60 50.81
C LYS A 846 14.86 -1.66 49.57
N ARG A 847 15.22 -0.52 48.98
CA ARG A 847 16.03 -0.40 47.76
C ARG A 847 17.48 -0.02 48.05
N ILE A 848 17.71 1.01 48.87
CA ILE A 848 19.05 1.53 49.17
C ILE A 848 19.54 1.21 50.59
N ASP A 849 18.69 0.53 51.38
CA ASP A 849 18.95 0.17 52.78
C ASP A 849 19.27 1.40 53.64
N SER A 850 18.57 2.52 53.36
CA SER A 850 18.70 3.74 54.15
C SER A 850 17.97 3.61 55.48
N LYS A 851 18.44 4.35 56.49
CA LYS A 851 17.76 4.41 57.79
C LYS A 851 16.50 5.27 57.66
N VAL A 852 15.34 4.62 57.56
CA VAL A 852 14.04 5.29 57.45
C VAL A 852 13.14 5.02 58.66
N THR A 853 12.27 5.98 58.96
CA THR A 853 11.25 5.84 60.01
C THR A 853 10.07 5.02 59.49
N MET A 854 9.69 3.97 60.21
CA MET A 854 8.50 3.14 59.92
C MET A 854 7.44 3.38 61.00
N LYS A 855 6.30 3.95 60.62
CA LYS A 855 5.18 4.24 61.53
C LYS A 855 4.39 2.97 61.82
N ALA A 856 4.43 2.52 63.08
CA ALA A 856 3.69 1.35 63.54
C ALA A 856 2.18 1.45 63.22
N GLY A 857 1.61 0.35 62.71
CA GLY A 857 0.19 0.28 62.33
C GLY A 857 -0.14 0.84 60.93
N ARG A 858 0.77 1.59 60.29
CA ARG A 858 0.60 2.11 58.92
C ARG A 858 1.63 1.54 57.95
N ASP A 859 2.90 1.52 58.34
CA ASP A 859 4.01 1.18 57.43
C ASP A 859 4.41 -0.29 57.53
N VAL A 860 4.63 -0.94 56.39
CA VAL A 860 5.08 -2.35 56.31
C VAL A 860 6.15 -2.53 55.21
N TRP A 861 7.06 -3.49 55.41
CA TRP A 861 8.09 -3.79 54.42
C TRP A 861 7.58 -4.71 53.31
N TRP A 862 7.85 -4.34 52.05
CA TRP A 862 7.48 -5.12 50.85
C TRP A 862 7.90 -6.59 50.94
N HIS A 863 9.16 -6.87 51.26
CA HIS A 863 9.71 -8.22 51.28
C HIS A 863 9.15 -9.09 52.43
N GLU A 864 8.81 -8.47 53.57
CA GLU A 864 8.17 -9.17 54.68
C GLU A 864 6.72 -9.54 54.34
N GLU A 865 5.99 -8.66 53.65
CA GLU A 865 4.62 -8.93 53.24
C GLU A 865 4.54 -9.99 52.13
N LEU A 866 5.47 -9.98 51.16
CA LEU A 866 5.54 -11.02 50.14
C LEU A 866 5.78 -12.42 50.73
N ALA A 867 6.52 -12.53 51.84
CA ALA A 867 6.78 -13.81 52.52
C ALA A 867 5.53 -14.39 53.21
N LYS A 868 4.48 -13.58 53.43
CA LYS A 868 3.25 -13.98 54.15
C LYS A 868 2.16 -14.53 53.22
N VAL A 869 2.36 -14.47 51.90
CA VAL A 869 1.34 -14.81 50.90
C VAL A 869 1.84 -15.87 49.92
N ASN A 870 0.90 -16.58 49.28
CA ASN A 870 1.23 -17.56 48.24
C ASN A 870 1.28 -16.91 46.84
N ALA A 871 1.80 -17.67 45.86
CA ALA A 871 1.99 -17.24 44.47
C ALA A 871 0.77 -17.47 43.54
N ASN A 872 -0.38 -17.86 44.08
CA ASN A 872 -1.59 -18.10 43.30
C ASN A 872 -2.61 -16.98 43.59
N CYS A 873 -2.93 -16.19 42.57
CA CYS A 873 -3.99 -15.18 42.67
C CYS A 873 -4.88 -15.25 41.43
N THR A 874 -6.15 -15.57 41.62
CA THR A 874 -7.14 -15.54 40.54
C THR A 874 -7.36 -14.09 40.12
N ALA A 875 -7.25 -13.82 38.82
CA ALA A 875 -7.51 -12.51 38.25
C ALA A 875 -9.01 -12.17 38.33
N GLU A 876 -9.30 -10.95 38.78
CA GLU A 876 -10.65 -10.40 38.96
C GLU A 876 -11.34 -10.20 37.61
N ILE A 877 -12.65 -10.41 37.54
CA ILE A 877 -13.43 -10.16 36.33
C ILE A 877 -13.66 -8.66 36.19
N MET A 878 -13.10 -8.07 35.13
CA MET A 878 -13.25 -6.67 34.79
C MET A 878 -14.16 -6.51 33.57
N ASP A 879 -14.99 -5.48 33.58
CA ASP A 879 -15.61 -4.94 32.38
C ASP A 879 -14.56 -4.23 31.52
N ALA A 880 -14.77 -4.20 30.20
CA ALA A 880 -13.91 -3.42 29.29
C ALA A 880 -13.79 -1.95 29.71
N GLU A 881 -14.85 -1.39 30.31
CA GLU A 881 -14.92 0.00 30.76
C GLU A 881 -14.66 0.19 32.26
N ASP A 882 -14.24 -0.85 32.98
CA ASP A 882 -13.73 -0.63 34.33
C ASP A 882 -12.43 0.19 34.29
N VAL A 883 -12.30 1.12 35.24
CA VAL A 883 -11.11 1.97 35.36
C VAL A 883 -9.88 1.12 35.66
N LEU A 884 -8.87 1.27 34.81
CA LEU A 884 -7.58 0.61 34.96
C LEU A 884 -6.63 1.47 35.81
N PHE A 885 -6.51 2.76 35.47
CA PHE A 885 -5.61 3.68 36.16
C PHE A 885 -6.05 5.14 36.06
N ILE A 886 -5.49 5.95 36.97
CA ILE A 886 -5.56 7.41 36.95
C ILE A 886 -4.14 7.94 36.76
N LEU A 887 -3.92 8.75 35.73
CA LEU A 887 -2.61 9.37 35.50
C LEU A 887 -2.70 10.90 35.50
N TYR A 888 -2.02 11.52 36.46
CA TYR A 888 -2.10 12.96 36.68
C TYR A 888 -1.21 13.76 35.73
N THR A 889 -1.82 14.68 34.97
CA THR A 889 -1.12 15.65 34.11
C THR A 889 -1.00 17.03 34.77
N SER A 890 0.02 17.80 34.38
CA SER A 890 0.21 19.19 34.82
C SER A 890 -0.88 20.09 34.23
N GLY A 891 -1.77 20.63 35.07
CA GLY A 891 -2.77 21.61 34.62
C GLY A 891 -2.11 22.97 34.34
N SER A 892 -2.29 23.53 33.14
CA SER A 892 -1.85 24.90 32.81
C SER A 892 -2.56 25.98 33.63
N THR A 893 -3.68 25.64 34.27
CA THR A 893 -4.61 26.57 34.95
C THR A 893 -4.84 26.31 36.45
N GLY A 894 -4.10 25.39 37.11
CA GLY A 894 -4.26 25.14 38.55
C GLY A 894 -4.17 23.65 38.96
N LYS A 895 -5.29 23.07 39.43
CA LYS A 895 -5.37 21.68 39.99
C LYS A 895 -4.94 20.61 38.96
N PRO A 896 -4.10 19.62 39.34
CA PRO A 896 -3.73 18.48 38.50
C PRO A 896 -4.96 17.77 37.91
N LYS A 897 -4.84 17.22 36.70
CA LYS A 897 -5.93 16.51 36.02
C LYS A 897 -5.64 15.01 36.02
N GLY A 898 -6.40 14.21 36.78
CA GLY A 898 -6.27 12.76 36.80
C GLY A 898 -6.94 12.12 35.59
N MET A 899 -6.19 11.78 34.54
CA MET A 899 -6.74 11.16 33.32
C MET A 899 -7.10 9.70 33.59
N VAL A 900 -8.36 9.35 33.31
CA VAL A 900 -8.90 8.02 33.55
C VAL A 900 -8.85 7.19 32.27
N HIS A 901 -8.21 6.02 32.35
CA HIS A 901 -8.17 5.02 31.29
C HIS A 901 -8.83 3.72 31.75
N THR A 902 -9.46 3.00 30.82
CA THR A 902 -10.20 1.76 31.09
C THR A 902 -9.52 0.54 30.47
N CYS A 903 -9.97 -0.66 30.79
CA CYS A 903 -9.24 -1.90 30.51
C CYS A 903 -9.18 -2.30 29.01
N GLY A 904 -10.34 -2.43 28.37
CA GLY A 904 -10.46 -3.11 27.08
C GLY A 904 -9.86 -2.32 25.92
N GLY A 905 -10.36 -1.09 25.71
CA GLY A 905 -9.90 -0.23 24.63
C GLY A 905 -8.42 0.14 24.72
N TYR A 906 -7.94 0.44 25.94
CA TYR A 906 -6.53 0.73 26.21
C TYR A 906 -5.62 -0.45 25.85
N MET A 907 -5.95 -1.66 26.28
CA MET A 907 -5.19 -2.88 25.96
C MET A 907 -5.08 -3.10 24.45
N VAL A 908 -6.21 -3.02 23.74
CA VAL A 908 -6.28 -3.32 22.31
C VAL A 908 -5.39 -2.36 21.50
N GLN A 909 -5.57 -1.05 21.69
CA GLN A 909 -4.89 -0.08 20.84
C GLN A 909 -3.40 0.09 21.20
N THR A 910 -3.02 0.05 22.49
CA THR A 910 -1.59 0.14 22.88
C THR A 910 -0.77 -1.04 22.35
N THR A 911 -1.34 -2.24 22.35
CA THR A 911 -0.69 -3.42 21.76
C THR A 911 -0.62 -3.31 20.23
N HIS A 912 -1.71 -2.85 19.60
CA HIS A 912 -1.77 -2.67 18.14
C HIS A 912 -0.76 -1.62 17.65
N SER A 913 -0.67 -0.47 18.32
CA SER A 913 0.30 0.57 17.99
C SER A 913 1.73 0.09 18.23
N PHE A 914 2.00 -0.57 19.36
CA PHE A 914 3.32 -1.14 19.65
C PHE A 914 3.80 -2.07 18.53
N LYS A 915 2.97 -3.05 18.15
CA LYS A 915 3.32 -4.04 17.11
C LYS A 915 3.58 -3.41 15.74
N ASN A 916 2.80 -2.41 15.35
CA ASN A 916 2.88 -1.82 14.01
C ASN A 916 3.91 -0.70 13.91
N VAL A 917 4.02 0.19 14.91
CA VAL A 917 4.98 1.30 14.86
C VAL A 917 6.40 0.76 14.96
N PHE A 918 6.65 -0.11 15.94
CA PHE A 918 7.98 -0.66 16.22
C PHE A 918 8.29 -1.96 15.46
N GLN A 919 7.39 -2.41 14.57
CA GLN A 919 7.49 -3.67 13.81
C GLN A 919 8.04 -4.85 14.63
N TYR A 920 7.63 -4.94 15.90
CA TYR A 920 8.24 -5.83 16.87
C TYR A 920 8.15 -7.30 16.43
N GLN A 921 9.29 -7.98 16.36
CA GLN A 921 9.39 -9.41 16.08
C GLN A 921 9.66 -10.19 17.37
N GLN A 922 9.19 -11.44 17.42
CA GLN A 922 9.41 -12.26 18.61
C GLN A 922 10.91 -12.46 18.87
N GLY A 923 11.30 -12.27 20.13
CA GLY A 923 12.70 -12.37 20.57
C GLY A 923 13.45 -11.05 20.55
N ASP A 924 12.89 -10.00 19.94
CA ASP A 924 13.47 -8.67 19.99
C ASP A 924 13.47 -8.12 21.43
N VAL A 925 14.46 -7.29 21.76
CA VAL A 925 14.55 -6.53 23.00
C VAL A 925 14.14 -5.07 22.74
N PHE A 926 13.03 -4.66 23.37
CA PHE A 926 12.48 -3.31 23.27
C PHE A 926 12.94 -2.46 24.46
N PHE A 927 13.63 -1.35 24.21
CA PHE A 927 14.08 -0.43 25.25
C PHE A 927 13.40 0.93 25.10
N CYS A 928 12.44 1.21 25.98
CA CYS A 928 11.90 2.55 26.19
C CYS A 928 12.53 3.19 27.42
N THR A 929 13.10 4.38 27.26
CA THR A 929 13.84 5.09 28.31
C THR A 929 12.94 5.95 29.22
N ALA A 930 11.63 5.95 28.98
CA ALA A 930 10.69 6.75 29.76
C ALA A 930 10.52 6.22 31.19
N ASP A 931 10.02 7.07 32.07
CA ASP A 931 9.59 6.66 33.42
C ASP A 931 8.12 6.19 33.39
N ILE A 932 7.79 5.16 34.19
CA ILE A 932 6.41 4.65 34.31
C ILE A 932 5.47 5.71 34.88
N GLY A 933 5.94 6.72 35.61
CA GLY A 933 5.16 7.89 36.03
C GLY A 933 4.61 8.74 34.87
N TRP A 934 4.96 8.43 33.63
CA TRP A 934 4.38 9.04 32.42
C TRP A 934 3.60 8.01 31.59
N ILE A 935 2.75 8.51 30.69
CA ILE A 935 1.92 7.64 29.85
C ILE A 935 2.77 6.73 28.95
N THR A 936 3.94 7.20 28.51
CA THR A 936 4.89 6.39 27.71
C THR A 936 5.31 5.13 28.44
N GLY A 937 5.62 5.20 29.74
CA GLY A 937 5.99 4.01 30.50
C GLY A 937 4.80 3.08 30.78
N HIS A 938 3.60 3.62 30.98
CA HIS A 938 2.39 2.79 31.07
C HIS A 938 2.18 1.98 29.77
N SER A 939 2.09 2.68 28.64
CA SER A 939 1.70 2.09 27.36
C SER A 939 2.81 1.28 26.72
N TYR A 940 4.07 1.71 26.85
CA TYR A 940 5.20 1.16 26.09
C TYR A 940 6.35 0.62 26.93
N ILE A 941 6.29 0.62 28.27
CA ILE A 941 7.16 -0.24 29.09
C ILE A 941 6.37 -1.44 29.59
N VAL A 942 5.15 -1.22 30.09
CA VAL A 942 4.34 -2.27 30.72
C VAL A 942 3.31 -2.87 29.76
N TYR A 943 2.23 -2.17 29.45
CA TYR A 943 1.02 -2.81 28.91
C TYR A 943 1.17 -3.30 27.46
N GLY A 944 1.53 -2.43 26.52
CA GLY A 944 1.63 -2.78 25.10
C GLY A 944 2.65 -3.90 24.80
N PRO A 945 3.92 -3.78 25.27
CA PRO A 945 4.92 -4.82 25.05
C PRO A 945 4.55 -6.15 25.71
N LEU A 946 4.14 -6.15 26.99
CA LEU A 946 3.79 -7.39 27.67
C LEU A 946 2.55 -8.06 27.06
N ALA A 947 1.54 -7.27 26.66
CA ALA A 947 0.40 -7.78 25.92
C ALA A 947 0.86 -8.41 24.59
N ALA A 948 1.80 -7.80 23.87
CA ALA A 948 2.37 -8.34 22.64
C ALA A 948 3.28 -9.57 22.85
N GLY A 949 3.58 -9.95 24.10
CA GLY A 949 4.46 -11.06 24.43
C GLY A 949 5.95 -10.74 24.21
N ALA A 950 6.33 -9.45 24.36
CA ALA A 950 7.65 -8.92 24.10
C ALA A 950 8.58 -8.91 25.32
N THR A 951 9.90 -8.87 25.08
CA THR A 951 10.89 -8.52 26.11
C THR A 951 11.04 -7.00 26.19
N THR A 952 10.66 -6.41 27.33
CA THR A 952 10.78 -4.96 27.61
C THR A 952 11.96 -4.68 28.55
N LEU A 953 12.69 -3.59 28.32
CA LEU A 953 13.82 -3.17 29.15
C LEU A 953 13.42 -1.95 29.99
N MET A 954 13.57 -2.08 31.31
CA MET A 954 13.43 -1.02 32.31
C MET A 954 14.81 -0.56 32.76
N PHE A 955 15.04 0.74 32.76
CA PHE A 955 16.31 1.33 33.21
C PHE A 955 16.06 2.27 34.39
N GLU A 956 16.79 2.05 35.48
CA GLU A 956 16.65 2.83 36.71
C GLU A 956 17.35 4.21 36.63
N GLY A 957 18.47 4.27 35.92
CA GLY A 957 19.39 5.42 35.96
C GLY A 957 19.07 6.56 34.99
N ILE A 958 20.11 7.31 34.65
CA ILE A 958 20.06 8.45 33.70
C ILE A 958 21.05 8.23 32.55
N PRO A 959 20.84 8.85 31.37
CA PRO A 959 21.72 8.69 30.20
C PRO A 959 23.18 9.10 30.42
N SER A 960 23.45 9.92 31.44
CA SER A 960 24.74 10.57 31.68
C SER A 960 25.52 10.00 32.87
N TYR A 961 25.13 8.84 33.41
CA TYR A 961 25.79 8.22 34.55
C TYR A 961 26.17 6.76 34.27
N PRO A 962 27.44 6.35 34.45
CA PRO A 962 28.56 7.16 34.97
C PRO A 962 29.06 8.23 33.99
N ASP A 963 28.75 8.07 32.71
CA ASP A 963 29.02 9.03 31.65
C ASP A 963 27.93 8.99 30.57
N PHE A 964 28.10 9.77 29.50
CA PHE A 964 27.15 9.89 28.39
C PHE A 964 27.12 8.70 27.42
N SER A 965 27.88 7.63 27.70
CA SER A 965 27.81 6.39 26.94
C SER A 965 26.80 5.38 27.48
N ARG A 966 26.15 5.68 28.61
CA ARG A 966 25.34 4.71 29.37
C ARG A 966 24.26 4.02 28.55
N PHE A 967 23.47 4.77 27.75
CA PHE A 967 22.45 4.15 26.90
C PHE A 967 23.05 3.19 25.86
N TRP A 968 24.19 3.54 25.31
CA TRP A 968 24.88 2.78 24.27
C TRP A 968 25.50 1.49 24.82
N GLN A 969 26.05 1.55 26.04
CA GLN A 969 26.49 0.36 26.79
C GLN A 969 25.32 -0.61 27.03
N ILE A 970 24.13 -0.08 27.39
CA ILE A 970 22.92 -0.91 27.60
C ILE A 970 22.46 -1.54 26.28
N VAL A 971 22.45 -0.77 25.19
CA VAL A 971 22.12 -1.27 23.85
C VAL A 971 23.04 -2.42 23.46
N GLU A 972 24.36 -2.25 23.62
CA GLU A 972 25.34 -3.28 23.30
C GLU A 972 25.19 -4.52 24.20
N LYS A 973 25.06 -4.31 25.51
CA LYS A 973 24.95 -5.37 26.54
C LYS A 973 23.75 -6.28 26.29
N TYR A 974 22.60 -5.71 25.92
CA TYR A 974 21.36 -6.47 25.75
C TYR A 974 20.95 -6.70 24.30
N LYS A 975 21.75 -6.23 23.34
CA LYS A 975 21.47 -6.28 21.89
C LYS A 975 20.07 -5.75 21.58
N VAL A 976 19.79 -4.54 22.06
CA VAL A 976 18.51 -3.85 21.88
C VAL A 976 18.17 -3.70 20.39
N ASN A 977 16.93 -4.01 20.02
CA ASN A 977 16.44 -3.95 18.64
C ASN A 977 15.58 -2.73 18.37
N GLN A 978 14.84 -2.24 19.37
CA GLN A 978 14.08 -1.01 19.28
C GLN A 978 14.45 -0.10 20.43
N PHE A 979 14.94 1.10 20.10
CA PHE A 979 15.36 2.09 21.08
C PHE A 979 14.45 3.32 21.01
N TYR A 980 13.68 3.57 22.08
CA TYR A 980 12.62 4.57 22.12
C TYR A 980 12.87 5.59 23.24
N THR A 981 13.16 6.84 22.88
CA THR A 981 13.58 7.87 23.83
C THR A 981 13.00 9.25 23.49
N ALA A 982 13.19 10.25 24.35
CA ALA A 982 12.71 11.61 24.13
C ALA A 982 13.74 12.46 23.36
N PRO A 983 13.31 13.43 22.51
CA PRO A 983 14.20 14.39 21.85
C PRO A 983 15.14 15.12 22.80
N THR A 984 14.71 15.46 24.01
CA THR A 984 15.57 16.07 25.04
C THR A 984 16.78 15.19 25.38
N ALA A 985 16.60 13.87 25.50
CA ALA A 985 17.71 12.96 25.73
C ALA A 985 18.61 12.86 24.50
N ILE A 986 18.02 12.82 23.29
CA ILE A 986 18.75 12.82 22.02
C ILE A 986 19.64 14.06 21.91
N ARG A 987 19.08 15.26 22.12
CA ARG A 987 19.83 16.53 22.09
C ARG A 987 20.92 16.58 23.16
N ALA A 988 20.62 16.14 24.38
CA ALA A 988 21.61 16.13 25.47
C ALA A 988 22.80 15.22 25.17
N LEU A 989 22.57 14.08 24.51
CA LEU A 989 23.61 13.14 24.09
C LEU A 989 24.35 13.64 22.84
N ALA A 990 23.65 14.24 21.87
CA ALA A 990 24.22 14.83 20.66
C ALA A 990 25.13 16.02 20.95
N ALA A 991 24.84 16.77 22.01
CA ALA A 991 25.70 17.86 22.48
C ALA A 991 27.02 17.36 23.10
N GLN A 992 27.15 16.06 23.36
CA GLN A 992 28.40 15.44 23.78
C GLN A 992 29.16 14.96 22.55
N GLY A 993 30.47 14.82 22.67
CA GLY A 993 31.29 14.30 21.59
C GLY A 993 30.87 12.88 21.17
N ASN A 994 30.98 12.58 19.87
CA ASN A 994 30.53 11.29 19.31
C ASN A 994 31.34 10.09 19.85
N GLU A 995 32.50 10.32 20.47
CA GLU A 995 33.33 9.28 21.10
C GLU A 995 32.55 8.42 22.11
N PHE A 996 31.57 8.98 22.83
CA PHE A 996 30.73 8.23 23.76
C PHE A 996 29.80 7.22 23.06
N THR A 997 29.44 7.49 21.80
CA THR A 997 28.61 6.61 20.97
C THR A 997 29.45 5.61 20.18
N GLU A 998 30.60 6.05 19.63
CA GLU A 998 31.45 5.26 18.71
C GLU A 998 32.17 4.08 19.37
N GLN A 999 32.29 4.09 20.70
CA GLN A 999 32.93 3.01 21.46
C GLN A 999 32.05 1.77 21.68
N ASN A 1000 30.76 1.80 21.30
CA ASN A 1000 29.82 0.69 21.54
C ASN A 1000 29.21 0.17 20.22
N ASP A 1001 28.98 -1.14 20.13
CA ASP A 1001 28.29 -1.78 19.00
C ASP A 1001 26.76 -1.58 19.08
N LEU A 1002 26.24 -0.71 18.21
CA LEU A 1002 24.81 -0.39 18.09
C LEU A 1002 24.12 -1.13 16.93
N SER A 1003 24.80 -2.09 16.29
CA SER A 1003 24.29 -2.75 15.07
C SER A 1003 23.05 -3.61 15.27
N SER A 1004 22.67 -3.92 16.52
CA SER A 1004 21.45 -4.67 16.83
C SER A 1004 20.17 -3.86 16.65
N ILE A 1005 20.26 -2.52 16.64
CA ILE A 1005 19.11 -1.64 16.48
C ILE A 1005 18.53 -1.84 15.08
N LYS A 1006 17.22 -2.11 15.05
CA LYS A 1006 16.39 -2.20 13.85
C LYS A 1006 15.56 -0.92 13.66
N ILE A 1007 15.03 -0.36 14.75
CA ILE A 1007 14.16 0.83 14.73
C ILE A 1007 14.57 1.79 15.86
N LEU A 1008 14.68 3.07 15.51
CA LEU A 1008 14.81 4.16 16.45
C LEU A 1008 13.47 4.84 16.62
N GLY A 1009 13.10 5.23 17.83
CA GLY A 1009 11.86 5.97 18.09
C GLY A 1009 12.12 7.23 18.89
N THR A 1010 11.26 8.23 18.67
CA THR A 1010 11.25 9.50 19.39
C THR A 1010 9.85 9.90 19.85
N VAL A 1011 9.73 10.48 21.05
CA VAL A 1011 8.44 10.75 21.71
C VAL A 1011 8.43 11.97 22.63
N GLY A 1012 7.26 12.59 22.74
CA GLY A 1012 6.89 13.48 23.85
C GLY A 1012 7.01 14.97 23.51
N GLU A 1013 7.82 15.31 22.52
CA GLU A 1013 7.96 16.68 22.00
C GLU A 1013 8.39 16.63 20.53
N PRO A 1014 8.25 17.73 19.77
CA PRO A 1014 8.81 17.83 18.44
C PRO A 1014 10.34 17.63 18.44
N ILE A 1015 10.84 16.78 17.54
CA ILE A 1015 12.26 16.66 17.27
C ILE A 1015 12.68 17.68 16.22
N ASN A 1016 13.78 18.41 16.46
CA ASN A 1016 14.34 19.34 15.48
C ASN A 1016 15.17 18.57 14.43
N GLU A 1017 15.44 19.21 13.30
CA GLU A 1017 16.08 18.57 12.15
C GLU A 1017 17.51 18.11 12.47
N GLU A 1018 18.30 18.92 13.19
CA GLU A 1018 19.65 18.57 13.61
C GLU A 1018 19.68 17.30 14.50
N ALA A 1019 18.84 17.23 15.53
CA ALA A 1019 18.80 16.05 16.39
C ALA A 1019 18.26 14.83 15.64
N TRP A 1020 17.34 15.01 14.69
CA TRP A 1020 16.85 13.93 13.84
C TRP A 1020 17.99 13.35 12.99
N HIS A 1021 18.76 14.20 12.32
CA HIS A 1021 19.91 13.77 11.50
C HIS A 1021 21.01 13.13 12.35
N TRP A 1022 21.35 13.70 13.51
CA TRP A 1022 22.31 13.08 14.41
C TRP A 1022 21.86 11.67 14.83
N TYR A 1023 20.58 11.50 15.15
CA TYR A 1023 20.03 10.21 15.56
C TYR A 1023 20.04 9.19 14.41
N ASP A 1024 19.73 9.61 13.19
CA ASP A 1024 19.74 8.74 12.00
C ASP A 1024 21.18 8.34 11.60
N GLU A 1025 22.08 9.31 11.54
CA GLU A 1025 23.45 9.11 11.05
C GLU A 1025 24.35 8.46 12.09
N LYS A 1026 24.34 8.94 13.33
CA LYS A 1026 25.29 8.51 14.36
C LYS A 1026 24.84 7.25 15.06
N ILE A 1027 23.55 7.13 15.37
CA ILE A 1027 23.00 5.97 16.07
C ILE A 1027 22.46 4.95 15.06
N GLY A 1028 21.56 5.36 14.16
CA GLY A 1028 20.89 4.46 13.21
C GLY A 1028 21.76 3.99 12.04
N LYS A 1029 22.89 4.67 11.80
CA LYS A 1029 23.79 4.48 10.64
C LYS A 1029 23.03 4.48 9.30
N GLN A 1030 21.93 5.23 9.21
CA GLN A 1030 21.00 5.27 8.07
C GLN A 1030 20.43 3.89 7.67
N LYS A 1031 20.44 2.93 8.60
CA LYS A 1031 19.88 1.58 8.44
C LYS A 1031 18.64 1.36 9.29
N SER A 1032 18.50 2.13 10.36
CA SER A 1032 17.38 2.05 11.30
C SER A 1032 16.42 3.21 11.10
N PRO A 1033 15.21 3.01 10.56
CA PRO A 1033 14.24 4.09 10.39
C PRO A 1033 13.86 4.70 11.74
N ILE A 1034 13.67 6.02 11.75
CA ILE A 1034 13.22 6.78 12.92
C ILE A 1034 11.69 6.88 12.90
N VAL A 1035 11.04 6.36 13.94
CA VAL A 1035 9.61 6.55 14.18
C VAL A 1035 9.37 7.73 15.12
N ASP A 1036 9.00 8.87 14.52
CA ASP A 1036 8.52 10.04 15.26
C ASP A 1036 7.07 9.82 15.66
N THR A 1037 6.80 9.77 16.96
CA THR A 1037 5.51 9.35 17.51
C THR A 1037 4.81 10.52 18.19
N TRP A 1038 3.72 11.01 17.58
CA TRP A 1038 2.85 12.00 18.21
C TRP A 1038 1.61 11.36 18.85
N TRP A 1039 1.39 11.71 20.11
CA TRP A 1039 0.28 11.30 20.96
C TRP A 1039 0.33 12.02 22.33
N GLN A 1040 -0.70 11.82 23.15
CA GLN A 1040 -0.89 12.51 24.44
C GLN A 1040 -1.34 11.54 25.54
N THR A 1041 -1.29 11.99 26.80
CA THR A 1041 -1.79 11.19 27.94
C THR A 1041 -3.26 10.83 27.76
N GLU A 1042 -4.03 11.77 27.24
CA GLU A 1042 -5.45 11.66 26.95
C GLU A 1042 -5.77 10.70 25.80
N THR A 1043 -4.80 10.46 24.91
CA THR A 1043 -4.99 9.53 23.78
C THR A 1043 -4.69 8.08 24.13
N GLY A 1044 -3.90 7.85 25.19
CA GLY A 1044 -3.54 6.51 25.69
C GLY A 1044 -2.53 5.74 24.84
N SER A 1045 -2.52 5.90 23.52
CA SER A 1045 -1.63 5.21 22.58
C SER A 1045 -1.18 6.13 21.43
N ILE A 1046 -0.27 5.65 20.58
CA ILE A 1046 0.32 6.43 19.47
C ILE A 1046 -0.77 6.72 18.44
N MET A 1047 -0.85 7.99 18.00
CA MET A 1047 -1.92 8.47 17.13
C MET A 1047 -1.43 8.76 15.71
N ILE A 1048 -0.27 9.42 15.58
CA ILE A 1048 0.35 9.75 14.29
C ILE A 1048 1.83 9.34 14.37
N SER A 1049 2.27 8.48 13.46
CA SER A 1049 3.64 7.99 13.41
C SER A 1049 3.92 7.26 12.10
N PRO A 1050 5.17 7.26 11.58
CA PRO A 1050 5.53 6.30 10.55
C PRO A 1050 5.57 4.89 11.15
N LEU A 1051 5.21 3.89 10.34
CA LEU A 1051 5.41 2.49 10.68
C LEU A 1051 6.84 2.11 10.26
N GLY A 1052 7.67 1.63 11.18
CA GLY A 1052 9.11 1.40 10.93
C GLY A 1052 9.36 0.56 9.68
N GLY A 1053 10.12 1.09 8.71
CA GLY A 1053 10.43 0.38 7.45
C GLY A 1053 9.24 0.19 6.49
N VAL A 1054 8.07 0.76 6.81
CA VAL A 1054 6.82 0.62 6.05
C VAL A 1054 6.35 1.98 5.52
N THR A 1055 6.27 3.00 6.38
CA THR A 1055 5.92 4.37 5.99
C THR A 1055 7.19 5.16 5.71
N PRO A 1056 7.31 5.88 4.58
CA PRO A 1056 8.44 6.78 4.34
C PRO A 1056 8.58 7.82 5.45
N THR A 1057 9.77 7.93 6.04
CA THR A 1057 10.07 8.89 7.11
C THR A 1057 10.52 10.22 6.52
N ARG A 1058 10.20 11.32 7.21
CA ARG A 1058 10.67 12.66 6.87
C ARG A 1058 11.13 13.37 8.14
N PRO A 1059 12.30 14.04 8.16
CA PRO A 1059 12.77 14.76 9.34
C PRO A 1059 11.72 15.73 9.86
N THR A 1060 11.50 15.75 11.18
CA THR A 1060 10.52 16.59 11.89
C THR A 1060 9.03 16.29 11.65
N PHE A 1061 8.70 15.26 10.87
CA PHE A 1061 7.30 14.86 10.62
C PHE A 1061 6.95 13.57 11.37
N ALA A 1062 5.83 13.60 12.09
CA ALA A 1062 5.16 12.39 12.59
C ALA A 1062 4.54 11.56 11.45
N THR A 1063 4.44 12.12 10.23
CA THR A 1063 3.99 11.47 8.99
C THR A 1063 2.49 11.14 8.96
N ARG A 1064 2.09 9.89 9.16
CA ARG A 1064 0.74 9.41 8.85
C ARG A 1064 -0.01 9.00 10.12
N PRO A 1065 -1.34 9.17 10.17
CA PRO A 1065 -2.14 8.65 11.28
C PRO A 1065 -2.10 7.12 11.35
N MET A 1066 -2.17 6.57 12.55
CA MET A 1066 -2.43 5.16 12.74
C MET A 1066 -3.81 4.78 12.18
N PRO A 1067 -3.98 3.61 11.55
CA PRO A 1067 -5.32 3.11 11.22
C PRO A 1067 -6.25 3.10 12.45
N GLY A 1068 -7.46 3.61 12.24
CA GLY A 1068 -8.48 3.87 13.26
C GLY A 1068 -8.43 5.28 13.85
N VAL A 1069 -7.39 6.07 13.55
CA VAL A 1069 -7.25 7.46 13.97
C VAL A 1069 -7.60 8.38 12.80
N GLN A 1070 -8.52 9.32 13.04
CA GLN A 1070 -9.02 10.20 11.99
C GLN A 1070 -8.71 11.67 12.31
N PRO A 1071 -7.50 12.18 11.99
CA PRO A 1071 -7.15 13.57 12.26
C PRO A 1071 -7.76 14.54 11.23
N CYS A 1072 -8.08 15.74 11.67
CA CYS A 1072 -8.48 16.88 10.84
C CYS A 1072 -7.80 18.17 11.33
N LEU A 1073 -7.61 19.13 10.43
CA LEU A 1073 -7.05 20.45 10.77
C LEU A 1073 -8.15 21.50 10.67
N ILE A 1074 -8.31 22.31 11.71
CA ILE A 1074 -9.27 23.41 11.75
C ILE A 1074 -8.51 24.73 11.64
N ASN A 1075 -8.85 25.56 10.66
CA ASN A 1075 -8.21 26.87 10.48
C ASN A 1075 -8.72 27.90 11.51
N ASN A 1076 -8.23 29.14 11.41
CA ASN A 1076 -8.57 30.20 12.36
C ASN A 1076 -10.05 30.63 12.28
N GLU A 1077 -10.72 30.40 11.16
CA GLU A 1077 -12.16 30.66 10.97
C GLU A 1077 -13.05 29.53 11.52
N GLY A 1078 -12.46 28.48 12.11
CA GLY A 1078 -13.20 27.32 12.61
C GLY A 1078 -13.61 26.32 11.53
N ILE A 1079 -13.05 26.44 10.32
CA ILE A 1079 -13.39 25.62 9.15
C ILE A 1079 -12.40 24.45 9.03
N GLU A 1080 -12.95 23.25 8.90
CA GLU A 1080 -12.17 22.03 8.64
C GLU A 1080 -11.54 22.04 7.25
N GLN A 1081 -10.22 21.82 7.20
CA GLN A 1081 -9.43 21.81 5.98
C GLN A 1081 -9.41 20.40 5.36
N ASN A 1082 -10.14 20.25 4.24
CA ASN A 1082 -10.29 18.96 3.55
C ASN A 1082 -9.27 18.73 2.42
N MET A 1083 -8.45 19.73 2.09
CA MET A 1083 -7.42 19.65 1.04
C MET A 1083 -6.01 19.59 1.63
N ASN A 1084 -5.04 19.26 0.77
CA ASN A 1084 -3.62 19.37 1.04
C ASN A 1084 -3.02 20.48 0.15
N PRO A 1085 -2.03 21.25 0.63
CA PRO A 1085 -1.56 21.27 2.01
C PRO A 1085 -2.59 21.97 2.92
N ALA A 1086 -2.48 21.79 4.23
CA ALA A 1086 -3.32 22.44 5.22
C ALA A 1086 -2.55 22.73 6.50
N GLU A 1087 -2.95 23.77 7.23
CA GLU A 1087 -2.42 24.09 8.55
C GLU A 1087 -3.58 24.47 9.47
N GLY A 1088 -3.47 24.14 10.75
CA GLY A 1088 -4.45 24.58 11.75
C GLY A 1088 -4.38 23.80 13.06
N SER A 1089 -5.43 23.98 13.86
CA SER A 1089 -5.65 23.25 15.10
C SER A 1089 -5.93 21.78 14.80
N LEU A 1090 -5.13 20.88 15.39
CA LEU A 1090 -5.27 19.43 15.21
C LEU A 1090 -6.42 18.90 16.07
N CYS A 1091 -7.39 18.28 15.42
CA CYS A 1091 -8.53 17.62 16.06
C CYS A 1091 -8.66 16.17 15.56
N ILE A 1092 -9.38 15.33 16.31
CA ILE A 1092 -9.72 13.96 15.92
C ILE A 1092 -11.25 13.85 15.76
N LYS A 1093 -11.71 13.38 14.60
CA LYS A 1093 -13.14 13.38 14.22
C LYS A 1093 -13.94 12.13 14.60
N TYR A 1094 -13.27 11.06 15.01
CA TYR A 1094 -13.89 9.80 15.40
C TYR A 1094 -13.22 9.29 16.69
N PRO A 1095 -13.98 8.74 17.67
CA PRO A 1095 -13.37 8.20 18.89
C PRO A 1095 -12.42 7.04 18.57
N TRP A 1096 -11.47 6.76 19.46
CA TRP A 1096 -10.54 5.63 19.33
C TRP A 1096 -10.52 4.82 20.63
N PRO A 1097 -10.19 3.51 20.59
CA PRO A 1097 -10.35 2.64 21.75
C PRO A 1097 -9.66 3.10 23.04
N SER A 1098 -8.41 3.56 22.97
CA SER A 1098 -7.61 3.94 24.14
C SER A 1098 -7.82 5.37 24.62
N MET A 1099 -8.83 6.11 24.14
CA MET A 1099 -9.07 7.48 24.60
C MET A 1099 -9.36 7.54 26.10
N ALA A 1100 -8.89 8.56 26.80
CA ALA A 1100 -9.26 8.76 28.20
C ALA A 1100 -10.78 8.94 28.32
N ARG A 1101 -11.40 8.39 29.36
CA ARG A 1101 -12.86 8.45 29.54
C ARG A 1101 -13.32 9.71 30.24
N THR A 1102 -12.49 10.25 31.13
CA THR A 1102 -12.82 11.44 31.90
C THR A 1102 -11.59 12.03 32.62
N ILE A 1103 -11.77 13.16 33.29
CA ILE A 1103 -10.93 13.60 34.41
C ILE A 1103 -11.57 13.08 35.68
N TYR A 1104 -10.79 12.37 36.51
CA TYR A 1104 -11.27 11.77 37.74
C TYR A 1104 -11.95 12.81 38.63
N GLY A 1105 -13.20 12.54 39.01
CA GLY A 1105 -14.02 13.45 39.82
C GLY A 1105 -14.48 14.74 39.12
N ASP A 1106 -14.18 14.97 37.83
CA ASP A 1106 -14.44 16.24 37.14
C ASP A 1106 -14.73 16.06 35.63
N HIS A 1107 -15.84 15.40 35.31
CA HIS A 1107 -16.24 15.15 33.92
C HIS A 1107 -16.59 16.43 33.14
N GLU A 1108 -17.10 17.46 33.81
CA GLU A 1108 -17.39 18.74 33.15
C GLU A 1108 -16.11 19.43 32.65
N ARG A 1109 -15.01 19.37 33.43
CA ARG A 1109 -13.71 19.85 32.96
C ARG A 1109 -13.17 19.01 31.80
N TYR A 1110 -13.45 17.70 31.74
CA TYR A 1110 -13.12 16.87 30.57
C TYR A 1110 -13.80 17.42 29.31
N LYS A 1111 -15.13 17.55 29.36
CA LYS A 1111 -15.95 18.09 28.27
C LYS A 1111 -15.48 19.48 27.82
N LYS A 1112 -15.31 20.41 28.76
CA LYS A 1112 -14.88 21.78 28.49
C LYS A 1112 -13.46 21.87 27.94
N THR A 1113 -12.55 20.98 28.35
CA THR A 1113 -11.15 21.06 27.90
C THR A 1113 -10.99 20.54 26.48
N TYR A 1114 -11.64 19.43 26.15
CA TYR A 1114 -11.33 18.67 24.93
C TYR A 1114 -12.42 18.69 23.86
N PHE A 1115 -13.66 19.06 24.18
CA PHE A 1115 -14.78 18.89 23.24
C PHE A 1115 -15.60 20.17 23.00
N SER A 1116 -15.39 21.24 23.79
CA SER A 1116 -16.17 22.48 23.62
C SER A 1116 -15.62 23.42 22.55
N ALA A 1117 -14.32 23.39 22.27
CA ALA A 1117 -13.71 24.28 21.28
C ALA A 1117 -14.19 23.99 19.86
N PHE A 1118 -14.32 22.70 19.53
CA PHE A 1118 -14.77 22.21 18.23
C PHE A 1118 -15.81 21.09 18.44
N PRO A 1119 -17.12 21.42 18.42
CA PRO A 1119 -18.18 20.43 18.64
C PRO A 1119 -18.08 19.22 17.71
N GLY A 1120 -18.34 18.02 18.26
CA GLY A 1120 -18.26 16.76 17.51
C GLY A 1120 -16.84 16.25 17.27
N LYS A 1121 -15.82 16.86 17.88
CA LYS A 1121 -14.42 16.50 17.70
C LYS A 1121 -13.67 16.53 19.03
N TYR A 1122 -12.60 15.74 19.13
CA TYR A 1122 -11.62 15.87 20.21
C TYR A 1122 -10.56 16.88 19.80
N PHE A 1123 -10.43 17.96 20.57
CA PHE A 1123 -9.40 18.96 20.40
C PHE A 1123 -8.15 18.60 21.20
N THR A 1124 -7.03 18.50 20.50
CA THR A 1124 -5.75 18.08 21.09
C THR A 1124 -5.04 19.20 21.84
N GLY A 1125 -5.35 20.47 21.52
CA GLY A 1125 -4.56 21.63 21.97
C GLY A 1125 -3.26 21.84 21.20
N ASP A 1126 -2.98 21.02 20.18
CA ASP A 1126 -1.80 21.15 19.30
C ASP A 1126 -2.19 21.73 17.93
N GLY A 1127 -1.28 22.48 17.34
CA GLY A 1127 -1.28 22.88 15.94
C GLY A 1127 -0.50 21.89 15.09
N ALA A 1128 -0.90 21.74 13.84
CA ALA A 1128 -0.20 20.89 12.89
C ALA A 1128 -0.30 21.41 11.45
N LEU A 1129 0.72 21.07 10.68
CA LEU A 1129 0.79 21.21 9.23
C LEU A 1129 0.59 19.83 8.60
N ARG A 1130 -0.22 19.76 7.55
CA ARG A 1130 -0.36 18.61 6.65
C ARG A 1130 0.18 19.00 5.28
N ASP A 1131 1.21 18.32 4.80
CA ASP A 1131 1.84 18.63 3.50
C ASP A 1131 1.01 18.12 2.30
N LEU A 1132 1.51 18.36 1.08
CA LEU A 1132 0.88 17.94 -0.18
C LEU A 1132 0.62 16.44 -0.27
N GLU A 1133 1.53 15.64 0.27
CA GLU A 1133 1.42 14.19 0.30
C GLU A 1133 0.46 13.72 1.39
N GLY A 1134 0.18 14.56 2.38
CA GLY A 1134 -0.69 14.28 3.52
C GLY A 1134 0.05 13.78 4.75
N ASN A 1135 1.33 14.12 4.88
CA ASN A 1135 2.14 13.90 6.08
C ASN A 1135 1.92 15.04 7.08
N TYR A 1136 1.78 14.70 8.36
CA TYR A 1136 1.59 15.61 9.47
C TYR A 1136 2.93 15.97 10.12
N ARG A 1137 3.14 17.27 10.31
CA ARG A 1137 4.15 17.86 11.19
C ARG A 1137 3.45 18.60 12.30
N ILE A 1138 3.81 18.29 13.53
CA ILE A 1138 3.25 18.95 14.72
C ILE A 1138 4.02 20.25 14.93
N THR A 1139 3.33 21.37 14.90
CA THR A 1139 3.97 22.70 14.96
C THR A 1139 4.13 23.21 16.40
N GLY A 1140 3.42 22.60 17.35
CA GLY A 1140 3.49 22.93 18.77
C GLY A 1140 2.10 23.16 19.36
N ARG A 1141 2.04 23.67 20.59
CA ARG A 1141 0.76 23.94 21.26
C ARG A 1141 0.15 25.25 20.77
N VAL A 1142 -1.16 25.28 20.58
CA VAL A 1142 -1.85 26.52 20.15
C VAL A 1142 -1.94 27.58 21.26
N ASP A 1143 -1.79 27.19 22.54
CA ASP A 1143 -1.80 28.09 23.69
C ASP A 1143 -0.49 28.93 23.81
N ASP A 1144 0.54 28.56 23.05
CA ASP A 1144 1.82 29.27 22.94
C ASP A 1144 1.84 30.32 21.80
N VAL A 1145 0.68 30.68 21.24
CA VAL A 1145 0.51 31.79 20.27
C VAL A 1145 0.49 33.14 20.99
N VAL A 1146 1.27 34.11 20.49
CA VAL A 1146 1.34 35.48 20.99
C VAL A 1146 0.72 36.44 19.98
N ILE A 1147 -0.18 37.32 20.43
CA ILE A 1147 -0.79 38.35 19.58
C ILE A 1147 0.05 39.62 19.63
N VAL A 1148 0.76 39.94 18.54
CA VAL A 1148 1.62 41.12 18.41
C VAL A 1148 1.03 42.06 17.36
N SER A 1149 0.62 43.27 17.76
CA SER A 1149 -0.01 44.25 16.87
C SER A 1149 -1.18 43.67 16.06
N GLY A 1150 -2.02 42.86 16.71
CA GLY A 1150 -3.16 42.19 16.08
C GLY A 1150 -2.84 40.94 15.24
N HIS A 1151 -1.56 40.53 15.14
CA HIS A 1151 -1.14 39.34 14.39
C HIS A 1151 -0.86 38.18 15.34
N ASN A 1152 -1.43 37.01 15.05
CA ASN A 1152 -1.17 35.78 15.79
C ASN A 1152 0.18 35.18 15.36
N LEU A 1153 1.14 35.13 16.28
CA LEU A 1153 2.47 34.57 16.04
C LEU A 1153 2.67 33.32 16.88
N GLY A 1154 2.88 32.18 16.22
CA GLY A 1154 3.40 30.99 16.88
C GLY A 1154 4.84 31.23 17.32
N THR A 1155 5.18 30.83 18.54
CA THR A 1155 6.53 30.99 19.09
C THR A 1155 7.52 29.98 18.51
N ALA A 1156 7.10 28.75 18.24
CA ALA A 1156 7.97 27.67 17.76
C ALA A 1156 8.67 27.93 16.40
N PRO A 1157 8.02 28.47 15.36
CA PRO A 1157 8.71 28.83 14.11
C PRO A 1157 9.83 29.85 14.33
N ILE A 1158 9.63 30.80 15.25
CA ILE A 1158 10.62 31.83 15.56
C ILE A 1158 11.76 31.21 16.39
N GLU A 1159 11.45 30.37 17.38
CA GLU A 1159 12.44 29.61 18.16
C GLU A 1159 13.35 28.76 17.25
N ASN A 1160 12.78 28.06 16.27
CA ASN A 1160 13.55 27.25 15.32
C ASN A 1160 14.60 28.07 14.57
N ILE A 1161 14.23 29.26 14.10
CA ILE A 1161 15.14 30.14 13.35
C ILE A 1161 16.22 30.73 14.26
N ILE A 1162 15.87 31.08 15.50
CA ILE A 1162 16.88 31.50 16.48
C ILE A 1162 17.89 30.37 16.69
N ASN A 1163 17.42 29.13 16.77
CA ASN A 1163 18.25 27.95 17.00
C ASN A 1163 19.10 27.55 15.78
N GLU A 1164 18.80 28.06 14.58
CA GLU A 1164 19.67 27.89 13.40
C GLU A 1164 20.94 28.75 13.46
N HIS A 1165 21.01 29.72 14.38
CA HIS A 1165 22.19 30.56 14.52
C HIS A 1165 23.36 29.78 15.16
N ASN A 1166 24.54 29.78 14.52
CA ASN A 1166 25.71 28.97 14.90
C ASN A 1166 26.15 29.08 16.37
N ASN A 1167 25.87 30.19 17.04
CA ASN A 1167 26.21 30.39 18.45
C ASN A 1167 25.05 30.14 19.44
N VAL A 1168 23.87 29.73 18.96
CA VAL A 1168 22.69 29.46 19.79
C VAL A 1168 22.58 27.95 20.02
N VAL A 1169 22.33 27.56 21.28
CA VAL A 1169 22.07 26.18 21.69
C VAL A 1169 20.56 25.90 21.66
N GLU A 1170 19.78 26.80 22.27
CA GLU A 1170 18.34 26.64 22.44
C GLU A 1170 17.73 27.99 22.80
N SER A 1171 16.45 28.17 22.46
CA SER A 1171 15.71 29.39 22.77
C SER A 1171 14.29 29.08 23.24
N ALA A 1172 13.72 30.00 24.02
CA ALA A 1172 12.31 30.00 24.39
C ALA A 1172 11.74 31.40 24.24
N ILE A 1173 10.57 31.51 23.61
CA ILE A 1173 9.90 32.79 23.39
C ILE A 1173 8.59 32.82 24.19
N VAL A 1174 8.31 33.97 24.79
CA VAL A 1174 7.04 34.28 25.43
C VAL A 1174 6.53 35.65 24.97
N GLY A 1175 5.23 35.85 25.07
CA GLY A 1175 4.64 37.19 24.93
C GLY A 1175 4.77 37.95 26.25
N TYR A 1176 4.99 39.25 26.18
CA TYR A 1176 4.91 40.14 27.34
C TYR A 1176 4.13 41.42 27.00
N PRO A 1177 3.49 42.08 27.99
CA PRO A 1177 2.70 43.29 27.78
C PRO A 1177 3.54 44.41 27.18
N HIS A 1178 3.02 45.06 26.13
CA HIS A 1178 3.66 46.20 25.47
C HIS A 1178 2.63 47.29 25.18
N ALA A 1179 2.90 48.52 25.63
CA ALA A 1179 1.96 49.65 25.57
C ALA A 1179 1.47 50.09 24.17
N ILE A 1180 2.04 49.53 23.10
CA ILE A 1180 1.77 49.91 21.70
C ILE A 1180 1.33 48.68 20.90
N LYS A 1181 2.08 47.59 21.01
CA LYS A 1181 1.83 46.34 20.26
C LYS A 1181 0.74 45.46 20.90
N GLY A 1182 0.22 45.83 22.08
CA GLY A 1182 -0.59 44.96 22.93
C GLY A 1182 0.31 43.98 23.68
N ASN A 1183 0.87 43.01 22.96
CA ASN A 1183 2.00 42.21 23.42
C ASN A 1183 3.19 42.34 22.46
N ALA A 1184 4.39 42.12 22.98
CA ALA A 1184 5.61 41.97 22.19
C ALA A 1184 6.29 40.64 22.53
N LEU A 1185 7.29 40.25 21.72
CA LEU A 1185 8.01 38.98 21.90
C LEU A 1185 9.25 39.19 22.76
N TYR A 1186 9.40 38.32 23.76
CA TYR A 1186 10.57 38.22 24.63
C TYR A 1186 11.22 36.84 24.43
N ALA A 1187 12.51 36.82 24.04
CA ALA A 1187 13.27 35.59 23.92
C ALA A 1187 14.27 35.39 25.06
N TYR A 1188 14.35 34.16 25.55
CA TYR A 1188 15.39 33.65 26.42
C TYR A 1188 16.27 32.71 25.59
N VAL A 1189 17.57 33.00 25.48
CA VAL A 1189 18.48 32.33 24.54
C VAL A 1189 19.69 31.75 25.29
N ILE A 1190 19.93 30.45 25.12
CA ILE A 1190 21.15 29.77 25.55
C ILE A 1190 22.14 29.80 24.39
N VAL A 1191 23.40 30.13 24.67
CA VAL A 1191 24.47 30.23 23.66
C VAL A 1191 25.62 29.28 23.98
N TYR A 1192 26.35 28.83 22.95
CA TYR A 1192 27.54 27.99 23.14
C TYR A 1192 28.67 28.78 23.82
N GLN A 1193 28.85 30.03 23.40
CA GLN A 1193 29.79 30.97 24.00
C GLN A 1193 29.12 32.32 24.23
N LEU A 1194 29.30 32.89 25.43
CA LEU A 1194 28.81 34.23 25.73
C LEU A 1194 29.48 35.24 24.80
N PRO A 1195 28.73 36.03 24.02
CA PRO A 1195 29.30 36.97 23.07
C PRO A 1195 30.01 38.12 23.79
N GLU A 1196 31.22 38.48 23.35
CA GLU A 1196 31.93 39.69 23.83
C GLU A 1196 31.12 40.98 23.59
N LYS A 1197 30.28 40.98 22.54
CA LYS A 1197 29.36 42.07 22.18
C LYS A 1197 27.92 41.56 22.06
N PRO A 1198 27.18 41.44 23.18
CA PRO A 1198 25.82 40.89 23.18
C PRO A 1198 24.86 41.57 22.21
N ASP A 1199 24.96 42.88 22.01
CA ASP A 1199 24.07 43.62 21.11
C ASP A 1199 24.27 43.28 19.63
N THR A 1200 25.49 42.88 19.23
CA THR A 1200 25.75 42.40 17.87
C THR A 1200 24.99 41.11 17.62
N LEU A 1201 25.06 40.14 18.55
CA LEU A 1201 24.34 38.87 18.43
C LEU A 1201 22.83 39.05 18.44
N ARG A 1202 22.31 39.97 19.29
CA ARG A 1202 20.86 40.30 19.29
C ARG A 1202 20.40 40.81 17.92
N LYS A 1203 21.21 41.67 17.29
CA LYS A 1203 20.92 42.22 15.96
C LYS A 1203 20.96 41.13 14.89
N GLU A 1204 21.96 40.25 14.93
CA GLU A 1204 22.09 39.11 14.02
C GLU A 1204 20.87 38.19 14.09
N ILE A 1205 20.45 37.81 15.29
CA ILE A 1205 19.25 37.00 15.54
C ILE A 1205 18.01 37.69 14.95
N ASN A 1206 17.80 38.97 15.23
CA ASN A 1206 16.65 39.71 14.72
C ASN A 1206 16.68 39.94 13.20
N ASP A 1207 17.86 40.04 12.59
CA ASP A 1207 18.01 40.13 11.14
C ASP A 1207 17.79 38.79 10.45
N LEU A 1208 18.12 37.67 11.11
CA LEU A 1208 17.80 36.32 10.65
C LEU A 1208 16.28 36.07 10.69
N ILE A 1209 15.62 36.42 11.79
CA ILE A 1209 14.15 36.35 11.91
C ILE A 1209 13.48 37.26 10.88
N GLY A 1210 13.97 38.49 10.73
CA GLY A 1210 13.42 39.46 9.78
C GLY A 1210 13.49 39.01 8.33
N ARG A 1211 14.57 38.33 7.93
CA ARG A 1211 14.74 37.76 6.59
C ARG A 1211 13.88 36.53 6.33
N THR A 1212 13.63 35.72 7.37
CA THR A 1212 13.04 34.38 7.21
C THR A 1212 11.55 34.35 7.48
N ILE A 1213 11.08 35.03 8.53
CA ILE A 1213 9.64 35.13 8.87
C ILE A 1213 9.08 36.49 8.47
N GLY A 1214 9.82 37.56 8.76
CA GLY A 1214 9.39 38.93 8.50
C GLY A 1214 9.52 39.84 9.71
N HIS A 1215 9.45 41.15 9.46
CA HIS A 1215 9.73 42.17 10.46
C HIS A 1215 8.79 42.16 11.68
N ILE A 1216 7.57 41.65 11.52
CA ILE A 1216 6.57 41.58 12.59
C ILE A 1216 6.94 40.57 13.69
N ALA A 1217 7.78 39.58 13.37
CA ALA A 1217 8.23 38.54 14.29
C ALA A 1217 9.53 38.89 15.03
N LYS A 1218 10.08 40.09 14.81
CA LYS A 1218 11.30 40.53 15.52
C LYS A 1218 11.05 40.57 17.02
N LEU A 1219 12.05 40.08 17.76
CA LEU A 1219 12.09 40.04 19.20
C LEU A 1219 12.36 41.45 19.73
N ASP A 1220 11.55 41.87 20.70
CA ASP A 1220 11.72 43.16 21.37
C ASP A 1220 12.83 43.06 22.42
N GLN A 1221 12.83 41.95 23.16
CA GLN A 1221 13.83 41.63 24.19
C GLN A 1221 14.47 40.28 23.90
N ILE A 1222 15.80 40.21 24.08
CA ILE A 1222 16.60 38.98 23.96
C ILE A 1222 17.52 38.90 25.17
N GLN A 1223 17.17 38.04 26.13
CA GLN A 1223 17.96 37.77 27.32
C GLN A 1223 18.79 36.50 27.11
N PHE A 1224 20.11 36.62 27.24
CA PHE A 1224 20.99 35.46 27.25
C PHE A 1224 20.98 34.83 28.64
N VAL A 1225 20.73 33.52 28.71
CA VAL A 1225 20.52 32.80 29.98
C VAL A 1225 21.40 31.54 30.07
N PRO A 1226 21.82 31.13 31.27
CA PRO A 1226 22.62 29.91 31.46
C PRO A 1226 21.83 28.62 31.24
N GLY A 1227 20.49 28.70 31.23
CA GLY A 1227 19.60 27.58 31.00
C GLY A 1227 18.13 28.02 30.92
N LEU A 1228 17.26 27.11 30.52
CA LEU A 1228 15.81 27.31 30.49
C LEU A 1228 15.13 26.48 31.58
N PRO A 1229 14.03 26.95 32.20
CA PRO A 1229 13.31 26.21 33.21
C PRO A 1229 12.54 25.07 32.54
N LYS A 1230 13.10 23.86 32.54
CA LYS A 1230 12.48 22.67 31.95
C LYS A 1230 11.94 21.73 32.99
N THR A 1231 10.81 21.10 32.72
CA THR A 1231 10.35 19.92 33.46
C THR A 1231 11.35 18.78 33.29
N ARG A 1232 11.27 17.78 34.16
CA ARG A 1232 12.07 16.56 34.02
C ARG A 1232 11.71 15.70 32.81
N SER A 1233 10.57 15.97 32.16
CA SER A 1233 10.22 15.40 30.84
C SER A 1233 10.79 16.19 29.66
N GLY A 1234 11.62 17.21 29.91
CA GLY A 1234 12.26 18.03 28.88
C GLY A 1234 11.48 19.26 28.44
N LYS A 1235 10.20 19.37 28.83
CA LYS A 1235 9.32 20.47 28.42
C LYS A 1235 9.72 21.81 29.06
N ILE A 1236 9.90 22.85 28.25
CA ILE A 1236 10.13 24.22 28.74
C ILE A 1236 8.88 24.76 29.45
N MET A 1237 9.04 25.28 30.67
CA MET A 1237 7.99 25.86 31.49
C MET A 1237 7.78 27.34 31.17
N ARG A 1238 7.23 27.61 29.98
CA ARG A 1238 6.99 28.97 29.46
C ARG A 1238 6.15 29.87 30.37
N ARG A 1239 5.31 29.31 31.25
CA ARG A 1239 4.55 30.07 32.26
C ARG A 1239 5.48 30.86 33.20
N ILE A 1240 6.58 30.26 33.63
CA ILE A 1240 7.55 30.92 34.53
C ILE A 1240 8.24 32.05 33.78
N LEU A 1241 8.74 31.76 32.57
CA LEU A 1241 9.36 32.75 31.69
C LEU A 1241 8.42 33.94 31.43
N ARG A 1242 7.14 33.67 31.15
CA ARG A 1242 6.12 34.70 30.91
C ARG A 1242 5.90 35.59 32.13
N LYS A 1243 5.78 35.01 33.32
CA LYS A 1243 5.64 35.77 34.57
C LYS A 1243 6.85 36.67 34.85
N VAL A 1244 8.06 36.19 34.57
CA VAL A 1244 9.27 37.00 34.68
C VAL A 1244 9.25 38.15 33.66
N ALA A 1245 8.87 37.87 32.41
CA ALA A 1245 8.74 38.90 31.37
C ALA A 1245 7.61 39.93 31.66
N GLU A 1246 6.59 39.53 32.42
CA GLU A 1246 5.49 40.38 32.92
C GLU A 1246 5.85 41.16 34.20
N ASN A 1247 7.04 40.96 34.76
CA ASN A 1247 7.49 41.51 36.05
C ASN A 1247 6.64 41.04 37.26
N ASP A 1248 5.91 39.92 37.15
CA ASP A 1248 5.18 39.27 38.26
C ASP A 1248 6.01 38.14 38.87
N THR A 1249 6.96 38.52 39.71
CA THR A 1249 7.88 37.59 40.40
C THR A 1249 7.34 37.09 41.75
N SER A 1250 6.18 37.59 42.19
CA SER A 1250 5.63 37.33 43.52
C SER A 1250 5.00 35.93 43.68
N ASN A 1251 4.51 35.33 42.59
CA ASN A 1251 3.83 34.04 42.61
C ASN A 1251 4.11 33.23 41.33
N LEU A 1252 5.25 32.56 41.27
CA LEU A 1252 5.65 31.71 40.14
C LEU A 1252 4.92 30.35 40.09
N GLY A 1253 4.13 30.01 41.11
CA GLY A 1253 3.54 28.68 41.30
C GLY A 1253 4.59 27.59 41.59
N ASP A 1254 4.21 26.32 41.45
CA ASP A 1254 5.08 25.19 41.77
C ASP A 1254 6.24 25.02 40.76
N ILE A 1255 7.47 25.12 41.28
CA ILE A 1255 8.73 24.93 40.53
C ILE A 1255 9.42 23.59 40.82
N SER A 1256 8.83 22.73 41.65
CA SER A 1256 9.42 21.42 42.05
C SER A 1256 9.55 20.43 40.90
N THR A 1257 8.76 20.63 39.84
CA THR A 1257 8.77 19.81 38.62
C THR A 1257 9.97 20.08 37.71
N LEU A 1258 10.75 21.14 38.00
CA LEU A 1258 11.90 21.53 37.19
C LEU A 1258 13.07 20.55 37.34
N LEU A 1259 13.83 20.40 36.26
CA LEU A 1259 15.08 19.65 36.24
C LEU A 1259 16.17 20.38 37.04
N ASN A 1260 16.23 21.70 36.90
CA ASN A 1260 17.12 22.60 37.64
C ASN A 1260 16.34 23.83 38.12
N PRO A 1261 15.86 23.87 39.37
CA PRO A 1261 15.12 25.01 39.90
C PRO A 1261 15.95 26.31 40.02
N GLU A 1262 17.26 26.22 40.23
CA GLU A 1262 18.15 27.38 40.45
C GLU A 1262 18.21 28.31 39.23
N VAL A 1263 17.97 27.77 38.03
CA VAL A 1263 17.95 28.55 36.79
C VAL A 1263 16.90 29.66 36.81
N VAL A 1264 15.80 29.47 37.54
CA VAL A 1264 14.71 30.46 37.64
C VAL A 1264 15.23 31.75 38.28
N GLN A 1265 16.07 31.63 39.31
CA GLN A 1265 16.64 32.79 39.99
C GLN A 1265 17.58 33.58 39.07
N SER A 1266 18.47 32.90 38.34
CA SER A 1266 19.36 33.56 37.37
C SER A 1266 18.58 34.28 36.26
N ILE A 1267 17.46 33.72 35.82
CA ILE A 1267 16.58 34.35 34.82
C ILE A 1267 15.93 35.61 35.38
N MET A 1268 15.46 35.57 36.63
CA MET A 1268 14.85 36.72 37.31
C MET A 1268 15.85 37.86 37.50
N GLU A 1269 17.05 37.57 37.99
CA GLU A 1269 18.11 38.56 38.22
C GLU A 1269 18.55 39.25 36.91
N GLY A 1270 18.56 38.50 35.80
CA GLY A 1270 18.93 39.00 34.47
C GLY A 1270 17.80 39.64 33.66
N SER A 1271 16.60 39.82 34.22
CA SER A 1271 15.44 40.32 33.46
C SER A 1271 15.68 41.71 32.86
N LEU A 1272 15.40 41.83 31.56
CA LEU A 1272 15.45 43.09 30.79
C LEU A 1272 14.20 43.97 30.93
N VAL A 1273 13.14 43.48 31.58
CA VAL A 1273 11.91 44.24 31.86
C VAL A 1273 11.83 44.42 33.38
N LYS A 1274 11.79 45.67 33.82
CA LYS A 1274 11.81 46.09 35.23
C LYS A 1274 10.64 46.99 35.57
#